data_AF-A0A3R7G135-F1
#
_entry.id   AF-A0A3R7G135-F1
#
_cell.length_a   1.000
_cell.length_b   1.000
_cell.length_c   1.000
_cell.angle_alpha   90.00
_cell.angle_beta   90.00
_cell.angle_gamma   90.00
#
_symmetry.space_group_name_H-M   'P 1'
#
loop_
_entity.id
_entity.type
_entity.pdbx_description
1 polymer ?
#
loop_
_entity_poly.entity_id
_entity_poly.type
_entity_poly.pdbx_seq_one_letter_code
_entity_poly.pdbx_strand_id
1 'polypeptide(L)'
;MWTVLFGDDEAPTHQPPQVKAQPAPSPQLSTPPVTPSPLEDARPSTPPPQKQQPQRPSITAEPTTISTKETDDTPMAMLLKRLNNLMIKVGEHEFEKKTLVDQMEKERKLLAAKIGKLEQQIENLQDQNVQLQYKVEYTSEPMLMERVQDITDMRDALDGVKKQLEAELQLKENELGELKTGLTAKDKKLEELRQEYEQQIADLSAQCEVAKQEAVDAAKIADDAANVKYEAQLQQNEDALQTVTALKETLEASLVEKEQAIDEAEATLAQVQRTLVEVQANGEADVKNLQQQLEEAIRLHEQLQQQLGESTRGNEQLFQQQLEEAAHGHEQELQSVRDENQAKLEALEAHADEKEALAAEKSQELEDYKHDCVELWKINEDLKQQIALTSAETMLKQAELRENALSGQSVLQDKVTDLENQLEALQEQLNGKMQEIAELKAEAESHAIVGSEDEASGEDEDKFVVVENGGGAIRVLTDQVATAQRELMEAMELNLHLNNRNAWLEEQYQMLSSVQSDGDDDQDESGATKVSLEEHIAALELELQEARRAANEKVQHVTDLEHNYGALSTEYDRLRVAHNGVIEAKQADDAMLNDLRRELETIRASEASASSDKDRDLFAKEQELVELRTSCTALSDQVNRLLDVERQLQQTKDALMMAQNNLAETETTNVNLKRELDDLKSLSAAASTNNEHAAALQNELAYVRSEKDAMSTELTQYQTSIHDLQVKLHELEGVVETQVAEKKVLEQQLQNLQEMAQENIEGSYELQTNLESTMEELEKAKIQLRAEQERCESLQQAVETVKLSSIPREELERAQSEIASLEGQIRQLRGLEQSLNQQLQGATQSKDLVIAQLQAAQSERIAAENEQKRLHSLYEQMASKVAATDSSSSDLQRSNDDLSHSLEQTRSKASQLEQQVSAMRAEHGDAQKQVEALTKKNLSLVSEIQSIREEADNQKQIARVQLEQLTMVQSNLQHELAEVKQAFQNKDAEVAAAKQRSQTDVAQLEDLVNRYKADKQSSDQRLAQFNAECEHLRQSHSESKVAVERSQQELGQVRAQMDKIQQVNATLEAEVSRLRGANDEKTRLLQEVEEKQRVNQRLEETNRELEGLLNKSKAYCEELSRESEDKVSRMQEFASHVEQEARDEIDRIVHENGLLRDELEQLAQVRYEETSAHDELRVKLAELQAENNVLSARAHRLTQQLSQYTDLPEDDEMAAAGQGQTPDLWELLSSGMEQLKADLELASKYAASIDASSVDGRTEAGGDESFTVAN
;
A
#
# COMPACT_ATOMS: atom_id res chain seq x y z
N MET A 1 -37.28 15.31 38.73
CA MET A 1 -38.72 15.10 38.95
C MET A 1 -39.22 14.21 37.82
N TRP A 2 -39.99 13.15 38.11
CA TRP A 2 -41.35 12.93 37.60
C TRP A 2 -41.49 13.07 36.05
N THR A 3 -41.95 12.13 35.21
CA THR A 3 -42.52 10.75 35.23
C THR A 3 -43.45 10.66 33.99
N VAL A 4 -43.79 9.55 33.31
CA VAL A 4 -43.30 8.15 33.22
C VAL A 4 -44.18 7.37 32.19
N LEU A 5 -43.74 6.18 31.71
CA LEU A 5 -44.50 5.11 30.99
C LEU A 5 -45.08 5.46 29.59
N PHE A 6 -45.22 4.56 28.62
CA PHE A 6 -44.91 3.11 28.43
C PHE A 6 -43.98 2.93 27.20
N GLY A 7 -43.48 1.76 26.76
CA GLY A 7 -43.76 0.35 27.14
C GLY A 7 -44.75 -0.36 26.19
N ASP A 8 -44.72 -1.67 25.94
CA ASP A 8 -43.81 -2.78 26.34
C ASP A 8 -43.90 -3.94 25.28
N ASP A 9 -43.03 -4.97 25.34
CA ASP A 9 -42.99 -6.15 24.43
C ASP A 9 -44.19 -7.13 24.53
N GLU A 10 -44.46 -7.96 23.50
CA GLU A 10 -44.57 -9.43 23.70
C GLU A 10 -44.56 -10.33 22.43
N ALA A 11 -43.72 -11.37 22.50
CA ALA A 11 -43.81 -12.69 21.86
C ALA A 11 -43.18 -13.70 22.87
N PRO A 12 -43.26 -15.05 22.75
CA PRO A 12 -43.63 -15.87 21.58
C PRO A 12 -44.40 -17.20 21.90
N THR A 13 -44.40 -18.14 20.93
CA THR A 13 -44.53 -19.62 21.07
C THR A 13 -45.77 -20.30 21.70
N HIS A 14 -46.38 -21.25 20.97
CA HIS A 14 -46.10 -22.70 21.13
C HIS A 14 -46.77 -23.60 20.04
N GLN A 15 -46.13 -24.75 19.75
CA GLN A 15 -46.57 -25.86 18.86
C GLN A 15 -47.15 -27.03 19.72
N PRO A 16 -47.28 -28.34 19.35
CA PRO A 16 -47.02 -29.14 18.10
C PRO A 16 -48.27 -30.03 17.76
N PRO A 17 -48.28 -31.31 17.24
CA PRO A 17 -47.22 -32.24 16.75
C PRO A 17 -47.59 -33.18 15.54
N GLN A 18 -46.75 -34.21 15.32
CA GLN A 18 -47.02 -35.55 14.71
C GLN A 18 -46.99 -35.78 13.18
N VAL A 19 -45.81 -35.56 12.59
CA VAL A 19 -44.87 -36.62 12.08
C VAL A 19 -45.43 -37.97 11.56
N LYS A 20 -45.14 -38.28 10.28
CA LYS A 20 -44.58 -39.54 9.68
C LYS A 20 -44.70 -39.49 8.14
N ALA A 21 -43.91 -40.13 7.28
CA ALA A 21 -42.53 -40.66 7.29
C ALA A 21 -42.13 -41.07 5.83
N GLN A 22 -40.85 -41.37 5.59
CA GLN A 22 -40.20 -41.88 4.35
C GLN A 22 -40.90 -43.10 3.67
N PRO A 23 -40.57 -43.51 2.40
CA PRO A 23 -39.31 -43.27 1.65
C PRO A 23 -39.43 -42.92 0.13
N ALA A 24 -38.28 -42.81 -0.55
CA ALA A 24 -38.15 -42.94 -2.02
C ALA A 24 -38.22 -44.43 -2.45
N PRO A 25 -38.34 -44.76 -3.77
CA PRO A 25 -37.12 -44.84 -4.60
C PRO A 25 -37.30 -44.56 -6.12
N SER A 26 -36.17 -44.48 -6.83
CA SER A 26 -36.02 -44.70 -8.28
C SER A 26 -35.96 -46.24 -8.58
N PRO A 27 -35.60 -46.79 -9.77
CA PRO A 27 -35.28 -46.17 -11.07
C PRO A 27 -35.81 -46.93 -12.33
N GLN A 28 -35.33 -46.50 -13.51
CA GLN A 28 -34.85 -47.33 -14.64
C GLN A 28 -35.78 -48.03 -15.68
N LEU A 29 -35.29 -47.90 -16.94
CA LEU A 29 -35.15 -48.88 -18.03
C LEU A 29 -36.26 -49.15 -19.08
N SER A 30 -35.78 -49.02 -20.34
CA SER A 30 -36.03 -49.90 -21.50
C SER A 30 -37.27 -49.73 -22.40
N THR A 31 -36.97 -49.10 -23.55
CA THR A 31 -37.34 -49.49 -24.94
C THR A 31 -37.17 -51.00 -25.26
N PRO A 32 -37.51 -51.53 -26.46
CA PRO A 32 -38.37 -51.06 -27.58
C PRO A 32 -39.47 -52.15 -27.84
N PRO A 33 -39.82 -52.74 -29.02
CA PRO A 33 -39.66 -52.35 -30.45
C PRO A 33 -40.84 -52.62 -31.42
N VAL A 34 -40.78 -51.95 -32.59
CA VAL A 34 -41.11 -52.45 -33.97
C VAL A 34 -42.59 -52.70 -34.38
N THR A 35 -42.79 -52.62 -35.70
CA THR A 35 -44.04 -52.68 -36.50
C THR A 35 -44.57 -54.13 -36.70
N PRO A 36 -45.77 -54.33 -37.30
CA PRO A 36 -45.82 -54.46 -38.77
C PRO A 36 -47.11 -53.95 -39.48
N SER A 37 -47.00 -53.69 -40.79
CA SER A 37 -48.11 -53.81 -41.78
C SER A 37 -47.98 -55.17 -42.49
N PRO A 38 -49.05 -55.82 -43.00
CA PRO A 38 -49.58 -55.51 -44.36
C PRO A 38 -51.07 -55.89 -44.66
N LEU A 39 -51.53 -55.59 -45.90
CA LEU A 39 -52.39 -56.32 -46.90
C LEU A 39 -53.34 -57.47 -46.44
N GLU A 40 -54.46 -57.87 -47.08
CA GLU A 40 -55.28 -57.52 -48.30
C GLU A 40 -56.67 -58.22 -48.13
N ASP A 41 -57.75 -58.13 -48.94
CA ASP A 41 -58.26 -57.31 -50.06
C ASP A 41 -59.82 -57.34 -49.99
N ALA A 42 -60.53 -56.45 -50.70
CA ALA A 42 -61.96 -56.66 -51.04
C ALA A 42 -62.42 -55.97 -52.35
N ARG A 43 -61.82 -56.33 -53.49
CA ARG A 43 -62.39 -56.12 -54.85
C ARG A 43 -63.54 -57.12 -55.12
N PRO A 44 -64.20 -57.20 -56.31
CA PRO A 44 -64.17 -56.34 -57.52
C PRO A 44 -65.59 -55.94 -58.04
N SER A 45 -65.68 -55.17 -59.15
CA SER A 45 -66.35 -55.64 -60.39
C SER A 45 -66.38 -54.65 -61.56
N THR A 46 -66.14 -55.18 -62.77
CA THR A 46 -66.55 -54.68 -64.11
C THR A 46 -67.07 -55.91 -64.90
N PRO A 47 -67.43 -55.91 -66.22
CA PRO A 47 -67.58 -54.81 -67.19
C PRO A 47 -68.99 -54.67 -67.89
N PRO A 48 -69.28 -55.02 -69.18
CA PRO A 48 -69.88 -54.07 -70.15
C PRO A 48 -71.26 -54.50 -70.77
N PRO A 49 -71.66 -54.15 -72.01
CA PRO A 49 -72.33 -52.89 -72.42
C PRO A 49 -73.70 -53.07 -73.17
N GLN A 50 -74.44 -51.97 -73.45
CA GLN A 50 -75.33 -51.68 -74.63
C GLN A 50 -76.73 -51.05 -74.36
N LYS A 51 -77.04 -50.00 -75.16
CA LYS A 51 -78.34 -49.64 -75.83
C LYS A 51 -79.52 -48.92 -75.09
N GLN A 52 -80.31 -48.25 -75.96
CA GLN A 52 -81.64 -47.58 -75.83
C GLN A 52 -81.56 -46.07 -75.46
N GLN A 53 -82.03 -45.08 -76.26
CA GLN A 53 -83.32 -44.80 -76.97
C GLN A 53 -84.47 -44.39 -76.03
N PRO A 54 -85.43 -43.49 -76.43
CA PRO A 54 -85.92 -43.11 -77.77
C PRO A 54 -85.72 -41.59 -78.12
N GLN A 55 -86.16 -40.96 -79.23
CA GLN A 55 -87.36 -41.10 -80.09
C GLN A 55 -87.11 -41.00 -81.63
N ARG A 56 -88.20 -41.13 -82.40
CA ARG A 56 -88.36 -41.28 -83.87
C ARG A 56 -89.34 -40.18 -84.39
N PRO A 57 -89.81 -40.09 -85.67
CA PRO A 57 -89.74 -41.03 -86.81
C PRO A 57 -89.24 -40.35 -88.14
N SER A 58 -89.34 -40.85 -89.40
CA SER A 58 -89.99 -42.04 -89.99
C SER A 58 -89.38 -42.42 -91.39
N ILE A 59 -89.43 -43.72 -91.78
CA ILE A 59 -89.66 -44.25 -93.18
C ILE A 59 -88.56 -43.97 -94.25
N THR A 60 -88.16 -44.80 -95.24
CA THR A 60 -88.20 -46.25 -95.67
C THR A 60 -87.25 -46.38 -96.89
N ALA A 61 -86.75 -47.52 -97.40
CA ALA A 61 -86.50 -48.89 -96.91
C ALA A 61 -85.72 -49.70 -98.01
N GLU A 62 -85.28 -50.93 -97.71
CA GLU A 62 -84.69 -51.91 -98.65
C GLU A 62 -85.81 -52.75 -99.36
N PRO A 63 -85.58 -53.61 -100.41
CA PRO A 63 -84.81 -54.88 -100.29
C PRO A 63 -84.10 -55.48 -101.55
N THR A 64 -82.84 -55.89 -101.37
CA THR A 64 -82.28 -57.27 -101.48
C THR A 64 -82.47 -58.24 -102.70
N THR A 65 -81.32 -58.83 -103.13
CA THR A 65 -81.05 -60.27 -103.55
C THR A 65 -81.29 -60.86 -104.97
N ILE A 66 -80.34 -61.78 -105.35
CA ILE A 66 -80.48 -63.01 -106.21
C ILE A 66 -80.71 -62.81 -107.74
N SER A 67 -80.25 -63.66 -108.69
CA SER A 67 -79.12 -64.62 -108.85
C SER A 67 -79.17 -65.24 -110.28
N THR A 68 -78.11 -65.95 -110.70
CA THR A 68 -78.05 -67.05 -111.71
C THR A 68 -78.33 -66.85 -113.22
N LYS A 69 -77.30 -67.27 -114.00
CA LYS A 69 -77.29 -68.13 -115.22
C LYS A 69 -77.97 -67.72 -116.56
N GLU A 70 -77.08 -67.56 -117.56
CA GLU A 70 -77.02 -68.28 -118.86
C GLU A 70 -77.97 -68.00 -120.04
N THR A 71 -77.36 -68.17 -121.22
CA THR A 71 -77.88 -68.33 -122.60
C THR A 71 -78.41 -67.12 -123.39
N ASP A 72 -77.74 -66.96 -124.53
CA ASP A 72 -78.12 -66.43 -125.85
C ASP A 72 -78.30 -64.92 -126.07
N ASP A 73 -77.54 -64.43 -127.06
CA ASP A 73 -77.24 -63.03 -127.29
C ASP A 73 -78.21 -62.31 -128.24
N THR A 74 -78.35 -61.00 -128.02
CA THR A 74 -78.74 -60.05 -129.09
C THR A 74 -78.07 -58.70 -128.80
N PRO A 75 -77.37 -58.05 -129.76
CA PRO A 75 -76.56 -56.85 -129.50
C PRO A 75 -77.29 -55.68 -128.81
N MET A 76 -78.60 -55.55 -129.00
CA MET A 76 -79.45 -54.56 -128.33
C MET A 76 -79.39 -54.65 -126.79
N ALA A 77 -79.31 -55.87 -126.24
CA ALA A 77 -79.26 -56.10 -124.80
C ALA A 77 -77.95 -55.62 -124.16
N MET A 78 -76.82 -55.73 -124.87
CA MET A 78 -75.54 -55.19 -124.42
C MET A 78 -75.54 -53.66 -124.37
N LEU A 79 -76.12 -53.01 -125.38
CA LEU A 79 -76.24 -51.55 -125.42
C LEU A 79 -77.08 -51.01 -124.27
N LEU A 80 -78.25 -51.63 -124.00
CA LEU A 80 -79.11 -51.24 -122.88
C LEU A 80 -78.45 -51.48 -121.52
N LYS A 81 -77.75 -52.62 -121.32
CA LYS A 81 -76.96 -52.85 -120.09
C LYS A 81 -75.84 -51.81 -119.92
N ARG A 82 -75.14 -51.44 -121.00
CA ARG A 82 -74.04 -50.47 -120.95
C ARG A 82 -74.53 -49.04 -120.66
N LEU A 83 -75.67 -48.65 -121.21
CA LEU A 83 -76.32 -47.37 -120.91
C LEU A 83 -76.79 -47.31 -119.45
N ASN A 84 -77.41 -48.38 -118.94
CA ASN A 84 -77.90 -48.42 -117.57
C ASN A 84 -76.75 -48.40 -116.54
N ASN A 85 -75.67 -49.16 -116.77
CA ASN A 85 -74.47 -49.10 -115.94
C ASN A 85 -73.78 -47.72 -115.94
N LEU A 86 -73.84 -46.97 -117.05
CA LEU A 86 -73.33 -45.60 -117.08
C LEU A 86 -74.23 -44.66 -116.26
N MET A 87 -75.55 -44.79 -116.38
CA MET A 87 -76.51 -43.97 -115.63
C MET A 87 -76.41 -44.20 -114.12
N ILE A 88 -76.24 -45.45 -113.68
CA ILE A 88 -76.01 -45.80 -112.27
C ILE A 88 -74.71 -45.16 -111.77
N LYS A 89 -73.58 -45.33 -112.49
CA LYS A 89 -72.29 -44.75 -112.09
C LYS A 89 -72.26 -43.23 -112.05
N VAL A 90 -73.03 -42.55 -112.90
CA VAL A 90 -73.20 -41.09 -112.81
C VAL A 90 -73.94 -40.71 -111.53
N GLY A 91 -75.01 -41.44 -111.17
CA GLY A 91 -75.73 -41.24 -109.92
C GLY A 91 -74.88 -41.52 -108.67
N GLU A 92 -74.07 -42.58 -108.69
CA GLU A 92 -73.12 -42.92 -107.63
C GLU A 92 -72.10 -41.77 -107.43
N HIS A 93 -71.45 -41.31 -108.50
CA HIS A 93 -70.46 -40.23 -108.43
C HIS A 93 -71.07 -38.86 -108.07
N GLU A 94 -72.31 -38.54 -108.46
CA GLU A 94 -73.00 -37.34 -107.99
C GLU A 94 -73.33 -37.41 -106.48
N PHE A 95 -73.69 -38.59 -105.97
CA PHE A 95 -73.94 -38.81 -104.55
C PHE A 95 -72.65 -38.73 -103.71
N GLU A 96 -71.57 -39.41 -104.15
CA GLU A 96 -70.24 -39.33 -103.53
C GLU A 96 -69.75 -37.88 -103.48
N LYS A 97 -69.78 -37.17 -104.62
CA LYS A 97 -69.38 -35.76 -104.71
C LYS A 97 -70.17 -34.88 -103.74
N LYS A 98 -71.48 -35.10 -103.60
CA LYS A 98 -72.31 -34.32 -102.68
C LYS A 98 -71.98 -34.61 -101.21
N THR A 99 -71.78 -35.87 -100.86
CA THR A 99 -71.41 -36.28 -99.50
C THR A 99 -70.05 -35.69 -99.10
N LEU A 100 -69.09 -35.69 -100.01
CA LEU A 100 -67.74 -35.14 -99.79
C LEU A 100 -67.79 -33.60 -99.62
N VAL A 101 -68.63 -32.89 -100.38
CA VAL A 101 -68.88 -31.45 -100.19
C VAL A 101 -69.57 -31.15 -98.85
N ASP A 102 -70.62 -31.89 -98.49
CA ASP A 102 -71.31 -31.75 -97.21
C ASP A 102 -70.39 -32.06 -96.00
N GLN A 103 -69.36 -32.88 -96.19
CA GLN A 103 -68.35 -33.21 -95.20
C GLN A 103 -67.29 -32.11 -95.06
N MET A 104 -66.71 -31.65 -96.18
CA MET A 104 -65.77 -30.50 -96.17
C MET A 104 -66.42 -29.23 -95.63
N GLU A 105 -67.72 -28.99 -95.89
CA GLU A 105 -68.40 -27.81 -95.34
C GLU A 105 -68.67 -27.91 -93.82
N LYS A 106 -68.79 -29.12 -93.27
CA LYS A 106 -68.79 -29.32 -91.80
C LYS A 106 -67.41 -29.04 -91.21
N GLU A 107 -66.36 -29.59 -91.80
CA GLU A 107 -64.97 -29.38 -91.36
C GLU A 107 -64.59 -27.90 -91.40
N ARG A 108 -64.95 -27.18 -92.48
CA ARG A 108 -64.78 -25.72 -92.60
C ARG A 108 -65.51 -24.96 -91.49
N LYS A 109 -66.74 -25.35 -91.12
CA LYS A 109 -67.51 -24.72 -90.04
C LYS A 109 -66.88 -25.00 -88.66
N LEU A 110 -66.33 -26.20 -88.46
CA LEU A 110 -65.66 -26.60 -87.23
C LEU A 110 -64.31 -25.87 -87.05
N LEU A 111 -63.53 -25.73 -88.13
CA LEU A 111 -62.30 -24.94 -88.15
C LEU A 111 -62.57 -23.44 -87.89
N ALA A 112 -63.59 -22.85 -88.54
CA ALA A 112 -63.97 -21.46 -88.28
C ALA A 112 -64.38 -21.23 -86.81
N ALA A 113 -65.11 -22.17 -86.21
CA ALA A 113 -65.47 -22.11 -84.78
C ALA A 113 -64.26 -22.31 -83.84
N LYS A 114 -63.20 -22.99 -84.28
CA LYS A 114 -61.95 -23.13 -83.51
C LYS A 114 -61.07 -21.88 -83.62
N ILE A 115 -61.02 -21.24 -84.79
CA ILE A 115 -60.31 -19.96 -85.01
C ILE A 115 -60.91 -18.87 -84.13
N GLY A 116 -62.24 -18.67 -84.18
CA GLY A 116 -62.91 -17.64 -83.36
C GLY A 116 -62.73 -17.81 -81.84
N LYS A 117 -62.52 -19.05 -81.37
CA LYS A 117 -62.16 -19.29 -79.96
C LYS A 117 -60.73 -18.89 -79.61
N LEU A 118 -59.78 -19.08 -80.54
CA LEU A 118 -58.38 -18.68 -80.34
C LEU A 118 -58.22 -17.15 -80.42
N GLU A 119 -58.92 -16.51 -81.37
CA GLU A 119 -59.00 -15.05 -81.47
C GLU A 119 -59.50 -14.43 -80.15
N GLN A 120 -60.61 -14.96 -79.60
CA GLN A 120 -61.16 -14.52 -78.33
C GLN A 120 -60.26 -14.84 -77.12
N GLN A 121 -59.39 -15.86 -77.19
CA GLN A 121 -58.40 -16.12 -76.13
C GLN A 121 -57.21 -15.14 -76.19
N ILE A 122 -56.78 -14.75 -77.39
CA ILE A 122 -55.73 -13.74 -77.58
C ILE A 122 -56.20 -12.38 -77.08
N GLU A 123 -57.42 -11.97 -77.41
CA GLU A 123 -58.02 -10.70 -76.97
C GLU A 123 -58.06 -10.59 -75.43
N ASN A 124 -58.56 -11.63 -74.73
CA ASN A 124 -58.55 -11.69 -73.26
C ASN A 124 -57.13 -11.63 -72.66
N LEU A 125 -56.12 -12.24 -73.30
CA LEU A 125 -54.74 -12.21 -72.83
C LEU A 125 -54.09 -10.83 -73.05
N GLN A 126 -54.48 -10.09 -74.09
CA GLN A 126 -54.03 -8.70 -74.28
C GLN A 126 -54.63 -7.78 -73.21
N ASP A 127 -55.93 -7.90 -72.92
CA ASP A 127 -56.58 -7.12 -71.85
C ASP A 127 -55.96 -7.39 -70.47
N GLN A 128 -55.62 -8.66 -70.17
CA GLN A 128 -54.91 -9.01 -68.94
C GLN A 128 -53.51 -8.40 -68.86
N ASN A 129 -52.75 -8.39 -69.97
CA ASN A 129 -51.42 -7.76 -70.00
C ASN A 129 -51.50 -6.24 -69.76
N VAL A 130 -52.46 -5.55 -70.38
CA VAL A 130 -52.68 -4.11 -70.17
C VAL A 130 -53.05 -3.81 -68.71
N GLN A 131 -53.86 -4.65 -68.06
CA GLN A 131 -54.18 -4.48 -66.64
C GLN A 131 -52.99 -4.77 -65.71
N LEU A 132 -52.10 -5.70 -66.06
CA LEU A 132 -50.88 -5.96 -65.29
C LEU A 132 -49.88 -4.80 -65.42
N GLN A 133 -49.66 -4.30 -66.63
CA GLN A 133 -48.77 -3.16 -66.87
C GLN A 133 -49.21 -1.92 -66.07
N TYR A 134 -50.50 -1.56 -66.13
CA TYR A 134 -51.05 -0.44 -65.35
C TYR A 134 -50.89 -0.62 -63.83
N LYS A 135 -50.91 -1.86 -63.33
CA LYS A 135 -50.70 -2.14 -61.89
C LYS A 135 -49.24 -2.01 -61.48
N VAL A 136 -48.29 -2.44 -62.32
CA VAL A 136 -46.86 -2.28 -62.05
C VAL A 136 -46.48 -0.81 -62.03
N GLU A 137 -46.84 -0.06 -63.09
CA GLU A 137 -46.53 1.37 -63.21
C GLU A 137 -47.09 2.19 -62.02
N TYR A 138 -48.32 1.89 -61.56
CA TYR A 138 -48.94 2.58 -60.43
C TYR A 138 -48.34 2.24 -59.05
N THR A 139 -47.63 1.12 -58.89
CA THR A 139 -47.07 0.70 -57.58
C THR A 139 -45.56 0.89 -57.48
N SER A 140 -44.79 0.74 -58.55
CA SER A 140 -43.32 0.83 -58.48
C SER A 140 -42.80 2.27 -58.41
N GLU A 141 -43.40 3.20 -59.17
CA GLU A 141 -42.88 4.57 -59.29
C GLU A 141 -42.94 5.38 -57.97
N PRO A 142 -44.03 5.34 -57.17
CA PRO A 142 -44.09 6.06 -55.90
C PRO A 142 -43.08 5.54 -54.86
N MET A 143 -42.95 4.22 -54.73
CA MET A 143 -42.05 3.59 -53.75
C MET A 143 -40.57 3.78 -54.09
N LEU A 144 -40.23 3.92 -55.38
CA LEU A 144 -38.89 4.30 -55.83
C LEU A 144 -38.58 5.76 -55.50
N MET A 145 -39.54 6.68 -55.72
CA MET A 145 -39.39 8.09 -55.36
C MET A 145 -39.20 8.30 -53.85
N GLU A 146 -39.98 7.59 -53.02
CA GLU A 146 -39.88 7.64 -51.56
C GLU A 146 -38.50 7.17 -51.07
N ARG A 147 -38.05 5.99 -51.51
CA ARG A 147 -36.70 5.49 -51.16
C ARG A 147 -35.55 6.37 -51.64
N VAL A 148 -35.68 7.03 -52.80
CA VAL A 148 -34.66 7.97 -53.29
C VAL A 148 -34.63 9.26 -52.44
N GLN A 149 -35.78 9.70 -51.93
CA GLN A 149 -35.85 10.80 -50.98
C GLN A 149 -35.18 10.41 -49.65
N ASP A 150 -35.54 9.26 -49.06
CA ASP A 150 -34.94 8.76 -47.82
C ASP A 150 -33.41 8.66 -47.90
N ILE A 151 -32.88 8.14 -49.00
CA ILE A 151 -31.43 8.02 -49.25
C ILE A 151 -30.77 9.41 -49.38
N THR A 152 -31.50 10.40 -49.91
CA THR A 152 -31.01 11.78 -50.02
C THR A 152 -30.98 12.47 -48.66
N ASP A 153 -32.04 12.33 -47.85
CA ASP A 153 -32.13 12.94 -46.53
C ASP A 153 -31.16 12.29 -45.53
N MET A 154 -30.95 10.96 -45.60
CA MET A 154 -29.89 10.28 -44.84
C MET A 154 -28.50 10.76 -45.24
N ARG A 155 -28.25 11.02 -46.53
CA ARG A 155 -26.97 11.56 -47.00
C ARG A 155 -26.73 12.97 -46.48
N ASP A 156 -27.70 13.87 -46.57
CA ASP A 156 -27.56 15.25 -46.11
C ASP A 156 -27.42 15.32 -44.57
N ALA A 157 -28.04 14.38 -43.84
CA ALA A 157 -27.81 14.19 -42.40
C ALA A 157 -26.36 13.72 -42.10
N LEU A 158 -25.82 12.76 -42.85
CA LEU A 158 -24.43 12.30 -42.70
C LEU A 158 -23.41 13.40 -43.04
N ASP A 159 -23.65 14.17 -44.12
CA ASP A 159 -22.85 15.35 -44.46
C ASP A 159 -23.01 16.49 -43.42
N GLY A 160 -24.07 16.47 -42.60
CA GLY A 160 -24.25 17.33 -41.44
C GLY A 160 -23.39 16.88 -40.24
N VAL A 161 -23.54 15.62 -39.82
CA VAL A 161 -22.75 15.01 -38.73
C VAL A 161 -21.25 15.12 -38.99
N LYS A 162 -20.82 14.86 -40.25
CA LYS A 162 -19.42 15.01 -40.64
C LYS A 162 -18.88 16.42 -40.39
N LYS A 163 -19.63 17.47 -40.78
CA LYS A 163 -19.21 18.87 -40.55
C LYS A 163 -19.16 19.23 -39.07
N GLN A 164 -20.03 18.64 -38.25
CA GLN A 164 -19.98 18.81 -36.80
C GLN A 164 -18.72 18.15 -36.21
N LEU A 165 -18.41 16.90 -36.58
CA LEU A 165 -17.20 16.21 -36.12
C LEU A 165 -15.90 16.90 -36.60
N GLU A 166 -15.87 17.42 -37.84
CA GLU A 166 -14.76 18.23 -38.35
C GLU A 166 -14.57 19.54 -37.54
N ALA A 167 -15.66 20.17 -37.10
CA ALA A 167 -15.61 21.37 -36.26
C ALA A 167 -15.21 21.05 -34.80
N GLU A 168 -15.70 19.95 -34.23
CA GLU A 168 -15.34 19.49 -32.88
C GLU A 168 -13.87 19.06 -32.80
N LEU A 169 -13.35 18.39 -33.84
CA LEU A 169 -11.92 18.10 -33.98
C LEU A 169 -11.08 19.39 -34.00
N GLN A 170 -11.44 20.38 -34.82
CA GLN A 170 -10.72 21.66 -34.83
C GLN A 170 -10.80 22.39 -33.48
N LEU A 171 -11.93 22.30 -32.76
CA LEU A 171 -12.04 22.87 -31.42
C LEU A 171 -11.09 22.17 -30.43
N LYS A 172 -11.01 20.83 -30.48
CA LYS A 172 -10.10 20.04 -29.66
C LYS A 172 -8.63 20.22 -30.03
N GLU A 173 -8.28 20.38 -31.30
CA GLU A 173 -6.92 20.76 -31.72
C GLU A 173 -6.51 22.13 -31.17
N ASN A 174 -7.41 23.10 -31.16
CA ASN A 174 -7.17 24.42 -30.56
C ASN A 174 -7.02 24.34 -29.03
N GLU A 175 -7.94 23.66 -28.31
CA GLU A 175 -7.82 23.43 -26.87
C GLU A 175 -6.49 22.74 -26.49
N LEU A 176 -6.08 21.73 -27.26
CA LEU A 176 -4.85 20.97 -27.04
C LEU A 176 -3.61 21.84 -27.37
N GLY A 177 -3.72 22.75 -28.35
CA GLY A 177 -2.74 23.80 -28.62
C GLY A 177 -2.59 24.78 -27.46
N GLU A 178 -3.69 25.31 -26.94
CA GLU A 178 -3.69 26.21 -25.78
C GLU A 178 -3.10 25.52 -24.54
N LEU A 179 -3.51 24.28 -24.25
CA LEU A 179 -2.96 23.47 -23.15
C LEU A 179 -1.44 23.25 -23.30
N LYS A 180 -0.93 22.99 -24.52
CA LYS A 180 0.52 22.89 -24.77
C LYS A 180 1.26 24.21 -24.51
N THR A 181 0.67 25.35 -24.88
CA THR A 181 1.26 26.66 -24.54
C THR A 181 1.19 26.96 -23.04
N GLY A 182 0.12 26.54 -22.36
CA GLY A 182 -0.03 26.64 -20.91
C GLY A 182 0.97 25.75 -20.15
N LEU A 183 1.26 24.55 -20.66
CA LEU A 183 2.27 23.64 -20.11
C LEU A 183 3.66 24.27 -20.22
N THR A 184 4.10 24.62 -21.43
CA THR A 184 5.43 25.24 -21.65
C THR A 184 5.62 26.58 -20.91
N ALA A 185 4.56 27.33 -20.65
CA ALA A 185 4.58 28.52 -19.78
C ALA A 185 4.67 28.19 -18.28
N LYS A 186 4.20 27.02 -17.82
CA LYS A 186 4.42 26.50 -16.46
C LYS A 186 5.82 25.92 -16.32
N ASP A 187 6.28 25.14 -17.30
CA ASP A 187 7.62 24.52 -17.30
C ASP A 187 8.70 25.60 -17.20
N LYS A 188 8.55 26.69 -17.97
CA LYS A 188 9.45 27.86 -17.88
C LYS A 188 9.43 28.53 -16.50
N LYS A 189 8.29 28.58 -15.82
CA LYS A 189 8.20 29.11 -14.44
C LYS A 189 8.79 28.16 -13.40
N LEU A 190 8.67 26.84 -13.60
CA LEU A 190 9.31 25.84 -12.74
C LEU A 190 10.83 25.91 -12.89
N GLU A 191 11.33 26.14 -14.10
CA GLU A 191 12.75 26.39 -14.36
C GLU A 191 13.24 27.71 -13.71
N GLU A 192 12.44 28.79 -13.81
CA GLU A 192 12.73 30.06 -13.12
C GLU A 192 12.76 29.90 -11.59
N LEU A 193 11.78 29.20 -10.98
CA LEU A 193 11.80 28.91 -9.53
C LEU A 193 12.96 27.97 -9.13
N ARG A 194 13.32 26.99 -9.96
CA ARG A 194 14.47 26.11 -9.69
C ARG A 194 15.76 26.92 -9.61
N GLN A 195 15.97 27.84 -10.55
CA GLN A 195 17.14 28.74 -10.54
C GLN A 195 17.11 29.71 -9.34
N GLU A 196 15.94 30.21 -8.92
CA GLU A 196 15.82 31.00 -7.67
C GLU A 196 16.15 30.18 -6.41
N TYR A 197 15.74 28.91 -6.32
CA TYR A 197 16.08 28.05 -5.19
C TYR A 197 17.54 27.59 -5.20
N GLU A 198 18.12 27.26 -6.36
CA GLU A 198 19.56 26.96 -6.47
C GLU A 198 20.42 28.16 -6.06
N GLN A 199 20.02 29.38 -6.45
CA GLN A 199 20.67 30.62 -6.02
C GLN A 199 20.57 30.81 -4.50
N GLN A 200 19.40 30.60 -3.90
CA GLN A 200 19.21 30.67 -2.44
C GLN A 200 20.05 29.62 -1.69
N ILE A 201 20.12 28.38 -2.19
CA ILE A 201 20.93 27.30 -1.60
C ILE A 201 22.42 27.65 -1.69
N ALA A 202 22.88 28.23 -2.80
CA ALA A 202 24.26 28.70 -2.96
C ALA A 202 24.59 29.85 -1.99
N ASP A 203 23.72 30.85 -1.87
CA ASP A 203 23.91 32.01 -0.98
C ASP A 203 23.86 31.61 0.50
N LEU A 204 22.98 30.67 0.89
CA LEU A 204 22.94 30.10 2.24
C LEU A 204 24.18 29.23 2.53
N SER A 205 24.64 28.44 1.56
CA SER A 205 25.87 27.64 1.71
C SER A 205 27.09 28.54 1.92
N ALA A 206 27.18 29.66 1.19
CA ALA A 206 28.23 30.66 1.38
C ALA A 206 28.17 31.31 2.77
N GLN A 207 26.96 31.65 3.27
CA GLN A 207 26.78 32.16 4.63
C GLN A 207 27.19 31.12 5.70
N CYS A 208 26.86 29.85 5.51
CA CYS A 208 27.28 28.77 6.41
C CYS A 208 28.80 28.59 6.44
N GLU A 209 29.53 28.69 5.32
CA GLU A 209 30.99 28.62 5.32
C GLU A 209 31.64 29.86 5.96
N VAL A 210 31.06 31.06 5.80
CA VAL A 210 31.52 32.26 6.53
C VAL A 210 31.31 32.08 8.04
N ALA A 211 30.13 31.66 8.48
CA ALA A 211 29.83 31.44 9.89
C ALA A 211 30.71 30.33 10.52
N LYS A 212 31.04 29.27 9.76
CA LYS A 212 32.03 28.26 10.18
C LYS A 212 33.42 28.86 10.36
N GLN A 213 33.87 29.70 9.43
CA GLN A 213 35.18 30.34 9.51
C GLN A 213 35.26 31.30 10.72
N GLU A 214 34.21 32.11 10.94
CA GLU A 214 34.10 33.00 12.09
C GLU A 214 34.08 32.22 13.42
N ALA A 215 33.34 31.11 13.49
CA ALA A 215 33.35 30.22 14.67
C ALA A 215 34.72 29.56 14.91
N VAL A 216 35.44 29.16 13.85
CA VAL A 216 36.79 28.60 13.94
C VAL A 216 37.81 29.64 14.42
N ASP A 217 37.70 30.89 13.97
CA ASP A 217 38.61 31.96 14.41
C ASP A 217 38.27 32.48 15.81
N ALA A 218 36.98 32.51 16.20
CA ALA A 218 36.55 32.75 17.58
C ALA A 218 37.06 31.65 18.53
N ALA A 219 37.01 30.38 18.11
CA ALA A 219 37.55 29.27 18.89
C ALA A 219 39.06 29.37 19.10
N LYS A 220 39.84 29.79 18.10
CA LYS A 220 41.28 30.08 18.25
C LYS A 220 41.53 31.22 19.24
N ILE A 221 40.78 32.31 19.15
CA ILE A 221 40.92 33.45 20.06
C ILE A 221 40.63 33.02 21.52
N ALA A 222 39.64 32.14 21.73
CA ALA A 222 39.34 31.57 23.04
C ALA A 222 40.46 30.63 23.54
N ASP A 223 41.03 29.79 22.66
CA ASP A 223 42.12 28.86 23.01
C ASP A 223 43.44 29.59 23.28
N ASP A 224 43.79 30.59 22.46
CA ASP A 224 44.93 31.50 22.70
C ASP A 224 44.78 32.25 24.04
N ALA A 225 43.57 32.76 24.34
CA ALA A 225 43.30 33.42 25.62
C ALA A 225 43.34 32.45 26.82
N ALA A 226 42.91 31.20 26.64
CA ALA A 226 43.04 30.15 27.65
C ALA A 226 44.52 29.79 27.88
N ASN A 227 45.32 29.63 26.82
CA ASN A 227 46.75 29.34 26.89
C ASN A 227 47.52 30.47 27.60
N VAL A 228 47.29 31.74 27.26
CA VAL A 228 47.88 32.90 27.98
C VAL A 228 47.51 32.89 29.47
N LYS A 229 46.26 32.50 29.81
CA LYS A 229 45.82 32.39 31.20
C LYS A 229 46.46 31.22 31.94
N TYR A 230 46.70 30.09 31.28
CA TYR A 230 47.44 28.96 31.83
C TYR A 230 48.93 29.30 32.03
N GLU A 231 49.58 29.96 31.07
CA GLU A 231 50.96 30.45 31.23
C GLU A 231 51.08 31.42 32.42
N ALA A 232 50.13 32.36 32.57
CA ALA A 232 50.09 33.28 33.70
C ALA A 232 49.91 32.55 35.05
N GLN A 233 49.05 31.53 35.12
CA GLN A 233 48.92 30.68 36.32
C GLN A 233 50.17 29.83 36.59
N LEU A 234 50.86 29.37 35.55
CA LEU A 234 52.12 28.63 35.69
C LEU A 234 53.21 29.54 36.28
N GLN A 235 53.37 30.76 35.74
CA GLN A 235 54.30 31.76 36.26
C GLN A 235 53.99 32.14 37.71
N GLN A 236 52.71 32.39 38.03
CA GLN A 236 52.28 32.69 39.40
C GLN A 236 52.57 31.53 40.38
N ASN A 237 52.44 30.28 39.93
CA ASN A 237 52.79 29.10 40.72
C ASN A 237 54.31 28.92 40.88
N GLU A 238 55.12 29.26 39.87
CA GLU A 238 56.59 29.26 40.00
C GLU A 238 57.07 30.34 40.98
N ASP A 239 56.48 31.54 40.95
CA ASP A 239 56.80 32.63 41.89
C ASP A 239 56.34 32.28 43.33
N ALA A 240 55.18 31.63 43.46
CA ALA A 240 54.72 31.07 44.73
C ALA A 240 55.66 29.95 45.24
N LEU A 241 56.19 29.10 44.36
CA LEU A 241 57.14 28.06 44.73
C LEU A 241 58.48 28.65 45.17
N GLN A 242 58.97 29.68 44.48
CA GLN A 242 60.20 30.40 44.84
C GLN A 242 60.07 31.09 46.20
N THR A 243 58.96 31.79 46.46
CA THR A 243 58.70 32.44 47.76
C THR A 243 58.54 31.43 48.89
N VAL A 244 57.85 30.30 48.68
CA VAL A 244 57.81 29.18 49.64
C VAL A 244 59.19 28.58 49.89
N THR A 245 60.05 28.51 48.87
CA THR A 245 61.43 28.00 49.01
C THR A 245 62.30 28.97 49.83
N ALA A 246 62.23 30.27 49.57
CA ALA A 246 62.94 31.29 50.36
C ALA A 246 62.43 31.38 51.82
N LEU A 247 61.11 31.23 52.04
CA LEU A 247 60.53 31.10 53.38
C LEU A 247 61.03 29.82 54.08
N LYS A 248 61.15 28.71 53.36
CA LYS A 248 61.72 27.47 53.90
C LYS A 248 63.19 27.65 54.30
N GLU A 249 64.02 28.25 53.44
CA GLU A 249 65.44 28.48 53.72
C GLU A 249 65.65 29.41 54.94
N THR A 250 64.83 30.45 55.09
CA THR A 250 64.86 31.31 56.29
C THR A 250 64.35 30.62 57.55
N LEU A 251 63.38 29.70 57.45
CA LEU A 251 62.90 28.90 58.57
C LEU A 251 63.92 27.82 58.98
N GLU A 252 64.61 27.19 58.03
CA GLU A 252 65.75 26.29 58.28
C GLU A 252 66.93 27.06 58.91
N ALA A 253 67.27 28.26 58.43
CA ALA A 253 68.28 29.11 59.06
C ALA A 253 67.90 29.50 60.50
N SER A 254 66.65 29.90 60.74
CA SER A 254 66.17 30.23 62.09
C SER A 254 66.15 29.00 63.01
N LEU A 255 65.86 27.81 62.50
CA LEU A 255 65.98 26.56 63.27
C LEU A 255 67.43 26.28 63.67
N VAL A 256 68.41 26.50 62.77
CA VAL A 256 69.84 26.36 63.10
C VAL A 256 70.30 27.39 64.14
N GLU A 257 69.83 28.64 64.08
CA GLU A 257 70.07 29.63 65.15
C GLU A 257 69.44 29.19 66.48
N LYS A 258 68.25 28.58 66.46
CA LYS A 258 67.56 28.08 67.66
C LYS A 258 68.28 26.87 68.25
N GLU A 259 68.78 25.96 67.43
CA GLU A 259 69.61 24.83 67.88
C GLU A 259 70.93 25.34 68.49
N GLN A 260 71.63 26.30 67.86
CA GLN A 260 72.82 26.91 68.44
C GLN A 260 72.53 27.63 69.77
N ALA A 261 71.42 28.37 69.87
CA ALA A 261 71.00 29.01 71.12
C ALA A 261 70.63 27.99 72.21
N ILE A 262 70.17 26.79 71.84
CA ILE A 262 69.93 25.68 72.77
C ILE A 262 71.25 25.03 73.19
N ASP A 263 72.18 24.77 72.28
CA ASP A 263 73.52 24.26 72.59
C ASP A 263 74.30 25.21 73.52
N GLU A 264 74.20 26.53 73.31
CA GLU A 264 74.77 27.53 74.22
C GLU A 264 74.05 27.59 75.58
N ALA A 265 72.73 27.41 75.59
CA ALA A 265 71.96 27.30 76.84
C ALA A 265 72.32 26.02 77.63
N GLU A 266 72.51 24.88 76.96
CA GLU A 266 72.96 23.64 77.60
C GLU A 266 74.42 23.73 78.07
N ALA A 267 75.32 24.35 77.28
CA ALA A 267 76.70 24.59 77.67
C ALA A 267 76.80 25.49 78.90
N THR A 268 76.02 26.58 78.95
CA THR A 268 75.97 27.47 80.12
C THR A 268 75.30 26.80 81.32
N LEU A 269 74.24 26.02 81.13
CA LEU A 269 73.59 25.25 82.21
C LEU A 269 74.51 24.16 82.77
N ALA A 270 75.29 23.47 81.93
CA ALA A 270 76.33 22.54 82.35
C ALA A 270 77.48 23.25 83.10
N GLN A 271 77.82 24.49 82.73
CA GLN A 271 78.81 25.28 83.45
C GLN A 271 78.28 25.79 84.81
N VAL A 272 77.00 26.15 84.91
CA VAL A 272 76.31 26.47 86.17
C VAL A 272 76.22 25.22 87.07
N GLN A 273 75.96 24.03 86.52
CA GLN A 273 75.99 22.78 87.30
C GLN A 273 77.38 22.47 87.85
N ARG A 274 78.46 22.72 87.08
CA ARG A 274 79.85 22.56 87.59
C ARG A 274 80.16 23.54 88.72
N THR A 275 79.86 24.83 88.55
CA THR A 275 80.15 25.82 89.60
C THR A 275 79.27 25.63 90.84
N LEU A 276 78.04 25.13 90.70
CA LEU A 276 77.20 24.77 91.85
C LEU A 276 77.79 23.60 92.67
N VAL A 277 78.38 22.60 92.00
CA VAL A 277 79.08 21.48 92.67
C VAL A 277 80.38 21.95 93.34
N GLU A 278 81.14 22.85 92.72
CA GLU A 278 82.36 23.41 93.32
C GLU A 278 82.07 24.32 94.53
N VAL A 279 81.00 25.13 94.48
CA VAL A 279 80.56 25.99 95.59
C VAL A 279 80.03 25.17 96.77
N GLN A 280 79.40 24.01 96.52
CA GLN A 280 78.95 23.10 97.59
C GLN A 280 80.10 22.35 98.29
N ALA A 281 81.32 22.36 97.75
CA ALA A 281 82.45 21.59 98.30
C ALA A 281 83.34 22.37 99.29
N ASN A 282 83.37 23.72 99.26
CA ASN A 282 84.34 24.55 100.01
C ASN A 282 83.72 25.41 101.14
N GLY A 283 82.45 25.19 101.51
CA GLY A 283 81.70 26.08 102.42
C GLY A 283 82.17 26.20 103.88
N GLU A 284 83.07 25.33 104.37
CA GLU A 284 83.40 25.24 105.82
C GLU A 284 84.76 25.85 106.24
N ALA A 285 85.58 26.35 105.30
CA ALA A 285 86.93 26.84 105.61
C ALA A 285 87.01 28.36 105.87
N ASP A 286 86.48 29.19 104.98
CA ASP A 286 86.89 30.61 104.90
C ASP A 286 86.12 31.60 105.78
N VAL A 287 85.07 31.14 106.47
CA VAL A 287 84.32 31.93 107.47
C VAL A 287 85.22 32.40 108.64
N LYS A 288 86.43 31.84 108.82
CA LYS A 288 87.42 32.28 109.80
C LYS A 288 88.60 33.12 109.26
N ASN A 289 88.89 33.08 107.96
CA ASN A 289 90.00 33.87 107.39
C ASN A 289 89.56 35.29 106.98
N LEU A 290 88.33 35.45 106.48
CA LEU A 290 87.84 36.72 105.95
C LEU A 290 87.66 37.82 107.02
N GLN A 291 87.66 37.47 108.31
CA GLN A 291 87.64 38.46 109.41
C GLN A 291 89.01 39.09 109.72
N GLN A 292 90.12 38.59 109.16
CA GLN A 292 91.46 39.17 109.37
C GLN A 292 92.04 39.92 108.16
N GLN A 293 91.49 39.73 106.95
CA GLN A 293 91.93 40.48 105.76
C GLN A 293 91.18 41.81 105.55
N LEU A 294 90.10 42.04 106.31
CA LEU A 294 89.27 43.25 106.26
C LEU A 294 90.05 44.53 106.63
N GLU A 295 91.11 44.44 107.44
CA GLU A 295 91.91 45.60 107.87
C GLU A 295 93.09 45.93 106.92
N GLU A 296 93.52 45.02 106.04
CA GLU A 296 94.54 45.32 105.02
C GLU A 296 93.93 45.83 103.71
N ALA A 297 92.73 45.35 103.33
CA ALA A 297 92.03 45.77 102.12
C ALA A 297 91.73 47.28 102.06
N ILE A 298 91.50 47.91 103.22
CA ILE A 298 91.23 49.36 103.37
C ILE A 298 92.39 50.20 102.81
N ARG A 299 93.63 49.68 102.82
CA ARG A 299 94.83 50.42 102.40
C ARG A 299 95.15 50.35 100.90
N LEU A 300 94.40 49.55 100.13
CA LEU A 300 94.62 49.36 98.69
C LEU A 300 93.50 49.99 97.84
N HIS A 301 92.34 50.30 98.46
CA HIS A 301 91.20 50.91 97.79
C HIS A 301 91.51 52.29 97.16
N GLU A 302 92.41 53.09 97.77
CA GLU A 302 92.84 54.40 97.24
C GLU A 302 93.63 54.32 95.92
N GLN A 303 94.15 53.16 95.51
CA GLN A 303 94.92 53.04 94.25
C GLN A 303 94.09 52.63 93.03
N LEU A 304 92.87 52.09 93.19
CA LEU A 304 92.02 51.67 92.06
C LEU A 304 91.05 52.76 91.58
N GLN A 305 90.88 53.85 92.33
CA GLN A 305 89.95 54.94 91.99
C GLN A 305 90.37 55.79 90.77
N GLN A 306 91.53 55.51 90.15
CA GLN A 306 92.02 56.20 88.95
C GLN A 306 91.82 55.44 87.62
N GLN A 307 91.36 54.18 87.61
CA GLN A 307 91.18 53.41 86.36
C GLN A 307 89.73 53.24 85.90
N LEU A 308 88.75 53.58 86.74
CA LEU A 308 87.31 53.45 86.42
C LEU A 308 86.74 54.61 85.56
N GLY A 309 87.57 55.55 85.12
CA GLY A 309 87.14 56.75 84.38
C GLY A 309 87.05 56.60 82.85
N GLU A 310 87.60 55.52 82.27
CA GLU A 310 87.71 55.37 80.81
C GLU A 310 86.70 54.39 80.21
N SER A 311 86.13 53.48 81.00
CA SER A 311 85.21 52.44 80.51
C SER A 311 83.78 52.92 80.22
N THR A 312 83.35 54.07 80.77
CA THR A 312 81.95 54.53 80.68
C THR A 312 81.60 55.27 79.39
N ARG A 313 82.57 55.64 78.55
CA ARG A 313 82.31 56.30 77.25
C ARG A 313 82.00 55.35 76.09
N GLY A 314 82.32 54.06 76.19
CA GLY A 314 82.10 53.11 75.10
C GLY A 314 80.63 52.69 74.92
N ASN A 315 79.92 52.48 76.04
CA ASN A 315 78.62 51.81 76.00
C ASN A 315 77.45 52.71 75.55
N GLU A 316 77.55 54.04 75.70
CA GLU A 316 76.48 54.96 75.26
C GLU A 316 76.42 55.09 73.72
N GLN A 317 77.55 54.98 73.01
CA GLN A 317 77.55 55.14 71.54
C GLN A 317 77.02 53.89 70.81
N LEU A 318 77.31 52.69 71.34
CA LEU A 318 76.98 51.42 70.69
C LEU A 318 75.47 51.10 70.78
N PHE A 319 74.84 51.43 71.91
CA PHE A 319 73.39 51.21 72.11
C PHE A 319 72.52 52.14 71.27
N GLN A 320 73.03 53.32 70.89
CA GLN A 320 72.26 54.32 70.15
C GLN A 320 72.22 54.02 68.64
N GLN A 321 73.30 53.47 68.06
CA GLN A 321 73.35 53.08 66.65
C GLN A 321 72.38 51.91 66.34
N GLN A 322 72.29 50.92 67.23
CA GLN A 322 71.41 49.74 67.03
C GLN A 322 69.91 50.09 67.01
N LEU A 323 69.51 51.19 67.66
CA LEU A 323 68.12 51.67 67.64
C LEU A 323 67.76 52.40 66.34
N GLU A 324 68.72 53.09 65.71
CA GLU A 324 68.49 53.81 64.44
C GLU A 324 68.45 52.83 63.25
N GLU A 325 69.31 51.81 63.23
CA GLU A 325 69.32 50.76 62.20
C GLU A 325 68.03 49.92 62.22
N ALA A 326 67.53 49.53 63.40
CA ALA A 326 66.27 48.80 63.53
C ALA A 326 65.03 49.65 63.13
N ALA A 327 65.06 50.96 63.41
CA ALA A 327 63.98 51.86 63.01
C ALA A 327 63.89 52.03 61.49
N HIS A 328 65.04 52.20 60.80
CA HIS A 328 65.07 52.31 59.34
C HIS A 328 64.63 51.01 58.63
N GLY A 329 65.00 49.84 59.18
CA GLY A 329 64.55 48.55 58.65
C GLY A 329 63.02 48.44 58.59
N HIS A 330 62.35 48.65 59.73
CA HIS A 330 60.89 48.55 59.81
C HIS A 330 60.16 49.67 59.05
N GLU A 331 60.73 50.87 58.94
CA GLU A 331 60.14 51.95 58.12
C GLU A 331 60.24 51.62 56.61
N GLN A 332 61.30 50.94 56.18
CA GLN A 332 61.45 50.46 54.80
C GLN A 332 60.54 49.26 54.49
N GLU A 333 60.38 48.31 55.42
CA GLU A 333 59.41 47.20 55.31
C GLU A 333 57.96 47.72 55.23
N LEU A 334 57.59 48.66 56.10
CA LEU A 334 56.26 49.28 56.09
C LEU A 334 55.98 50.04 54.79
N GLN A 335 56.99 50.69 54.20
CA GLN A 335 56.84 51.33 52.89
C GLN A 335 56.66 50.29 51.77
N SER A 336 57.46 49.22 51.75
CA SER A 336 57.32 48.14 50.76
C SER A 336 55.93 47.48 50.81
N VAL A 337 55.45 47.15 52.01
CA VAL A 337 54.11 46.58 52.22
C VAL A 337 53.01 47.58 51.85
N ARG A 338 53.23 48.88 52.01
CA ARG A 338 52.28 49.92 51.60
C ARG A 338 52.18 50.04 50.08
N ASP A 339 53.31 50.05 49.39
CA ASP A 339 53.38 50.19 47.93
C ASP A 339 52.87 48.91 47.23
N GLU A 340 53.14 47.72 47.80
CA GLU A 340 52.48 46.48 47.37
C GLU A 340 50.96 46.51 47.53
N ASN A 341 50.46 46.96 48.69
CA ASN A 341 49.01 47.02 48.92
C ASN A 341 48.35 48.08 48.04
N GLN A 342 49.02 49.19 47.75
CA GLN A 342 48.57 50.20 46.79
C GLN A 342 48.44 49.58 45.38
N ALA A 343 49.47 48.88 44.89
CA ALA A 343 49.43 48.22 43.59
C ALA A 343 48.36 47.10 43.51
N LYS A 344 48.14 46.36 44.61
CA LYS A 344 47.06 45.36 44.72
C LYS A 344 45.67 46.00 44.70
N LEU A 345 45.52 47.21 45.26
CA LEU A 345 44.26 47.95 45.25
C LEU A 345 43.98 48.51 43.86
N GLU A 346 44.96 49.11 43.20
CA GLU A 346 44.85 49.61 41.82
C GLU A 346 44.56 48.48 40.81
N ALA A 347 45.14 47.28 41.01
CA ALA A 347 44.82 46.10 40.21
C ALA A 347 43.40 45.56 40.46
N LEU A 348 42.88 45.67 41.68
CA LEU A 348 41.50 45.29 42.02
C LEU A 348 40.48 46.30 41.50
N GLU A 349 40.79 47.61 41.51
CA GLU A 349 39.96 48.65 40.88
C GLU A 349 39.92 48.46 39.35
N ALA A 350 41.06 48.24 38.69
CA ALA A 350 41.10 47.96 37.26
C ALA A 350 40.32 46.67 36.87
N HIS A 351 40.39 45.62 37.68
CA HIS A 351 39.60 44.40 37.48
C HIS A 351 38.11 44.60 37.80
N ALA A 352 37.75 45.50 38.71
CA ALA A 352 36.36 45.87 38.96
C ALA A 352 35.77 46.63 37.77
N ASP A 353 36.48 47.65 37.26
CA ASP A 353 36.10 48.41 36.05
C ASP A 353 35.95 47.48 34.82
N GLU A 354 36.87 46.53 34.64
CA GLU A 354 36.76 45.51 33.57
C GLU A 354 35.50 44.65 33.73
N LYS A 355 35.15 44.25 34.97
CA LYS A 355 33.95 43.43 35.22
C LYS A 355 32.66 44.23 35.11
N GLU A 356 32.65 45.53 35.44
CA GLU A 356 31.50 46.41 35.17
C GLU A 356 31.33 46.64 33.65
N ALA A 357 32.41 46.81 32.88
CA ALA A 357 32.35 46.92 31.43
C ALA A 357 31.80 45.63 30.78
N LEU A 358 32.30 44.46 31.18
CA LEU A 358 31.84 43.16 30.68
C LEU A 358 30.38 42.87 31.10
N ALA A 359 29.98 43.29 32.30
CA ALA A 359 28.59 43.21 32.74
C ALA A 359 27.65 44.16 31.97
N ALA A 360 28.12 45.34 31.56
CA ALA A 360 27.37 46.25 30.70
C ALA A 360 27.23 45.69 29.27
N GLU A 361 28.29 45.13 28.71
CA GLU A 361 28.27 44.43 27.41
C GLU A 361 27.28 43.26 27.40
N LYS A 362 27.35 42.37 28.40
CA LYS A 362 26.37 41.26 28.53
C LYS A 362 24.96 41.73 28.89
N SER A 363 24.79 42.92 29.47
CA SER A 363 23.46 43.52 29.64
C SER A 363 22.90 44.01 28.30
N GLN A 364 23.73 44.59 27.42
CA GLN A 364 23.33 45.00 26.07
C GLN A 364 22.99 43.79 25.19
N GLU A 365 23.83 42.75 25.15
CA GLU A 365 23.52 41.49 24.45
C GLU A 365 22.18 40.89 24.91
N LEU A 366 21.85 41.00 26.20
CA LEU A 366 20.58 40.56 26.76
C LEU A 366 19.41 41.52 26.49
N GLU A 367 19.62 42.77 26.06
CA GLU A 367 18.53 43.62 25.53
C GLU A 367 18.34 43.40 24.03
N ASP A 368 19.42 43.24 23.27
CA ASP A 368 19.40 42.94 21.84
C ASP A 368 18.74 41.57 21.58
N TYR A 369 19.13 40.52 22.31
CA TYR A 369 18.48 39.20 22.23
C TYR A 369 16.99 39.24 22.62
N LYS A 370 16.58 40.12 23.56
CA LYS A 370 15.15 40.33 23.86
C LYS A 370 14.44 41.04 22.72
N HIS A 371 15.10 41.96 22.02
CA HIS A 371 14.55 42.62 20.85
C HIS A 371 14.32 41.62 19.72
N ASP A 372 15.31 40.77 19.41
CA ASP A 372 15.22 39.70 18.43
C ASP A 372 14.10 38.70 18.77
N CYS A 373 13.97 38.29 20.04
CA CYS A 373 12.86 37.44 20.49
C CYS A 373 11.48 38.09 20.27
N VAL A 374 11.36 39.41 20.41
CA VAL A 374 10.12 40.15 20.17
C VAL A 374 9.84 40.31 18.67
N GLU A 375 10.87 40.53 17.85
CA GLU A 375 10.76 40.56 16.39
C GLU A 375 10.35 39.18 15.84
N LEU A 376 11.00 38.10 16.28
CA LEU A 376 10.66 36.72 15.93
C LEU A 376 9.25 36.32 16.40
N TRP A 377 8.85 36.71 17.62
CA TRP A 377 7.48 36.49 18.10
C TRP A 377 6.45 37.20 17.22
N LYS A 378 6.73 38.45 16.83
CA LYS A 378 5.86 39.22 15.94
C LYS A 378 5.79 38.61 14.54
N ILE A 379 6.91 38.18 13.96
CA ILE A 379 6.94 37.49 12.67
C ILE A 379 6.16 36.17 12.74
N ASN A 380 6.28 35.42 13.84
CA ASN A 380 5.53 34.19 14.06
C ASN A 380 4.01 34.43 14.17
N GLU A 381 3.61 35.55 14.78
CA GLU A 381 2.20 35.98 14.88
C GLU A 381 1.66 36.51 13.54
N ASP A 382 2.44 37.30 12.79
CA ASP A 382 2.10 37.75 11.43
C ASP A 382 1.97 36.53 10.47
N LEU A 383 2.83 35.52 10.60
CA LEU A 383 2.74 34.25 9.85
C LEU A 383 1.50 33.43 10.24
N LYS A 384 1.18 33.30 11.54
CA LYS A 384 -0.09 32.67 11.99
C LYS A 384 -1.30 33.36 11.40
N GLN A 385 -1.30 34.69 11.33
CA GLN A 385 -2.39 35.46 10.71
C GLN A 385 -2.46 35.25 9.19
N GLN A 386 -1.33 35.12 8.49
CA GLN A 386 -1.31 34.74 7.07
C GLN A 386 -1.80 33.29 6.83
N ILE A 387 -1.46 32.34 7.69
CA ILE A 387 -1.96 30.95 7.64
C ILE A 387 -3.46 30.92 7.93
N ALA A 388 -3.95 31.70 8.91
CA ALA A 388 -5.38 31.84 9.20
C ALA A 388 -6.16 32.47 8.03
N LEU A 389 -5.58 33.47 7.36
CA LEU A 389 -6.20 34.10 6.18
C LEU A 389 -6.21 33.17 4.96
N THR A 390 -5.11 32.48 4.66
CA THR A 390 -5.04 31.55 3.51
C THR A 390 -5.85 30.27 3.73
N SER A 391 -5.95 29.76 4.96
CA SER A 391 -6.88 28.66 5.30
C SER A 391 -8.35 29.12 5.22
N ALA A 392 -8.67 30.34 5.66
CA ALA A 392 -10.00 30.91 5.44
C ALA A 392 -10.33 31.08 3.96
N GLU A 393 -9.41 31.58 3.13
CA GLU A 393 -9.59 31.72 1.68
C GLU A 393 -9.75 30.37 0.97
N THR A 394 -8.97 29.35 1.34
CA THR A 394 -9.10 28.02 0.73
C THR A 394 -10.38 27.34 1.16
N MET A 395 -10.83 27.49 2.41
CA MET A 395 -12.17 27.07 2.84
C MET A 395 -13.28 27.80 2.08
N LEU A 396 -13.13 29.11 1.82
CA LEU A 396 -14.11 29.89 1.05
C LEU A 396 -14.19 29.41 -0.41
N LYS A 397 -13.05 29.25 -1.09
CA LYS A 397 -12.97 28.68 -2.44
C LYS A 397 -13.51 27.24 -2.50
N GLN A 398 -13.27 26.42 -1.47
CA GLN A 398 -13.81 25.07 -1.40
C GLN A 398 -15.32 25.05 -1.11
N ALA A 399 -15.86 26.08 -0.42
CA ALA A 399 -17.29 26.28 -0.27
C ALA A 399 -17.95 26.74 -1.58
N GLU A 400 -17.33 27.71 -2.28
CA GLU A 400 -17.77 28.16 -3.62
C GLU A 400 -17.76 26.99 -4.63
N LEU A 401 -16.74 26.14 -4.63
CA LEU A 401 -16.70 24.94 -5.48
C LEU A 401 -17.78 23.92 -5.11
N ARG A 402 -18.11 23.76 -3.83
CA ARG A 402 -19.25 22.92 -3.39
C ARG A 402 -20.59 23.54 -3.79
N GLU A 403 -20.76 24.85 -3.69
CA GLU A 403 -21.98 25.56 -4.11
C GLU A 403 -22.19 25.44 -5.63
N ASN A 404 -21.12 25.55 -6.43
CA ASN A 404 -21.17 25.33 -7.88
C ASN A 404 -21.43 23.86 -8.26
N ALA A 405 -20.94 22.88 -7.47
CA ALA A 405 -21.31 21.48 -7.66
C ALA A 405 -22.78 21.21 -7.32
N LEU A 406 -23.30 21.83 -6.26
CA LEU A 406 -24.71 21.72 -5.83
C LEU A 406 -25.67 22.43 -6.80
N SER A 407 -25.27 23.53 -7.44
CA SER A 407 -26.07 24.17 -8.51
C SER A 407 -26.07 23.33 -9.80
N GLY A 408 -24.97 22.63 -10.11
CA GLY A 408 -24.97 21.57 -11.13
C GLY A 408 -25.96 20.44 -10.79
N GLN A 409 -26.06 20.06 -9.52
CA GLN A 409 -27.01 19.06 -9.05
C GLN A 409 -28.48 19.52 -9.16
N SER A 410 -28.79 20.81 -8.95
CA SER A 410 -30.16 21.31 -9.18
C SER A 410 -30.55 21.26 -10.65
N VAL A 411 -29.64 21.57 -11.58
CA VAL A 411 -29.91 21.43 -13.04
C VAL A 411 -30.18 19.98 -13.44
N LEU A 412 -29.50 19.00 -12.81
CA LEU A 412 -29.79 17.59 -13.00
C LEU A 412 -31.14 17.18 -12.38
N GLN A 413 -31.51 17.76 -11.23
CA GLN A 413 -32.81 17.51 -10.60
C GLN A 413 -33.96 18.10 -11.40
N ASP A 414 -33.82 19.32 -11.92
CA ASP A 414 -34.74 19.92 -12.89
C ASP A 414 -34.89 18.99 -14.12
N LYS A 415 -33.78 18.45 -14.63
CA LYS A 415 -33.76 17.50 -15.75
C LYS A 415 -34.48 16.18 -15.46
N VAL A 416 -34.40 15.67 -14.23
CA VAL A 416 -35.18 14.51 -13.77
C VAL A 416 -36.66 14.87 -13.74
N THR A 417 -37.05 16.02 -13.18
CA THR A 417 -38.47 16.43 -13.18
C THR A 417 -39.02 16.69 -14.59
N ASP A 418 -38.22 17.19 -15.53
CA ASP A 418 -38.58 17.29 -16.95
C ASP A 418 -38.86 15.91 -17.57
N LEU A 419 -38.11 14.87 -17.19
CA LEU A 419 -38.30 13.49 -17.66
C LEU A 419 -39.49 12.80 -16.97
N GLU A 420 -39.71 13.07 -15.67
CA GLU A 420 -40.91 12.62 -14.95
C GLU A 420 -42.18 13.24 -15.54
N ASN A 421 -42.17 14.56 -15.82
CA ASN A 421 -43.26 15.26 -16.51
C ASN A 421 -43.51 14.71 -17.92
N GLN A 422 -42.45 14.31 -18.65
CA GLN A 422 -42.59 13.67 -19.96
C GLN A 422 -43.16 12.25 -19.86
N LEU A 423 -42.76 11.46 -18.85
CA LEU A 423 -43.36 10.16 -18.57
C LEU A 423 -44.82 10.27 -18.18
N GLU A 424 -45.18 11.21 -17.30
CA GLU A 424 -46.58 11.47 -16.91
C GLU A 424 -47.41 11.93 -18.11
N ALA A 425 -46.90 12.83 -18.96
CA ALA A 425 -47.58 13.24 -20.18
C ALA A 425 -47.75 12.10 -21.21
N LEU A 426 -46.76 11.21 -21.36
CA LEU A 426 -46.87 10.01 -22.20
C LEU A 426 -47.84 8.98 -21.62
N GLN A 427 -47.89 8.84 -20.29
CA GLN A 427 -48.81 7.95 -19.60
C GLN A 427 -50.25 8.50 -19.63
N GLU A 428 -50.44 9.81 -19.56
CA GLU A 428 -51.73 10.48 -19.75
C GLU A 428 -52.20 10.40 -21.21
N GLN A 429 -51.30 10.53 -22.19
CA GLN A 429 -51.60 10.23 -23.60
C GLN A 429 -51.98 8.75 -23.81
N LEU A 430 -51.28 7.82 -23.17
CA LEU A 430 -51.60 6.38 -23.25
C LEU A 430 -52.96 6.09 -22.62
N ASN A 431 -53.27 6.67 -21.46
CA ASN A 431 -54.58 6.57 -20.82
C ASN A 431 -55.68 7.21 -21.68
N GLY A 432 -55.42 8.38 -22.27
CA GLY A 432 -56.32 9.04 -23.22
C GLY A 432 -56.59 8.18 -24.46
N LYS A 433 -55.55 7.54 -25.03
CA LYS A 433 -55.70 6.57 -26.13
C LYS A 433 -56.46 5.32 -25.70
N MET A 434 -56.25 4.84 -24.48
CA MET A 434 -56.96 3.69 -23.93
C MET A 434 -58.44 4.00 -23.67
N GLN A 435 -58.76 5.23 -23.26
CA GLN A 435 -60.13 5.72 -23.14
C GLN A 435 -60.76 5.98 -24.51
N GLU A 436 -60.05 6.55 -25.48
CA GLU A 436 -60.50 6.70 -26.87
C GLU A 436 -60.83 5.33 -27.51
N ILE A 437 -60.02 4.30 -27.25
CA ILE A 437 -60.31 2.91 -27.61
C ILE A 437 -61.53 2.36 -26.86
N ALA A 438 -61.71 2.69 -25.58
CA ALA A 438 -62.89 2.27 -24.80
C ALA A 438 -64.18 2.96 -25.27
N GLU A 439 -64.10 4.23 -25.68
CA GLU A 439 -65.21 4.99 -26.25
C GLU A 439 -65.56 4.50 -27.66
N LEU A 440 -64.58 4.26 -28.53
CA LEU A 440 -64.79 3.60 -29.84
C LEU A 440 -65.37 2.19 -29.69
N LYS A 441 -64.99 1.46 -28.64
CA LYS A 441 -65.55 0.15 -28.31
C LYS A 441 -66.98 0.25 -27.78
N ALA A 442 -67.29 1.27 -26.97
CA ALA A 442 -68.64 1.56 -26.52
C ALA A 442 -69.54 2.06 -27.67
N GLU A 443 -69.01 2.82 -28.63
CA GLU A 443 -69.72 3.18 -29.87
C GLU A 443 -69.98 1.94 -30.72
N ALA A 444 -69.00 1.03 -30.88
CA ALA A 444 -69.18 -0.24 -31.58
C ALA A 444 -70.22 -1.15 -30.88
N GLU A 445 -70.21 -1.23 -29.55
CA GLU A 445 -71.22 -1.94 -28.76
C GLU A 445 -72.60 -1.25 -28.86
N SER A 446 -72.67 0.08 -28.94
CA SER A 446 -73.92 0.81 -29.19
C SER A 446 -74.48 0.53 -30.60
N HIS A 447 -73.61 0.46 -31.62
CA HIS A 447 -73.97 0.07 -32.97
C HIS A 447 -74.38 -1.40 -33.09
N ALA A 448 -73.88 -2.28 -32.22
CA ALA A 448 -74.33 -3.66 -32.11
C ALA A 448 -75.70 -3.82 -31.40
N ILE A 449 -76.09 -2.85 -30.56
CA ILE A 449 -77.35 -2.87 -29.81
C ILE A 449 -78.52 -2.26 -30.59
N VAL A 450 -78.28 -1.35 -31.55
CA VAL A 450 -79.31 -0.83 -32.48
C VAL A 450 -79.48 -1.78 -33.67
N GLY A 451 -79.84 -3.04 -33.39
CA GLY A 451 -79.70 -4.17 -34.32
C GLY A 451 -80.86 -5.17 -34.45
N SER A 452 -82.02 -4.96 -33.82
CA SER A 452 -83.17 -5.87 -34.00
C SER A 452 -84.55 -5.27 -33.67
N GLU A 453 -85.38 -5.05 -34.68
CA GLU A 453 -86.85 -5.24 -34.67
C GLU A 453 -87.37 -5.31 -36.13
N ASP A 454 -88.59 -5.81 -36.34
CA ASP A 454 -89.23 -6.21 -37.63
C ASP A 454 -88.47 -7.30 -38.44
N GLU A 455 -88.70 -8.59 -38.21
CA GLU A 455 -89.86 -9.43 -38.64
C GLU A 455 -89.95 -9.76 -40.15
N ALA A 456 -89.71 -11.04 -40.49
CA ALA A 456 -90.45 -11.78 -41.54
C ALA A 456 -90.20 -13.32 -41.50
N SER A 457 -90.90 -14.03 -40.61
CA SER A 457 -91.34 -15.46 -40.69
C SER A 457 -90.47 -16.55 -41.38
N GLY A 458 -90.15 -17.67 -40.69
CA GLY A 458 -89.35 -18.77 -41.28
C GLY A 458 -89.48 -20.23 -40.80
N GLU A 459 -90.29 -20.53 -39.77
CA GLU A 459 -90.63 -21.90 -39.26
C GLU A 459 -89.50 -22.78 -38.62
N ASP A 460 -89.93 -23.61 -37.65
CA ASP A 460 -89.13 -24.31 -36.61
C ASP A 460 -88.67 -25.75 -36.97
N GLU A 461 -88.08 -26.41 -35.95
CA GLU A 461 -87.80 -27.86 -35.77
C GLU A 461 -86.46 -28.39 -36.36
N ASP A 462 -85.60 -29.10 -35.60
CA ASP A 462 -85.69 -29.59 -34.21
C ASP A 462 -84.29 -29.85 -33.57
N LYS A 463 -84.19 -29.75 -32.22
CA LYS A 463 -83.14 -30.23 -31.28
C LYS A 463 -81.66 -30.28 -31.77
N PHE A 464 -80.71 -29.64 -31.06
CA PHE A 464 -80.40 -30.01 -29.67
C PHE A 464 -79.72 -28.86 -28.88
N VAL A 465 -80.01 -28.75 -27.58
CA VAL A 465 -79.26 -27.90 -26.63
C VAL A 465 -78.28 -28.76 -25.85
N VAL A 466 -77.01 -28.33 -25.76
CA VAL A 466 -76.07 -28.76 -24.71
C VAL A 466 -75.51 -27.52 -24.02
N VAL A 467 -75.54 -27.58 -22.69
CA VAL A 467 -75.32 -26.46 -21.77
C VAL A 467 -73.85 -26.04 -21.69
N GLU A 468 -73.67 -24.74 -21.48
CA GLU A 468 -72.52 -24.03 -20.89
C GLU A 468 -71.37 -24.89 -20.34
N ASN A 469 -70.27 -24.93 -21.08
CA ASN A 469 -68.90 -24.80 -20.54
C ASN A 469 -67.93 -24.21 -21.59
N GLY A 470 -68.49 -23.43 -22.52
CA GLY A 470 -67.83 -23.02 -23.76
C GLY A 470 -66.79 -21.92 -23.63
N GLY A 471 -66.77 -21.10 -22.57
CA GLY A 471 -65.83 -19.97 -22.47
C GLY A 471 -64.37 -20.42 -22.43
N GLY A 472 -64.06 -21.41 -21.60
CA GLY A 472 -62.74 -22.03 -21.55
C GLY A 472 -62.43 -22.84 -22.81
N ALA A 473 -63.39 -23.61 -23.32
CA ALA A 473 -63.19 -24.44 -24.51
C ALA A 473 -63.03 -23.62 -25.80
N ILE A 474 -63.76 -22.51 -25.97
CA ILE A 474 -63.61 -21.59 -27.10
C ILE A 474 -62.34 -20.76 -26.94
N ARG A 475 -61.98 -20.28 -25.75
CA ARG A 475 -60.69 -19.60 -25.59
C ARG A 475 -59.53 -20.56 -25.83
N VAL A 476 -59.57 -21.78 -25.31
CA VAL A 476 -58.57 -22.82 -25.61
C VAL A 476 -58.62 -23.24 -27.09
N LEU A 477 -59.78 -23.28 -27.76
CA LEU A 477 -59.86 -23.54 -29.20
C LEU A 477 -59.48 -22.33 -30.06
N THR A 478 -59.57 -21.09 -29.58
CA THR A 478 -59.07 -19.90 -30.27
C THR A 478 -57.58 -19.75 -30.05
N ASP A 479 -57.07 -20.03 -28.84
CA ASP A 479 -55.64 -20.11 -28.54
C ASP A 479 -55.02 -21.34 -29.25
N GLN A 480 -55.72 -22.48 -29.36
CA GLN A 480 -55.29 -23.65 -30.15
C GLN A 480 -55.53 -23.48 -31.65
N VAL A 481 -56.47 -22.65 -32.11
CA VAL A 481 -56.54 -22.27 -33.53
C VAL A 481 -55.49 -21.21 -33.85
N ALA A 482 -55.10 -20.35 -32.89
CA ALA A 482 -54.01 -19.40 -33.06
C ALA A 482 -52.63 -20.07 -32.97
N THR A 483 -52.43 -21.05 -32.07
CA THR A 483 -51.24 -21.91 -32.12
C THR A 483 -51.33 -22.86 -33.29
N ALA A 484 -52.44 -23.53 -33.61
CA ALA A 484 -52.50 -24.33 -34.84
C ALA A 484 -52.42 -23.49 -36.12
N GLN A 485 -52.73 -22.19 -36.12
CA GLN A 485 -52.45 -21.29 -37.25
C GLN A 485 -51.00 -20.83 -37.26
N ARG A 486 -50.36 -20.65 -36.09
CA ARG A 486 -48.93 -20.34 -36.00
C ARG A 486 -48.09 -21.57 -36.32
N GLU A 487 -48.37 -22.72 -35.72
CA GLU A 487 -47.83 -24.04 -36.05
C GLU A 487 -48.19 -24.45 -37.48
N LEU A 488 -49.34 -24.06 -38.06
CA LEU A 488 -49.58 -24.26 -39.50
C LEU A 488 -48.79 -23.26 -40.35
N MET A 489 -48.53 -22.03 -39.88
CA MET A 489 -47.69 -21.05 -40.57
C MET A 489 -46.23 -21.50 -40.52
N GLU A 490 -45.69 -21.77 -39.33
CA GLU A 490 -44.40 -22.41 -39.06
C GLU A 490 -44.28 -23.79 -39.72
N ALA A 491 -45.35 -24.59 -39.86
CA ALA A 491 -45.32 -25.85 -40.62
C ALA A 491 -45.60 -25.67 -42.12
N MET A 492 -46.12 -24.52 -42.57
CA MET A 492 -46.17 -24.13 -43.99
C MET A 492 -44.88 -23.46 -44.43
N GLU A 493 -44.16 -22.83 -43.52
CA GLU A 493 -42.86 -22.17 -43.69
C GLU A 493 -41.74 -23.19 -43.47
N LEU A 494 -41.90 -24.15 -42.56
CA LEU A 494 -41.13 -25.39 -42.51
C LEU A 494 -41.52 -26.33 -43.65
N ASN A 495 -42.78 -26.38 -44.14
CA ASN A 495 -43.02 -27.02 -45.45
C ASN A 495 -42.45 -26.19 -46.59
N LEU A 496 -42.32 -24.86 -46.51
CA LEU A 496 -41.68 -24.09 -47.57
C LEU A 496 -40.17 -24.32 -47.54
N HIS A 497 -39.54 -24.37 -46.36
CA HIS A 497 -38.14 -24.75 -46.20
C HIS A 497 -37.89 -26.23 -46.49
N LEU A 498 -38.80 -27.15 -46.14
CA LEU A 498 -38.70 -28.57 -46.48
C LEU A 498 -39.14 -28.87 -47.91
N ASN A 499 -39.93 -28.03 -48.57
CA ASN A 499 -40.28 -28.17 -50.00
C ASN A 499 -39.31 -27.39 -50.89
N ASN A 500 -38.64 -26.36 -50.39
CA ASN A 500 -37.46 -25.77 -51.03
C ASN A 500 -36.24 -26.66 -50.79
N ARG A 501 -36.10 -27.30 -49.62
CA ARG A 501 -35.06 -28.31 -49.35
C ARG A 501 -35.39 -29.65 -50.00
N ASN A 502 -36.66 -30.03 -50.17
CA ASN A 502 -37.02 -31.21 -50.97
C ASN A 502 -37.01 -30.89 -52.45
N ALA A 503 -37.36 -29.69 -52.93
CA ALA A 503 -37.10 -29.31 -54.32
C ALA A 503 -35.59 -29.24 -54.58
N TRP A 504 -34.78 -28.69 -53.66
CA TRP A 504 -33.32 -28.71 -53.77
C TRP A 504 -32.75 -30.12 -53.64
N LEU A 505 -33.28 -30.97 -52.75
CA LEU A 505 -32.86 -32.38 -52.61
C LEU A 505 -33.39 -33.25 -53.74
N GLU A 506 -34.52 -32.92 -54.39
CA GLU A 506 -35.04 -33.55 -55.60
C GLU A 506 -34.33 -33.01 -56.84
N GLU A 507 -33.86 -31.77 -56.86
CA GLU A 507 -32.89 -31.27 -57.84
C GLU A 507 -31.53 -31.95 -57.65
N GLN A 508 -31.06 -32.13 -56.41
CA GLN A 508 -29.89 -32.98 -56.14
C GLN A 508 -30.20 -34.44 -56.49
N TYR A 509 -31.40 -34.97 -56.23
CA TYR A 509 -31.76 -36.35 -56.60
C TYR A 509 -32.03 -36.52 -58.08
N GLN A 510 -32.36 -35.47 -58.84
CA GLN A 510 -32.56 -35.49 -60.29
C GLN A 510 -31.28 -35.15 -61.04
N MET A 511 -30.35 -34.38 -60.46
CA MET A 511 -28.96 -34.31 -60.93
C MET A 511 -28.20 -35.59 -60.59
N LEU A 512 -28.38 -36.19 -59.40
CA LEU A 512 -27.79 -37.48 -59.08
C LEU A 512 -28.49 -38.63 -59.80
N SER A 513 -29.81 -38.56 -60.04
CA SER A 513 -30.52 -39.55 -60.86
C SER A 513 -30.33 -39.34 -62.35
N SER A 514 -30.03 -38.14 -62.86
CA SER A 514 -29.56 -37.99 -64.25
C SER A 514 -28.14 -38.53 -64.35
N VAL A 515 -27.23 -38.17 -63.44
CA VAL A 515 -25.87 -38.76 -63.35
C VAL A 515 -25.89 -40.28 -63.07
N GLN A 516 -27.03 -40.87 -62.67
CA GLN A 516 -27.22 -42.33 -62.54
C GLN A 516 -28.17 -42.96 -63.57
N SER A 517 -28.85 -42.19 -64.44
CA SER A 517 -29.62 -42.69 -65.61
C SER A 517 -28.88 -42.50 -66.93
N ASP A 518 -28.12 -41.41 -67.04
CA ASP A 518 -27.21 -41.10 -68.15
C ASP A 518 -25.99 -42.04 -68.18
N GLY A 519 -26.00 -43.09 -67.36
CA GLY A 519 -25.08 -44.22 -67.40
C GLY A 519 -25.53 -45.39 -68.27
N ASP A 520 -26.76 -45.41 -68.81
CA ASP A 520 -27.30 -46.55 -69.58
C ASP A 520 -28.00 -46.18 -70.93
N ASP A 521 -28.50 -44.95 -71.11
CA ASP A 521 -29.18 -44.49 -72.35
C ASP A 521 -28.38 -43.43 -73.14
N ASP A 522 -27.10 -43.68 -73.41
CA ASP A 522 -26.23 -42.87 -74.30
C ASP A 522 -26.54 -43.10 -75.80
N GLN A 523 -27.84 -43.23 -76.15
CA GLN A 523 -28.35 -43.40 -77.53
C GLN A 523 -29.69 -42.67 -77.74
N ASP A 524 -29.72 -41.78 -78.73
CA ASP A 524 -30.90 -41.20 -79.40
C ASP A 524 -31.98 -40.50 -78.55
N GLU A 525 -31.79 -39.20 -78.26
CA GLU A 525 -32.57 -38.16 -78.97
C GLU A 525 -31.99 -36.74 -78.82
N SER A 526 -32.31 -35.85 -79.78
CA SER A 526 -31.86 -34.45 -79.77
C SER A 526 -33.02 -33.49 -80.02
N GLY A 527 -33.36 -32.64 -79.04
CA GLY A 527 -34.49 -31.71 -79.23
C GLY A 527 -34.95 -30.84 -78.06
N ALA A 528 -34.19 -29.79 -77.71
CA ALA A 528 -34.59 -28.67 -76.84
C ALA A 528 -34.85 -29.02 -75.34
N THR A 529 -34.75 -28.09 -74.40
CA THR A 529 -34.55 -26.62 -74.48
C THR A 529 -33.27 -26.16 -73.79
N LYS A 530 -32.42 -25.39 -74.47
CA LYS A 530 -31.33 -24.63 -73.84
C LYS A 530 -31.86 -23.30 -73.29
N VAL A 531 -31.67 -23.05 -72.00
CA VAL A 531 -31.33 -21.69 -71.51
C VAL A 531 -30.02 -21.30 -72.21
N SER A 532 -29.85 -20.05 -72.62
CA SER A 532 -28.64 -19.71 -73.39
C SER A 532 -27.39 -19.84 -72.51
N LEU A 533 -26.28 -20.31 -73.10
CA LEU A 533 -24.99 -20.32 -72.41
C LEU A 533 -24.55 -18.89 -72.03
N GLU A 534 -25.02 -17.90 -72.78
CA GLU A 534 -24.81 -16.47 -72.53
C GLU A 534 -25.52 -16.00 -71.25
N GLU A 535 -26.74 -16.46 -70.97
CA GLU A 535 -27.44 -16.19 -69.70
C GLU A 535 -26.76 -16.86 -68.50
N HIS A 536 -26.24 -18.08 -68.66
CA HIS A 536 -25.55 -18.79 -67.57
C HIS A 536 -24.15 -18.19 -67.28
N ILE A 537 -23.42 -17.76 -68.32
CA ILE A 537 -22.19 -16.99 -68.17
C ILE A 537 -22.47 -15.65 -67.48
N ALA A 538 -23.52 -14.93 -67.88
CA ALA A 538 -23.87 -13.65 -67.26
C ALA A 538 -24.24 -13.77 -65.77
N ALA A 539 -24.84 -14.89 -65.35
CA ALA A 539 -25.11 -15.17 -63.93
C ALA A 539 -23.80 -15.35 -63.13
N LEU A 540 -22.86 -16.15 -63.65
CA LEU A 540 -21.55 -16.37 -63.02
C LEU A 540 -20.67 -15.11 -63.03
N GLU A 541 -20.77 -14.27 -64.06
CA GLU A 541 -20.10 -12.96 -64.09
C GLU A 541 -20.65 -11.99 -63.03
N LEU A 542 -21.97 -12.02 -62.77
CA LEU A 542 -22.62 -11.23 -61.72
C LEU A 542 -22.19 -11.70 -60.33
N GLU A 543 -22.27 -13.00 -60.05
CA GLU A 543 -21.88 -13.61 -58.77
C GLU A 543 -20.40 -13.34 -58.46
N LEU A 544 -19.52 -13.46 -59.46
CA LEU A 544 -18.11 -13.10 -59.36
C LEU A 544 -17.86 -11.58 -59.18
N GLN A 545 -18.77 -10.71 -59.66
CA GLN A 545 -18.72 -9.28 -59.39
C GLN A 545 -19.17 -8.95 -57.95
N GLU A 546 -20.15 -9.67 -57.41
CA GLU A 546 -20.60 -9.49 -56.02
C GLU A 546 -19.58 -10.03 -55.01
N ALA A 547 -18.99 -11.21 -55.26
CA ALA A 547 -17.89 -11.75 -54.45
C ALA A 547 -16.67 -10.80 -54.44
N ARG A 548 -16.33 -10.18 -55.58
CA ARG A 548 -15.28 -9.13 -55.64
C ARG A 548 -15.64 -7.88 -54.84
N ARG A 549 -16.92 -7.49 -54.82
CA ARG A 549 -17.39 -6.34 -54.04
C ARG A 549 -17.26 -6.62 -52.54
N ALA A 550 -17.75 -7.77 -52.07
CA ALA A 550 -17.63 -8.19 -50.67
C ALA A 550 -16.15 -8.32 -50.23
N ALA A 551 -15.28 -8.89 -51.07
CA ALA A 551 -13.85 -8.97 -50.79
C ALA A 551 -13.20 -7.58 -50.65
N ASN A 552 -13.54 -6.62 -51.52
CA ASN A 552 -13.03 -5.25 -51.41
C ASN A 552 -13.53 -4.53 -50.14
N GLU A 553 -14.82 -4.70 -49.79
CA GLU A 553 -15.41 -4.15 -48.56
C GLU A 553 -14.69 -4.70 -47.32
N LYS A 554 -14.33 -6.00 -47.30
CA LYS A 554 -13.56 -6.62 -46.21
C LYS A 554 -12.08 -6.20 -46.17
N VAL A 555 -11.41 -6.10 -47.32
CA VAL A 555 -10.03 -5.58 -47.40
C VAL A 555 -9.95 -4.16 -46.83
N GLN A 556 -10.94 -3.31 -47.10
CA GLN A 556 -10.95 -1.94 -46.60
C GLN A 556 -11.12 -1.88 -45.07
N HIS A 557 -12.01 -2.70 -44.50
CA HIS A 557 -12.12 -2.86 -43.05
C HIS A 557 -10.80 -3.37 -42.40
N VAL A 558 -10.07 -4.26 -43.05
CA VAL A 558 -8.76 -4.72 -42.57
C VAL A 558 -7.75 -3.56 -42.58
N THR A 559 -7.69 -2.74 -43.64
CA THR A 559 -6.76 -1.60 -43.66
C THR A 559 -7.08 -0.52 -42.61
N ASP A 560 -8.35 -0.33 -42.27
CA ASP A 560 -8.74 0.60 -41.19
C ASP A 560 -8.34 0.06 -39.81
N LEU A 561 -8.43 -1.27 -39.60
CA LEU A 561 -7.97 -1.92 -38.37
C LEU A 561 -6.44 -1.98 -38.26
N GLU A 562 -5.72 -2.24 -39.36
CA GLU A 562 -4.25 -2.13 -39.41
C GLU A 562 -3.79 -0.71 -39.04
N HIS A 563 -4.51 0.33 -39.49
CA HIS A 563 -4.22 1.72 -39.14
C HIS A 563 -4.45 1.99 -37.64
N ASN A 564 -5.58 1.53 -37.09
CA ASN A 564 -5.90 1.67 -35.67
C ASN A 564 -4.93 0.87 -34.78
N TYR A 565 -4.53 -0.34 -35.17
CA TYR A 565 -3.50 -1.13 -34.49
C TYR A 565 -2.14 -0.44 -34.56
N GLY A 566 -1.79 0.17 -35.69
CA GLY A 566 -0.59 1.00 -35.83
C GLY A 566 -0.58 2.19 -34.85
N ALA A 567 -1.71 2.90 -34.73
CA ALA A 567 -1.85 3.99 -33.76
C ALA A 567 -1.74 3.48 -32.31
N LEU A 568 -2.48 2.44 -31.94
CA LEU A 568 -2.46 1.84 -30.60
C LEU A 568 -1.07 1.31 -30.22
N SER A 569 -0.35 0.69 -31.16
CA SER A 569 1.04 0.26 -30.99
C SER A 569 1.98 1.43 -30.71
N THR A 570 1.81 2.57 -31.39
CA THR A 570 2.61 3.78 -31.09
C THR A 570 2.28 4.43 -29.74
N GLU A 571 1.05 4.30 -29.23
CA GLU A 571 0.74 4.70 -27.85
C GLU A 571 1.28 3.70 -26.82
N TYR A 572 1.23 2.39 -27.11
CA TYR A 572 1.83 1.37 -26.25
C TYR A 572 3.35 1.59 -26.11
N ASP A 573 4.07 1.85 -27.20
CA ASP A 573 5.51 2.18 -27.12
C ASP A 573 5.78 3.52 -26.40
N ARG A 574 4.89 4.53 -26.51
CA ARG A 574 4.98 5.77 -25.69
C ARG A 574 4.79 5.47 -24.20
N LEU A 575 3.76 4.71 -23.85
CA LEU A 575 3.46 4.34 -22.47
C LEU A 575 4.58 3.50 -21.86
N ARG A 576 5.15 2.59 -22.64
CA ARG A 576 6.31 1.77 -22.28
C ARG A 576 7.58 2.60 -22.08
N VAL A 577 7.83 3.62 -22.90
CA VAL A 577 8.93 4.57 -22.69
C VAL A 577 8.72 5.40 -21.42
N ALA A 578 7.49 5.86 -21.16
CA ALA A 578 7.17 6.56 -19.91
C ALA A 578 7.33 5.66 -18.68
N HIS A 579 6.85 4.42 -18.73
CA HIS A 579 7.01 3.41 -17.69
C HIS A 579 8.49 3.09 -17.41
N ASN A 580 9.32 2.97 -18.45
CA ASN A 580 10.77 2.83 -18.28
C ASN A 580 11.39 4.06 -17.61
N GLY A 581 10.96 5.28 -17.97
CA GLY A 581 11.39 6.51 -17.29
C GLY A 581 10.99 6.55 -15.80
N VAL A 582 9.84 6.00 -15.43
CA VAL A 582 9.42 5.82 -14.02
C VAL A 582 10.27 4.77 -13.31
N ILE A 583 10.67 3.69 -13.99
CA ILE A 583 11.63 2.71 -13.45
C ILE A 583 13.02 3.34 -13.23
N GLU A 584 13.52 4.14 -14.19
CA GLU A 584 14.80 4.84 -14.08
C GLU A 584 14.79 5.88 -12.95
N ALA A 585 13.70 6.66 -12.82
CA ALA A 585 13.48 7.57 -11.69
C ALA A 585 13.46 6.81 -10.36
N LYS A 586 12.68 5.73 -10.26
CA LYS A 586 12.64 4.89 -9.06
C LYS A 586 14.01 4.29 -8.72
N GLN A 587 14.80 3.87 -9.72
CA GLN A 587 16.16 3.36 -9.48
C GLN A 587 17.10 4.45 -8.95
N ALA A 588 16.91 5.70 -9.37
CA ALA A 588 17.62 6.85 -8.79
C ALA A 588 17.16 7.14 -7.34
N ASP A 589 15.86 7.07 -7.06
CA ASP A 589 15.30 7.25 -5.72
C ASP A 589 15.73 6.11 -4.77
N ASP A 590 15.69 4.85 -5.22
CA ASP A 590 16.20 3.69 -4.48
C ASP A 590 17.72 3.80 -4.24
N ALA A 591 18.49 4.35 -5.19
CA ALA A 591 19.92 4.64 -4.97
C ALA A 591 20.11 5.74 -3.91
N MET A 592 19.38 6.85 -4.02
CA MET A 592 19.44 7.97 -3.06
C MET A 592 18.98 7.55 -1.66
N LEU A 593 17.98 6.68 -1.54
CA LEU A 593 17.56 6.04 -0.29
C LEU A 593 18.64 5.11 0.28
N ASN A 594 19.40 4.40 -0.55
CA ASN A 594 20.51 3.57 -0.09
C ASN A 594 21.71 4.42 0.37
N ASP A 595 21.98 5.56 -0.27
CA ASP A 595 23.00 6.51 0.19
C ASP A 595 22.56 7.23 1.48
N LEU A 596 21.32 7.69 1.59
CA LEU A 596 20.76 8.22 2.85
C LEU A 596 20.76 7.19 3.98
N ARG A 597 20.47 5.91 3.69
CA ARG A 597 20.65 4.81 4.67
C ARG A 597 22.10 4.63 5.06
N ARG A 598 23.04 4.80 4.13
CA ARG A 598 24.48 4.69 4.38
C ARG A 598 24.97 5.84 5.26
N GLU A 599 24.49 7.06 5.02
CA GLU A 599 24.75 8.23 5.86
C GLU A 599 24.14 8.07 7.26
N LEU A 600 22.89 7.61 7.38
CA LEU A 600 22.29 7.29 8.68
C LEU A 600 23.07 6.21 9.43
N GLU A 601 23.59 5.20 8.74
CA GLU A 601 24.39 4.14 9.37
C GLU A 601 25.81 4.63 9.75
N THR A 602 26.41 5.57 9.01
CA THR A 602 27.66 6.23 9.45
C THR A 602 27.43 7.21 10.60
N ILE A 603 26.29 7.91 10.64
CA ILE A 603 25.88 8.74 11.79
C ILE A 603 25.71 7.86 13.02
N ARG A 604 24.93 6.77 12.94
CA ARG A 604 24.79 5.80 14.05
C ARG A 604 26.11 5.18 14.48
N ALA A 605 27.01 4.86 13.54
CA ALA A 605 28.35 4.39 13.87
C ALA A 605 29.16 5.47 14.62
N SER A 606 29.02 6.74 14.22
CA SER A 606 29.67 7.86 14.91
C SER A 606 29.08 8.12 16.30
N GLU A 607 27.75 8.01 16.47
CA GLU A 607 27.06 8.06 17.77
C GLU A 607 27.48 6.89 18.67
N ALA A 608 27.62 5.68 18.13
CA ALA A 608 28.09 4.52 18.87
C ALA A 608 29.55 4.68 19.35
N SER A 609 30.44 5.28 18.53
CA SER A 609 31.79 5.65 18.99
C SER A 609 31.74 6.77 20.03
N ALA A 610 30.93 7.81 19.84
CA ALA A 610 30.78 8.90 20.81
C ALA A 610 30.14 8.45 22.13
N SER A 611 29.28 7.43 22.11
CA SER A 611 28.79 6.73 23.30
C SER A 611 29.92 5.98 23.98
N SER A 612 30.66 5.14 23.24
CA SER A 612 31.82 4.39 23.77
C SER A 612 32.87 5.30 24.42
N ASP A 613 33.14 6.46 23.83
CA ASP A 613 34.09 7.43 24.37
C ASP A 613 33.51 8.19 25.57
N LYS A 614 32.21 8.54 25.57
CA LYS A 614 31.51 9.06 26.76
C LYS A 614 31.49 8.07 27.91
N ASP A 615 31.20 6.79 27.65
CA ASP A 615 31.18 5.73 28.66
C ASP A 615 32.58 5.50 29.24
N ARG A 616 33.62 5.64 28.41
CA ARG A 616 35.03 5.61 28.83
C ARG A 616 35.43 6.81 29.68
N ASP A 617 35.01 8.03 29.31
CA ASP A 617 35.28 9.24 30.09
C ASP A 617 34.46 9.27 31.40
N LEU A 618 33.23 8.76 31.39
CA LEU A 618 32.43 8.53 32.60
C LEU A 618 33.10 7.49 33.51
N PHE A 619 33.64 6.40 32.97
CA PHE A 619 34.40 5.43 33.76
C PHE A 619 35.68 6.05 34.34
N ALA A 620 36.40 6.88 33.57
CA ALA A 620 37.56 7.62 34.07
C ALA A 620 37.19 8.61 35.18
N LYS A 621 36.06 9.33 35.04
CA LYS A 621 35.55 10.26 36.06
C LYS A 621 34.99 9.56 37.28
N GLU A 622 34.36 8.39 37.15
CA GLU A 622 33.98 7.59 38.30
C GLU A 622 35.21 6.97 38.99
N GLN A 623 36.28 6.62 38.26
CA GLN A 623 37.56 6.25 38.86
C GLN A 623 38.20 7.43 39.62
N GLU A 624 38.27 8.63 39.04
CA GLU A 624 38.69 9.85 39.76
C GLU A 624 37.85 10.10 41.01
N LEU A 625 36.52 9.91 40.94
CA LEU A 625 35.63 10.03 42.11
C LEU A 625 35.86 8.93 43.15
N VAL A 626 36.26 7.71 42.76
CA VAL A 626 36.67 6.65 43.70
C VAL A 626 38.02 6.97 44.34
N GLU A 627 38.97 7.53 43.60
CA GLU A 627 40.27 7.99 44.11
C GLU A 627 40.09 9.20 45.06
N LEU A 628 39.23 10.15 44.72
CA LEU A 628 38.82 11.25 45.61
C LEU A 628 38.06 10.75 46.85
N ARG A 629 37.13 9.80 46.71
CA ARG A 629 36.41 9.19 47.86
C ARG A 629 37.38 8.44 48.78
N THR A 630 38.33 7.68 48.24
CA THR A 630 39.33 6.98 49.06
C THR A 630 40.30 7.95 49.73
N SER A 631 40.71 9.01 49.04
CA SER A 631 41.45 10.15 49.63
C SER A 631 40.66 10.82 50.77
N CYS A 632 39.38 11.10 50.57
CA CYS A 632 38.50 11.65 51.61
C CYS A 632 38.32 10.69 52.80
N THR A 633 38.26 9.37 52.59
CA THR A 633 38.27 8.42 53.71
C THR A 633 39.63 8.36 54.42
N ALA A 634 40.75 8.50 53.70
CA ALA A 634 42.08 8.59 54.31
C ALA A 634 42.26 9.89 55.13
N LEU A 635 41.71 11.00 54.64
CA LEU A 635 41.61 12.27 55.37
C LEU A 635 40.68 12.16 56.59
N SER A 636 39.53 11.48 56.45
CA SER A 636 38.64 11.18 57.58
C SER A 636 39.33 10.30 58.63
N ASP A 637 40.11 9.29 58.21
CA ASP A 637 40.94 8.48 59.10
C ASP A 637 42.07 9.29 59.76
N GLN A 638 42.66 10.26 59.06
CA GLN A 638 43.62 11.20 59.67
C GLN A 638 42.94 12.12 60.68
N VAL A 639 41.74 12.63 60.39
CA VAL A 639 40.92 13.41 61.33
C VAL A 639 40.50 12.56 62.53
N ASN A 640 40.12 11.29 62.34
CA ASN A 640 39.82 10.37 63.43
C ASN A 640 41.06 10.06 64.30
N ARG A 641 42.24 9.92 63.68
CA ARG A 641 43.52 9.80 64.42
C ARG A 641 43.88 11.09 65.15
N LEU A 642 43.62 12.26 64.57
CA LEU A 642 43.79 13.56 65.23
C LEU A 642 42.80 13.73 66.38
N LEU A 643 41.56 13.27 66.25
CA LEU A 643 40.55 13.23 67.33
C LEU A 643 40.93 12.24 68.44
N ASP A 644 41.57 11.11 68.12
CA ASP A 644 42.10 10.20 69.14
C ASP A 644 43.40 10.72 69.78
N VAL A 645 44.24 11.45 69.04
CA VAL A 645 45.37 12.21 69.60
C VAL A 645 44.87 13.37 70.46
N GLU A 646 43.81 14.08 70.07
CA GLU A 646 43.16 15.12 70.87
C GLU A 646 42.48 14.51 72.10
N ARG A 647 41.88 13.33 72.00
CA ARG A 647 41.32 12.57 73.12
C ARG A 647 42.42 12.08 74.08
N GLN A 648 43.59 11.69 73.57
CA GLN A 648 44.77 11.39 74.39
C GLN A 648 45.39 12.65 74.99
N LEU A 649 45.41 13.77 74.26
CA LEU A 649 45.83 15.07 74.75
C LEU A 649 44.89 15.59 75.83
N GLN A 650 43.59 15.37 75.69
CA GLN A 650 42.56 15.69 76.68
C GLN A 650 42.65 14.76 77.89
N GLN A 651 42.88 13.45 77.72
CA GLN A 651 43.13 12.54 78.85
C GLN A 651 44.43 12.85 79.61
N THR A 652 45.51 13.20 78.91
CA THR A 652 46.77 13.64 79.56
C THR A 652 46.63 15.02 80.19
N LYS A 653 45.86 15.93 79.59
CA LYS A 653 45.43 17.21 80.16
C LYS A 653 44.49 17.05 81.35
N ASP A 654 43.64 16.04 81.39
CA ASP A 654 42.77 15.73 82.54
C ASP A 654 43.55 15.06 83.67
N ALA A 655 44.53 14.21 83.36
CA ALA A 655 45.50 13.71 84.33
C ALA A 655 46.40 14.85 84.87
N LEU A 656 46.85 15.76 83.99
CA LEU A 656 47.53 17.00 84.37
C LEU A 656 46.60 17.90 85.20
N MET A 657 45.30 17.97 84.88
CA MET A 657 44.32 18.76 85.62
C MET A 657 44.02 18.13 86.99
N MET A 658 44.08 16.81 87.16
CA MET A 658 44.04 16.18 88.49
C MET A 658 45.30 16.50 89.30
N ALA A 659 46.49 16.43 88.68
CA ALA A 659 47.75 16.83 89.32
C ALA A 659 47.75 18.34 89.67
N GLN A 660 47.25 19.17 88.77
CA GLN A 660 47.10 20.62 88.95
C GLN A 660 45.95 20.98 89.87
N ASN A 661 44.88 20.18 90.03
CA ASN A 661 43.85 20.43 91.03
C ASN A 661 44.37 20.15 92.44
N ASN A 662 45.18 19.08 92.61
CA ASN A 662 45.90 18.83 93.86
C ASN A 662 46.92 19.95 94.19
N LEU A 663 47.47 20.64 93.17
CA LEU A 663 48.28 21.85 93.35
C LEU A 663 47.40 23.09 93.60
N ALA A 664 46.27 23.21 92.90
CA ALA A 664 45.38 24.36 92.93
C ALA A 664 44.53 24.41 94.20
N GLU A 665 44.30 23.32 94.94
CA GLU A 665 43.81 23.45 96.31
C GLU A 665 44.78 24.24 97.21
N THR A 666 46.07 24.30 96.87
CA THR A 666 47.05 25.19 97.53
C THR A 666 47.18 26.57 96.87
N GLU A 667 46.93 26.72 95.57
CA GLU A 667 47.09 28.00 94.84
C GLU A 667 45.80 28.82 94.62
N THR A 668 44.60 28.22 94.77
CA THR A 668 43.30 28.90 94.60
C THR A 668 43.06 30.00 95.63
N THR A 669 43.69 29.91 96.81
CA THR A 669 43.71 31.00 97.80
C THR A 669 44.45 32.25 97.32
N ASN A 670 45.25 32.14 96.26
CA ASN A 670 46.15 33.17 95.75
C ASN A 670 45.73 33.68 94.35
N VAL A 671 45.24 32.79 93.48
CA VAL A 671 44.84 33.11 92.09
C VAL A 671 43.48 33.82 91.99
N ASN A 672 42.59 33.69 92.97
CA ASN A 672 41.28 34.37 92.96
C ASN A 672 41.38 35.91 92.97
N LEU A 673 42.51 36.49 93.38
CA LEU A 673 42.79 37.93 93.30
C LEU A 673 43.35 38.38 91.93
N LYS A 674 43.50 37.47 90.97
CA LYS A 674 44.00 37.75 89.61
C LYS A 674 42.98 37.51 88.51
N ARG A 675 42.09 36.51 88.68
CA ARG A 675 41.09 36.15 87.66
C ARG A 675 40.09 37.28 87.36
N GLU A 676 39.77 38.14 88.32
CA GLU A 676 38.90 39.32 88.12
C GLU A 676 39.44 40.34 87.09
N LEU A 677 40.70 40.24 86.65
CA LEU A 677 41.31 41.18 85.70
C LEU A 677 41.20 40.74 84.23
N ASP A 678 41.23 39.44 83.95
CA ASP A 678 41.37 38.91 82.58
C ASP A 678 40.02 38.51 81.94
N ASP A 679 39.00 38.20 82.76
CA ASP A 679 37.64 37.86 82.30
C ASP A 679 36.93 38.99 81.53
N LEU A 680 37.50 40.21 81.51
CA LEU A 680 37.00 41.38 80.76
C LEU A 680 37.55 41.50 79.32
N LYS A 681 38.40 40.58 78.84
CA LYS A 681 39.02 40.68 77.49
C LYS A 681 38.60 39.63 76.46
N SER A 682 38.01 38.51 76.86
CA SER A 682 37.65 37.43 75.93
C SER A 682 36.30 37.63 75.22
N LEU A 683 35.43 38.52 75.73
CA LEU A 683 34.04 38.68 75.29
C LEU A 683 33.82 39.48 73.98
N SER A 684 34.88 39.92 73.30
CA SER A 684 34.77 40.76 72.08
C SER A 684 35.14 40.06 70.76
N ALA A 685 35.53 38.78 70.78
CA ALA A 685 36.10 38.09 69.62
C ALA A 685 35.18 37.05 68.93
N ALA A 686 33.90 36.96 69.33
CA ALA A 686 32.98 35.89 68.90
C ALA A 686 31.88 36.39 67.93
N ALA A 687 32.23 37.23 66.94
CA ALA A 687 31.24 37.92 66.10
C ALA A 687 31.56 38.00 64.58
N SER A 688 32.68 37.45 64.09
CA SER A 688 33.07 37.57 62.67
C SER A 688 32.71 36.36 61.80
N THR A 689 32.58 35.15 62.37
CA THR A 689 32.50 33.89 61.61
C THR A 689 31.12 33.56 61.01
N ASN A 690 30.09 34.38 61.27
CA ASN A 690 28.71 34.06 60.89
C ASN A 690 28.26 34.61 59.51
N ASN A 691 29.06 35.46 58.87
CA ASN A 691 28.72 36.02 57.54
C ASN A 691 29.15 35.11 56.37
N GLU A 692 30.28 34.40 56.51
CA GLU A 692 30.88 33.64 55.40
C GLU A 692 30.04 32.41 55.01
N HIS A 693 29.45 31.71 56.00
CA HIS A 693 28.52 30.60 55.73
C HIS A 693 27.19 31.05 55.11
N ALA A 694 26.74 32.28 55.35
CA ALA A 694 25.54 32.81 54.68
C ALA A 694 25.81 33.07 53.18
N ALA A 695 26.99 33.63 52.85
CA ALA A 695 27.38 33.86 51.46
C ALA A 695 27.59 32.54 50.68
N ALA A 696 28.22 31.54 51.29
CA ALA A 696 28.43 30.23 50.66
C ALA A 696 27.11 29.55 50.26
N LEU A 697 26.17 29.44 51.20
CA LEU A 697 24.84 28.85 50.93
C LEU A 697 24.05 29.64 49.89
N GLN A 698 24.23 30.96 49.81
CA GLN A 698 23.54 31.80 48.83
C GLN A 698 24.11 31.62 47.40
N ASN A 699 25.40 31.31 47.25
CA ASN A 699 26.01 30.98 45.96
C ASN A 699 25.60 29.58 45.46
N GLU A 700 25.57 28.56 46.33
CA GLU A 700 25.05 27.23 45.96
C GLU A 700 23.59 27.31 45.47
N LEU A 701 22.76 28.10 46.16
CA LEU A 701 21.35 28.32 45.78
C LEU A 701 21.19 29.14 44.48
N ALA A 702 22.21 29.88 44.05
CA ALA A 702 22.24 30.51 42.73
C ALA A 702 22.66 29.50 41.65
N TYR A 703 23.72 28.72 41.90
CA TYR A 703 24.25 27.71 40.97
C TYR A 703 23.20 26.65 40.60
N VAL A 704 22.51 26.08 41.59
CA VAL A 704 21.44 25.08 41.39
C VAL A 704 20.22 25.66 40.65
N ARG A 705 20.00 27.00 40.69
CA ARG A 705 18.97 27.65 39.88
C ARG A 705 19.41 27.76 38.41
N SER A 706 20.65 28.16 38.15
CA SER A 706 21.18 28.17 36.77
C SER A 706 21.20 26.78 36.14
N GLU A 707 21.58 25.72 36.86
CA GLU A 707 21.49 24.34 36.35
C GLU A 707 20.04 23.93 36.04
N LYS A 708 19.10 24.21 36.96
CA LYS A 708 17.68 23.93 36.74
C LYS A 708 17.13 24.63 35.50
N ASP A 709 17.47 25.91 35.32
CA ASP A 709 16.93 26.71 34.23
C ASP A 709 17.59 26.34 32.88
N ALA A 710 18.89 25.96 32.88
CA ALA A 710 19.57 25.37 31.72
C ALA A 710 18.98 24.02 31.30
N MET A 711 18.77 23.10 32.25
CA MET A 711 18.08 21.82 32.02
C MET A 711 16.64 22.03 31.50
N SER A 712 15.97 23.11 31.94
CA SER A 712 14.66 23.48 31.42
C SER A 712 14.72 23.94 29.96
N THR A 713 15.77 24.67 29.55
CA THR A 713 15.94 25.09 28.15
C THR A 713 16.29 23.92 27.22
N GLU A 714 17.17 23.01 27.63
CA GLU A 714 17.46 21.79 26.85
C GLU A 714 16.20 20.94 26.68
N LEU A 715 15.43 20.73 27.75
CA LEU A 715 14.20 19.95 27.70
C LEU A 715 13.16 20.56 26.76
N THR A 716 13.06 21.90 26.68
CA THR A 716 12.22 22.56 25.67
C THR A 716 12.76 22.40 24.24
N GLN A 717 14.08 22.45 24.03
CA GLN A 717 14.69 22.22 22.71
C GLN A 717 14.44 20.80 22.18
N TYR A 718 14.58 19.79 23.05
CA TYR A 718 14.23 18.41 22.69
C TYR A 718 12.73 18.27 22.40
N GLN A 719 11.84 18.96 23.13
CA GLN A 719 10.40 18.96 22.83
C GLN A 719 10.07 19.59 21.48
N THR A 720 10.70 20.70 21.09
CA THR A 720 10.52 21.27 19.74
C THR A 720 11.08 20.37 18.65
N SER A 721 12.26 19.78 18.85
CA SER A 721 12.87 18.86 17.88
C SER A 721 12.00 17.60 17.64
N ILE A 722 11.42 17.03 18.70
CA ILE A 722 10.46 15.93 18.59
C ILE A 722 9.20 16.35 17.84
N HIS A 723 8.71 17.58 18.02
CA HIS A 723 7.53 18.08 17.32
C HIS A 723 7.80 18.28 15.81
N ASP A 724 8.94 18.89 15.45
CA ASP A 724 9.34 19.09 14.05
C ASP A 724 9.54 17.75 13.31
N LEU A 725 10.06 16.73 14.01
CA LEU A 725 10.17 15.36 13.48
C LEU A 725 8.81 14.68 13.31
N GLN A 726 7.84 14.95 14.20
CA GLN A 726 6.47 14.45 14.05
C GLN A 726 5.74 15.10 12.88
N VAL A 727 5.91 16.40 12.65
CA VAL A 727 5.35 17.10 11.48
C VAL A 727 5.92 16.52 10.18
N LYS A 728 7.25 16.36 10.08
CA LYS A 728 7.91 15.78 8.90
C LYS A 728 7.52 14.33 8.64
N LEU A 729 7.29 13.51 9.67
CA LEU A 729 6.75 12.16 9.50
C LEU A 729 5.37 12.21 8.87
N HIS A 730 4.48 13.10 9.34
CA HIS A 730 3.12 13.19 8.81
C HIS A 730 3.05 13.77 7.39
N GLU A 731 3.96 14.68 7.04
CA GLU A 731 4.14 15.15 5.66
C GLU A 731 4.60 14.02 4.72
N LEU A 732 5.54 13.17 5.17
CA LEU A 732 6.01 12.01 4.41
C LEU A 732 4.93 10.92 4.29
N GLU A 733 4.14 10.67 5.33
CA GLU A 733 2.97 9.79 5.29
C GLU A 733 1.99 10.25 4.20
N GLY A 734 1.63 11.53 4.17
CA GLY A 734 0.75 12.10 3.15
C GLY A 734 1.29 11.99 1.71
N VAL A 735 2.60 12.20 1.52
CA VAL A 735 3.24 11.99 0.20
C VAL A 735 3.16 10.52 -0.23
N VAL A 736 3.41 9.57 0.68
CA VAL A 736 3.32 8.13 0.40
C VAL A 736 1.87 7.70 0.09
N GLU A 737 0.87 8.18 0.83
CA GLU A 737 -0.54 7.92 0.52
C GLU A 737 -0.92 8.45 -0.87
N THR A 738 -0.46 9.65 -1.23
CA THR A 738 -0.70 10.24 -2.55
C THR A 738 -0.08 9.41 -3.67
N GLN A 739 1.19 9.01 -3.52
CA GLN A 739 1.89 8.16 -4.50
C GLN A 739 1.27 6.77 -4.64
N VAL A 740 0.77 6.18 -3.55
CA VAL A 740 0.04 4.89 -3.58
C VAL A 740 -1.29 5.02 -4.33
N ALA A 741 -2.01 6.13 -4.16
CA ALA A 741 -3.22 6.41 -4.91
C ALA A 741 -2.95 6.61 -6.41
N GLU A 742 -1.95 7.42 -6.77
CA GLU A 742 -1.54 7.65 -8.17
C GLU A 742 -1.08 6.36 -8.85
N LYS A 743 -0.23 5.56 -8.18
CA LYS A 743 0.17 4.23 -8.66
C LYS A 743 -1.04 3.35 -8.97
N LYS A 744 -2.03 3.30 -8.07
CA LYS A 744 -3.22 2.47 -8.24
C LYS A 744 -4.10 2.91 -9.40
N VAL A 745 -4.17 4.20 -9.70
CA VAL A 745 -4.84 4.74 -10.90
C VAL A 745 -4.08 4.35 -12.18
N LEU A 746 -2.75 4.41 -12.17
CA LEU A 746 -1.92 4.00 -13.32
C LEU A 746 -1.98 2.49 -13.57
N GLU A 747 -2.01 1.67 -12.53
CA GLU A 747 -2.20 0.21 -12.64
C GLU A 747 -3.59 -0.13 -13.23
N GLN A 748 -4.64 0.57 -12.80
CA GLN A 748 -5.98 0.44 -13.39
C GLN A 748 -6.02 0.85 -14.87
N GLN A 749 -5.30 1.91 -15.26
CA GLN A 749 -5.22 2.33 -16.67
C GLN A 749 -4.45 1.33 -17.54
N LEU A 750 -3.38 0.72 -17.01
CA LEU A 750 -2.64 -0.33 -17.68
C LEU A 750 -3.50 -1.59 -17.90
N GLN A 751 -4.25 -2.02 -16.87
CA GLN A 751 -5.19 -3.14 -16.96
C GLN A 751 -6.21 -2.93 -18.09
N ASN A 752 -6.92 -1.79 -18.08
CA ASN A 752 -7.95 -1.48 -19.08
C ASN A 752 -7.39 -1.41 -20.52
N LEU A 753 -6.14 -0.93 -20.70
CA LEU A 753 -5.48 -0.89 -22.01
C LEU A 753 -5.00 -2.28 -22.46
N GLN A 754 -4.61 -3.15 -21.54
CA GLN A 754 -4.22 -4.53 -21.83
C GLN A 754 -5.43 -5.38 -22.23
N GLU A 755 -6.59 -5.18 -21.59
CA GLU A 755 -7.86 -5.80 -21.94
C GLU A 755 -8.33 -5.38 -23.35
N MET A 756 -8.39 -4.07 -23.65
CA MET A 756 -8.71 -3.59 -25.02
C MET A 756 -7.70 -4.07 -26.08
N ALA A 757 -6.41 -4.18 -25.73
CA ALA A 757 -5.41 -4.70 -26.66
C ALA A 757 -5.67 -6.18 -26.99
N GLN A 758 -6.10 -6.98 -26.01
CA GLN A 758 -6.44 -8.39 -26.21
C GLN A 758 -7.73 -8.55 -27.04
N GLU A 759 -8.83 -7.87 -26.69
CA GLU A 759 -10.10 -7.92 -27.46
C GLU A 759 -9.88 -7.55 -28.94
N ASN A 760 -9.06 -6.53 -29.21
CA ASN A 760 -8.75 -6.06 -30.56
C ASN A 760 -7.83 -7.03 -31.33
N ILE A 761 -6.96 -7.79 -30.64
CA ILE A 761 -6.16 -8.87 -31.25
C ILE A 761 -7.07 -10.05 -31.60
N GLU A 762 -7.99 -10.44 -30.71
CA GLU A 762 -8.93 -11.54 -30.93
C GLU A 762 -9.87 -11.23 -32.11
N GLY A 763 -10.48 -10.04 -32.13
CA GLY A 763 -11.31 -9.59 -33.27
C GLY A 763 -10.54 -9.44 -34.59
N SER A 764 -9.24 -9.15 -34.55
CA SER A 764 -8.38 -9.12 -35.74
C SER A 764 -8.17 -10.54 -36.31
N TYR A 765 -7.92 -11.55 -35.46
CA TYR A 765 -7.80 -12.94 -35.90
C TYR A 765 -9.12 -13.50 -36.47
N GLU A 766 -10.27 -13.16 -35.88
CA GLU A 766 -11.57 -13.52 -36.46
C GLU A 766 -11.76 -12.89 -37.84
N LEU A 767 -11.44 -11.59 -38.01
CA LEU A 767 -11.57 -10.92 -39.31
C LEU A 767 -10.59 -11.43 -40.37
N GLN A 768 -9.36 -11.79 -40.00
CA GLN A 768 -8.42 -12.45 -40.91
C GLN A 768 -8.93 -13.82 -41.36
N THR A 769 -9.44 -14.64 -40.43
CA THR A 769 -10.01 -15.97 -40.74
C THR A 769 -11.18 -15.86 -41.71
N ASN A 770 -12.06 -14.87 -41.52
CA ASN A 770 -13.16 -14.56 -42.43
C ASN A 770 -12.67 -14.07 -43.81
N LEU A 771 -11.62 -13.24 -43.86
CA LEU A 771 -11.03 -12.79 -45.12
C LEU A 771 -10.48 -13.98 -45.93
N GLU A 772 -9.70 -14.85 -45.29
CA GLU A 772 -9.11 -16.04 -45.93
C GLU A 772 -10.19 -16.97 -46.49
N SER A 773 -11.27 -17.21 -45.74
CA SER A 773 -12.43 -17.97 -46.21
C SER A 773 -13.07 -17.37 -47.47
N THR A 774 -13.36 -16.07 -47.50
CA THR A 774 -13.94 -15.41 -48.68
C THR A 774 -12.99 -15.36 -49.89
N MET A 775 -11.67 -15.34 -49.67
CA MET A 775 -10.69 -15.45 -50.76
C MET A 775 -10.66 -16.84 -51.40
N GLU A 776 -10.84 -17.92 -50.62
CA GLU A 776 -10.96 -19.27 -51.19
C GLU A 776 -12.20 -19.40 -52.08
N GLU A 777 -13.35 -18.90 -51.64
CA GLU A 777 -14.61 -18.92 -52.40
C GLU A 777 -14.46 -18.16 -53.73
N LEU A 778 -13.82 -16.98 -53.68
CA LEU A 778 -13.51 -16.17 -54.85
C LEU A 778 -12.59 -16.90 -55.86
N GLU A 779 -11.60 -17.69 -55.42
CA GLU A 779 -10.77 -18.47 -56.36
C GLU A 779 -11.48 -19.74 -56.87
N LYS A 780 -12.30 -20.40 -56.04
CA LYS A 780 -13.16 -21.53 -56.48
C LYS A 780 -14.07 -21.09 -57.64
N ALA A 781 -14.72 -19.93 -57.53
CA ALA A 781 -15.53 -19.34 -58.60
C ALA A 781 -14.71 -19.00 -59.87
N LYS A 782 -13.50 -18.44 -59.71
CA LYS A 782 -12.58 -18.17 -60.85
C LYS A 782 -12.15 -19.45 -61.58
N ILE A 783 -12.00 -20.57 -60.89
CA ILE A 783 -11.63 -21.86 -61.49
C ILE A 783 -12.80 -22.42 -62.31
N GLN A 784 -14.02 -22.38 -61.76
CA GLN A 784 -15.23 -22.85 -62.46
C GLN A 784 -15.50 -22.05 -63.75
N LEU A 785 -15.37 -20.72 -63.72
CA LEU A 785 -15.57 -19.88 -64.92
C LEU A 785 -14.59 -20.20 -66.06
N ARG A 786 -13.34 -20.55 -65.76
CA ARG A 786 -12.35 -20.95 -66.78
C ARG A 786 -12.71 -22.28 -67.46
N ALA A 787 -13.19 -23.26 -66.69
CA ALA A 787 -13.53 -24.59 -67.21
C ALA A 787 -14.64 -24.54 -68.28
N GLU A 788 -15.68 -23.72 -68.08
CA GLU A 788 -16.75 -23.57 -69.06
C GLU A 788 -16.35 -22.69 -70.27
N GLN A 789 -15.36 -21.81 -70.13
CA GLN A 789 -14.78 -21.09 -71.27
C GLN A 789 -14.02 -22.05 -72.21
N GLU A 790 -13.17 -22.93 -71.67
CA GLU A 790 -12.47 -23.97 -72.46
C GLU A 790 -13.44 -24.96 -73.14
N ARG A 791 -14.57 -25.26 -72.48
CA ARG A 791 -15.67 -26.06 -73.04
C ARG A 791 -16.33 -25.40 -74.25
N CYS A 792 -16.49 -24.08 -74.23
CA CYS A 792 -17.08 -23.31 -75.33
C CYS A 792 -16.16 -23.26 -76.57
N GLU A 793 -14.86 -23.03 -76.39
CA GLU A 793 -13.89 -23.02 -77.50
C GLU A 793 -13.84 -24.38 -78.23
N SER A 794 -13.89 -25.48 -77.46
CA SER A 794 -13.91 -26.85 -77.98
C SER A 794 -15.11 -27.12 -78.91
N LEU A 795 -16.29 -26.58 -78.56
CA LEU A 795 -17.50 -26.69 -79.37
C LEU A 795 -17.47 -25.86 -80.67
N GLN A 796 -16.78 -24.71 -80.69
CA GLN A 796 -16.62 -23.92 -81.92
C GLN A 796 -15.79 -24.66 -82.98
N GLN A 797 -14.69 -25.31 -82.58
CA GLN A 797 -13.83 -26.06 -83.50
C GLN A 797 -14.58 -27.21 -84.19
N ALA A 798 -15.49 -27.89 -83.48
CA ALA A 798 -16.34 -28.94 -84.05
C ALA A 798 -17.23 -28.43 -85.21
N VAL A 799 -17.75 -27.20 -85.12
CA VAL A 799 -18.69 -26.62 -86.10
C VAL A 799 -18.01 -26.22 -87.42
N GLU A 800 -16.71 -25.89 -87.42
CA GLU A 800 -16.01 -25.50 -88.65
C GLU A 800 -15.60 -26.70 -89.53
N THR A 801 -15.29 -27.86 -88.93
CA THR A 801 -14.85 -29.05 -89.68
C THR A 801 -15.91 -29.62 -90.64
N VAL A 802 -17.20 -29.36 -90.41
CA VAL A 802 -18.33 -29.94 -91.15
C VAL A 802 -18.56 -29.30 -92.53
N LYS A 803 -17.98 -28.12 -92.82
CA LYS A 803 -18.40 -27.26 -93.96
C LYS A 803 -17.75 -27.55 -95.33
N LEU A 804 -16.91 -28.58 -95.49
CA LEU A 804 -15.96 -28.69 -96.62
C LEU A 804 -16.02 -29.99 -97.45
N SER A 805 -17.13 -30.31 -98.13
CA SER A 805 -17.13 -31.42 -99.12
C SER A 805 -18.10 -31.31 -100.33
N SER A 806 -17.56 -31.65 -101.52
CA SER A 806 -18.18 -32.07 -102.81
C SER A 806 -17.99 -31.18 -104.07
N ILE A 807 -17.67 -31.86 -105.21
CA ILE A 807 -17.40 -31.35 -106.59
C ILE A 807 -17.62 -32.55 -107.57
N PRO A 808 -18.09 -32.43 -108.86
CA PRO A 808 -17.17 -32.47 -110.04
C PRO A 808 -17.72 -31.96 -111.44
N ARG A 809 -16.88 -31.81 -112.51
CA ARG A 809 -17.11 -32.39 -113.88
C ARG A 809 -16.01 -32.16 -114.97
N GLU A 810 -15.47 -33.27 -115.47
CA GLU A 810 -14.04 -33.42 -115.84
C GLU A 810 -13.57 -33.18 -117.30
N GLU A 811 -14.31 -32.52 -118.20
CA GLU A 811 -13.90 -32.47 -119.64
C GLU A 811 -13.38 -31.12 -120.19
N LEU A 812 -13.61 -30.00 -119.49
CA LEU A 812 -12.73 -28.82 -119.64
C LEU A 812 -11.40 -29.05 -118.90
N GLU A 813 -11.50 -29.83 -117.82
CA GLU A 813 -10.51 -30.39 -116.89
C GLU A 813 -9.45 -31.32 -117.54
N ARG A 814 -9.26 -31.31 -118.87
CA ARG A 814 -8.16 -32.04 -119.54
C ARG A 814 -7.13 -31.14 -120.22
N ALA A 815 -7.52 -29.93 -120.62
CA ALA A 815 -6.57 -28.85 -120.93
C ALA A 815 -6.37 -27.94 -119.70
N GLN A 816 -7.42 -27.77 -118.89
CA GLN A 816 -7.30 -27.06 -117.62
C GLN A 816 -6.58 -27.87 -116.54
N SER A 817 -6.53 -29.21 -116.55
CA SER A 817 -5.74 -29.96 -115.55
C SER A 817 -4.25 -29.88 -115.78
N GLU A 818 -3.74 -29.67 -116.99
CA GLU A 818 -2.29 -29.48 -117.20
C GLU A 818 -1.86 -28.10 -116.69
N ILE A 819 -2.65 -27.06 -116.98
CA ILE A 819 -2.45 -25.72 -116.42
C ILE A 819 -2.70 -25.70 -114.91
N ALA A 820 -3.77 -26.32 -114.42
CA ALA A 820 -4.10 -26.41 -112.99
C ALA A 820 -3.25 -27.43 -112.22
N SER A 821 -2.47 -28.28 -112.90
CA SER A 821 -1.40 -29.09 -112.31
C SER A 821 -0.15 -28.23 -112.11
N LEU A 822 0.20 -27.37 -113.06
CA LEU A 822 1.32 -26.42 -112.88
C LEU A 822 0.97 -25.28 -111.91
N GLU A 823 -0.21 -24.66 -112.04
CA GLU A 823 -0.74 -23.75 -111.03
C GLU A 823 -1.04 -24.49 -109.71
N GLY A 824 -1.39 -25.77 -109.76
CA GLY A 824 -1.62 -26.62 -108.59
C GLY A 824 -0.33 -26.88 -107.83
N GLN A 825 0.76 -27.19 -108.53
CA GLN A 825 2.11 -27.28 -107.98
C GLN A 825 2.58 -25.91 -107.48
N ILE A 826 2.25 -24.80 -108.15
CA ILE A 826 2.55 -23.44 -107.64
C ILE A 826 1.68 -23.09 -106.41
N ARG A 827 0.42 -23.51 -106.34
CA ARG A 827 -0.45 -23.37 -105.15
C ARG A 827 -0.02 -24.30 -104.01
N GLN A 828 0.49 -25.49 -104.30
CA GLN A 828 1.04 -26.43 -103.33
C GLN A 828 2.40 -25.95 -102.83
N LEU A 829 3.26 -25.39 -103.69
CA LEU A 829 4.51 -24.76 -103.29
C LEU A 829 4.27 -23.47 -102.51
N ARG A 830 3.27 -22.66 -102.88
CA ARG A 830 2.83 -21.51 -102.06
C ARG A 830 2.12 -21.92 -100.79
N GLY A 831 1.41 -23.04 -100.76
CA GLY A 831 0.79 -23.62 -99.58
C GLY A 831 1.83 -24.22 -98.64
N LEU A 832 2.90 -24.82 -99.17
CA LEU A 832 4.10 -25.20 -98.44
C LEU A 832 4.88 -23.98 -97.98
N GLU A 833 5.00 -22.93 -98.78
CA GLU A 833 5.64 -21.66 -98.39
C GLU A 833 4.83 -20.95 -97.30
N GLN A 834 3.49 -20.95 -97.36
CA GLN A 834 2.61 -20.44 -96.32
C GLN A 834 2.63 -21.32 -95.07
N SER A 835 2.62 -22.65 -95.21
CA SER A 835 2.73 -23.60 -94.10
C SER A 835 4.10 -23.52 -93.41
N LEU A 836 5.18 -23.40 -94.17
CA LEU A 836 6.54 -23.18 -93.65
C LEU A 836 6.70 -21.78 -93.05
N ASN A 837 6.06 -20.74 -93.59
CA ASN A 837 6.03 -19.43 -92.95
C ASN A 837 5.16 -19.42 -91.68
N GLN A 838 4.04 -20.16 -91.63
CA GLN A 838 3.23 -20.35 -90.41
C GLN A 838 3.99 -21.17 -89.37
N GLN A 839 4.72 -22.22 -89.78
CA GLN A 839 5.62 -22.97 -88.89
C GLN A 839 6.82 -22.13 -88.44
N LEU A 840 7.38 -21.27 -89.29
CA LEU A 840 8.45 -20.34 -88.93
C LEU A 840 7.93 -19.26 -87.97
N GLN A 841 6.72 -18.73 -88.21
CA GLN A 841 6.07 -17.73 -87.36
C GLN A 841 5.66 -18.34 -86.01
N GLY A 842 5.10 -19.54 -85.99
CA GLY A 842 4.82 -20.30 -84.78
C GLY A 842 6.09 -20.70 -84.02
N ALA A 843 7.17 -21.09 -84.71
CA ALA A 843 8.47 -21.33 -84.10
C ALA A 843 9.13 -20.03 -83.58
N THR A 844 8.86 -18.88 -84.22
CA THR A 844 9.31 -17.56 -83.74
C THR A 844 8.51 -17.14 -82.51
N GLN A 845 7.19 -17.29 -82.52
CA GLN A 845 6.31 -17.04 -81.37
C GLN A 845 6.65 -17.99 -80.20
N SER A 846 6.91 -19.27 -80.47
CA SER A 846 7.37 -20.25 -79.48
C SER A 846 8.74 -19.89 -78.92
N LYS A 847 9.71 -19.51 -79.76
CA LYS A 847 11.01 -19.00 -79.33
C LYS A 847 10.88 -17.76 -78.46
N ASP A 848 10.04 -16.80 -78.85
CA ASP A 848 9.88 -15.53 -78.14
C ASP A 848 9.08 -15.72 -76.83
N LEU A 849 8.14 -16.66 -76.78
CA LEU A 849 7.50 -17.17 -75.56
C LEU A 849 8.52 -17.82 -74.63
N VAL A 850 9.41 -18.68 -75.14
CA VAL A 850 10.49 -19.31 -74.36
C VAL A 850 11.50 -18.26 -73.87
N ILE A 851 11.77 -17.20 -74.63
CA ILE A 851 12.58 -16.06 -74.18
C ILE A 851 11.87 -15.30 -73.04
N ALA A 852 10.56 -15.06 -73.16
CA ALA A 852 9.78 -14.41 -72.10
C ALA A 852 9.72 -15.28 -70.82
N GLN A 853 9.49 -16.59 -70.94
CA GLN A 853 9.53 -17.55 -69.83
C GLN A 853 10.92 -17.62 -69.18
N LEU A 854 11.99 -17.59 -69.98
CA LEU A 854 13.37 -17.56 -69.47
C LEU A 854 13.69 -16.23 -68.75
N GLN A 855 13.13 -15.11 -69.21
CA GLN A 855 13.22 -13.81 -68.52
C GLN A 855 12.41 -13.78 -67.22
N ALA A 856 11.20 -14.34 -67.21
CA ALA A 856 10.40 -14.52 -66.01
C ALA A 856 11.14 -15.36 -64.96
N ALA A 857 11.58 -16.57 -65.33
CA ALA A 857 12.35 -17.46 -64.45
C ALA A 857 13.69 -16.85 -63.98
N GLN A 858 14.33 -15.99 -64.80
CA GLN A 858 15.50 -15.22 -64.35
C GLN A 858 15.13 -14.16 -63.31
N SER A 859 14.00 -13.46 -63.48
CA SER A 859 13.52 -12.46 -62.51
C SER A 859 13.05 -13.09 -61.20
N GLU A 860 12.34 -14.22 -61.26
CA GLU A 860 11.93 -15.04 -60.12
C GLU A 860 13.15 -15.58 -59.36
N ARG A 861 14.15 -16.10 -60.08
CA ARG A 861 15.42 -16.53 -59.47
C ARG A 861 16.13 -15.38 -58.77
N ILE A 862 16.18 -14.18 -59.36
CA ILE A 862 16.81 -13.00 -58.73
C ILE A 862 16.01 -12.56 -57.49
N ALA A 863 14.68 -12.65 -57.52
CA ALA A 863 13.84 -12.41 -56.34
C ALA A 863 14.14 -13.43 -55.23
N ALA A 864 14.18 -14.72 -55.56
CA ALA A 864 14.51 -15.79 -54.62
C ALA A 864 15.95 -15.68 -54.04
N GLU A 865 16.95 -15.35 -54.87
CA GLU A 865 18.32 -15.09 -54.42
C GLU A 865 18.42 -13.83 -53.54
N ASN A 866 17.50 -12.88 -53.64
CA ASN A 866 17.46 -11.70 -52.77
C ASN A 866 16.72 -11.98 -51.48
N GLU A 867 15.62 -12.73 -51.52
CA GLU A 867 14.89 -13.17 -50.33
C GLU A 867 15.74 -14.13 -49.49
N GLN A 868 16.49 -15.04 -50.10
CA GLN A 868 17.46 -15.88 -49.40
C GLN A 868 18.50 -15.04 -48.63
N LYS A 869 18.99 -13.94 -49.21
CA LYS A 869 19.91 -13.01 -48.53
C LYS A 869 19.21 -12.26 -47.38
N ARG A 870 17.96 -11.81 -47.59
CA ARG A 870 17.15 -11.15 -46.55
C ARG A 870 16.92 -12.07 -45.35
N LEU A 871 16.51 -13.31 -45.60
CA LEU A 871 16.34 -14.35 -44.58
C LEU A 871 17.65 -14.71 -43.88
N HIS A 872 18.77 -14.75 -44.61
CA HIS A 872 20.08 -15.01 -44.00
C HIS A 872 20.52 -13.87 -43.05
N SER A 873 20.35 -12.61 -43.46
CA SER A 873 20.64 -11.47 -42.59
C SER A 873 19.68 -11.36 -41.40
N LEU A 874 18.40 -11.75 -41.56
CA LEU A 874 17.46 -11.88 -40.44
C LEU A 874 17.89 -13.00 -39.48
N TYR A 875 18.38 -14.13 -40.00
CA TYR A 875 18.91 -15.22 -39.17
C TYR A 875 20.16 -14.80 -38.39
N GLU A 876 21.10 -14.06 -39.00
CA GLU A 876 22.25 -13.49 -38.28
C GLU A 876 21.83 -12.47 -37.21
N GLN A 877 20.82 -11.65 -37.47
CA GLN A 877 20.25 -10.71 -36.49
C GLN A 877 19.53 -11.43 -35.34
N MET A 878 18.83 -12.54 -35.61
CA MET A 878 18.21 -13.35 -34.57
C MET A 878 19.26 -14.12 -33.76
N ALA A 879 20.27 -14.71 -34.39
CA ALA A 879 21.35 -15.41 -33.70
C ALA A 879 22.18 -14.46 -32.80
N SER A 880 22.43 -13.23 -33.24
CA SER A 880 23.10 -12.21 -32.41
C SER A 880 22.21 -11.66 -31.29
N LYS A 881 20.89 -11.57 -31.48
CA LYS A 881 19.93 -11.31 -30.39
C LYS A 881 19.90 -12.44 -29.37
N VAL A 882 19.91 -13.71 -29.80
CA VAL A 882 19.95 -14.87 -28.89
C VAL A 882 21.24 -14.87 -28.07
N ALA A 883 22.40 -14.64 -28.70
CA ALA A 883 23.67 -14.52 -27.97
C ALA A 883 23.66 -13.34 -26.97
N ALA A 884 22.95 -12.25 -27.27
CA ALA A 884 22.76 -11.15 -26.34
C ALA A 884 21.84 -11.53 -25.16
N THR A 885 20.72 -12.23 -25.40
CA THR A 885 19.85 -12.72 -24.32
C THR A 885 20.54 -13.77 -23.46
N ASP A 886 21.37 -14.64 -24.02
CA ASP A 886 22.18 -15.61 -23.26
C ASP A 886 23.17 -14.88 -22.33
N SER A 887 23.83 -13.82 -22.83
CA SER A 887 24.72 -13.00 -22.01
C SER A 887 23.98 -12.28 -20.87
N SER A 888 22.82 -11.68 -21.17
CA SER A 888 21.96 -11.03 -20.19
C SER A 888 21.43 -12.01 -19.13
N SER A 889 21.05 -13.23 -19.55
CA SER A 889 20.67 -14.31 -18.63
C SER A 889 21.84 -14.72 -17.73
N SER A 890 23.08 -14.71 -18.23
CA SER A 890 24.26 -15.03 -17.42
C SER A 890 24.62 -13.95 -16.40
N ASP A 891 24.32 -12.68 -16.68
CA ASP A 891 24.50 -11.57 -15.74
C ASP A 891 23.34 -11.46 -14.73
N LEU A 892 22.11 -11.80 -15.14
CA LEU A 892 20.99 -11.98 -14.22
C LEU A 892 21.22 -13.17 -13.28
N GLN A 893 21.81 -14.27 -13.77
CA GLN A 893 22.23 -15.40 -12.93
C GLN A 893 23.24 -14.96 -11.86
N ARG A 894 24.30 -14.23 -12.24
CA ARG A 894 25.28 -13.65 -11.31
C ARG A 894 24.63 -12.72 -10.29
N SER A 895 23.76 -11.82 -10.73
CA SER A 895 23.04 -10.90 -9.85
C SER A 895 22.19 -11.65 -8.82
N ASN A 896 21.52 -12.73 -9.23
CA ASN A 896 20.75 -13.59 -8.33
C ASN A 896 21.65 -14.38 -7.35
N ASP A 897 22.80 -14.88 -7.80
CA ASP A 897 23.80 -15.55 -6.95
C ASP A 897 24.37 -14.56 -5.91
N ASP A 898 24.71 -13.34 -6.29
CA ASP A 898 25.22 -12.27 -5.41
C ASP A 898 24.14 -11.79 -4.41
N LEU A 899 22.90 -11.60 -4.88
CA LEU A 899 21.74 -11.29 -4.02
C LEU A 899 21.47 -12.42 -3.02
N SER A 900 21.61 -13.68 -3.45
CA SER A 900 21.46 -14.85 -2.57
C SER A 900 22.55 -14.89 -1.49
N HIS A 901 23.80 -14.58 -1.83
CA HIS A 901 24.88 -14.45 -0.85
C HIS A 901 24.65 -13.27 0.10
N SER A 902 24.13 -12.14 -0.38
CA SER A 902 23.75 -10.98 0.45
C SER A 902 22.59 -11.30 1.41
N LEU A 903 21.60 -12.07 0.95
CA LEU A 903 20.50 -12.59 1.77
C LEU A 903 21.00 -13.54 2.87
N GLU A 904 21.94 -14.43 2.56
CA GLU A 904 22.49 -15.34 3.56
C GLU A 904 23.45 -14.62 4.54
N GLN A 905 24.16 -13.58 4.08
CA GLN A 905 24.94 -12.70 4.95
C GLN A 905 24.05 -11.83 5.88
N THR A 906 22.88 -11.40 5.42
CA THR A 906 21.92 -10.67 6.27
C THR A 906 21.16 -11.60 7.22
N ARG A 907 20.80 -12.82 6.82
CA ARG A 907 20.26 -13.86 7.72
C ARG A 907 21.23 -14.24 8.84
N SER A 908 22.49 -14.45 8.52
CA SER A 908 23.51 -14.79 9.52
C SER A 908 23.79 -13.63 10.50
N LYS A 909 23.79 -12.37 10.02
CA LYS A 909 23.77 -11.17 10.89
C LYS A 909 22.52 -11.09 11.76
N ALA A 910 21.33 -11.35 11.21
CA ALA A 910 20.08 -11.33 11.96
C ALA A 910 20.10 -12.38 13.09
N SER A 911 20.56 -13.60 12.82
CA SER A 911 20.69 -14.64 13.86
C SER A 911 21.72 -14.30 14.94
N GLN A 912 22.80 -13.59 14.60
CA GLN A 912 23.74 -13.04 15.60
C GLN A 912 23.09 -11.97 16.48
N LEU A 913 22.27 -11.08 15.90
CA LEU A 913 21.52 -10.07 16.65
C LEU A 913 20.43 -10.71 17.53
N GLU A 914 19.73 -11.75 17.05
CA GLU A 914 18.78 -12.52 17.88
C GLU A 914 19.47 -13.19 19.07
N GLN A 915 20.69 -13.70 18.90
CA GLN A 915 21.49 -14.26 19.99
C GLN A 915 21.94 -13.17 20.98
N GLN A 916 22.34 -11.98 20.52
CA GLN A 916 22.65 -10.84 21.39
C GLN A 916 21.41 -10.34 22.16
N VAL A 917 20.27 -10.19 21.49
CA VAL A 917 18.99 -9.83 22.14
C VAL A 917 18.57 -10.89 23.15
N SER A 918 18.81 -12.17 22.87
CA SER A 918 18.55 -13.26 23.82
C SER A 918 19.47 -13.22 25.04
N ALA A 919 20.76 -12.87 24.85
CA ALA A 919 21.70 -12.65 25.95
C ALA A 919 21.30 -11.43 26.80
N MET A 920 21.02 -10.28 26.19
CA MET A 920 20.57 -9.09 26.92
C MET A 920 19.24 -9.31 27.65
N ARG A 921 18.32 -10.12 27.12
CA ARG A 921 17.09 -10.54 27.82
C ARG A 921 17.38 -11.42 29.04
N ALA A 922 18.40 -12.28 28.99
CA ALA A 922 18.84 -13.07 30.14
C ALA A 922 19.49 -12.19 31.21
N GLU A 923 20.39 -11.28 30.81
CA GLU A 923 21.05 -10.33 31.71
C GLU A 923 20.06 -9.36 32.36
N HIS A 924 19.11 -8.81 31.59
CA HIS A 924 17.98 -8.03 32.13
C HIS A 924 17.15 -8.89 33.12
N GLY A 925 16.91 -10.16 32.81
CA GLY A 925 16.20 -11.08 33.69
C GLY A 925 16.92 -11.31 35.03
N ASP A 926 18.26 -11.35 35.05
CA ASP A 926 19.04 -11.48 36.28
C ASP A 926 19.20 -10.14 37.02
N ALA A 927 19.39 -9.02 36.31
CA ALA A 927 19.35 -7.68 36.87
C ALA A 927 18.00 -7.38 37.54
N GLN A 928 16.88 -7.78 36.93
CA GLN A 928 15.54 -7.63 37.51
C GLN A 928 15.38 -8.45 38.80
N LYS A 929 15.89 -9.70 38.85
CA LYS A 929 15.93 -10.50 40.10
C LYS A 929 16.78 -9.81 41.18
N GLN A 930 17.89 -9.17 40.79
CA GLN A 930 18.75 -8.42 41.72
C GLN A 930 18.06 -7.15 42.25
N VAL A 931 17.34 -6.41 41.40
CA VAL A 931 16.49 -5.28 41.80
C VAL A 931 15.37 -5.75 42.73
N GLU A 932 14.68 -6.85 42.43
CA GLU A 932 13.68 -7.42 43.34
C GLU A 932 14.26 -7.80 44.71
N ALA A 933 15.46 -8.40 44.74
CA ALA A 933 16.14 -8.76 45.98
C ALA A 933 16.54 -7.52 46.79
N LEU A 934 17.02 -6.46 46.13
CA LEU A 934 17.33 -5.18 46.76
C LEU A 934 16.07 -4.47 47.28
N THR A 935 14.97 -4.48 46.53
CA THR A 935 13.68 -3.92 46.96
C THR A 935 13.11 -4.68 48.16
N LYS A 936 13.17 -6.02 48.18
CA LYS A 936 12.81 -6.85 49.34
C LYS A 936 13.69 -6.54 50.55
N LYS A 937 15.00 -6.32 50.35
CA LYS A 937 15.94 -5.90 51.41
C LYS A 937 15.61 -4.49 51.94
N ASN A 938 15.31 -3.54 51.06
CA ASN A 938 14.93 -2.18 51.44
C ASN A 938 13.61 -2.16 52.23
N LEU A 939 12.60 -2.94 51.82
CA LEU A 939 11.37 -3.11 52.60
C LEU A 939 11.63 -3.67 54.01
N SER A 940 12.55 -4.65 54.13
CA SER A 940 12.98 -5.17 55.43
C SER A 940 13.65 -4.07 56.28
N LEU A 941 14.62 -3.34 55.71
CA LEU A 941 15.33 -2.26 56.41
C LEU A 941 14.41 -1.10 56.80
N VAL A 942 13.42 -0.75 55.96
CA VAL A 942 12.39 0.23 56.30
C VAL A 942 11.56 -0.26 57.50
N SER A 943 11.16 -1.53 57.54
CA SER A 943 10.42 -2.08 58.70
C SER A 943 11.26 -2.13 59.98
N GLU A 944 12.58 -2.36 59.87
CA GLU A 944 13.52 -2.32 61.00
C GLU A 944 13.70 -0.87 61.52
N ILE A 945 13.86 0.10 60.61
CA ILE A 945 13.89 1.54 60.95
C ILE A 945 12.56 1.99 61.57
N GLN A 946 11.42 1.46 61.10
CA GLN A 946 10.10 1.73 61.67
C GLN A 946 10.04 1.24 63.13
N SER A 947 10.45 -0.01 63.38
CA SER A 947 10.51 -0.58 64.74
C SER A 947 11.47 0.18 65.66
N ILE A 948 12.63 0.62 65.16
CA ILE A 948 13.59 1.42 65.94
C ILE A 948 13.01 2.81 66.28
N ARG A 949 12.21 3.41 65.39
CA ARG A 949 11.50 4.67 65.67
C ARG A 949 10.41 4.50 66.73
N GLU A 950 9.61 3.43 66.63
CA GLU A 950 8.58 3.10 67.62
C GLU A 950 9.19 2.82 69.01
N GLU A 951 10.31 2.10 69.06
CA GLU A 951 11.08 1.87 70.30
C GLU A 951 11.64 3.18 70.88
N ALA A 952 12.20 4.06 70.04
CA ALA A 952 12.71 5.36 70.46
C ALA A 952 11.61 6.31 70.96
N ASP A 953 10.42 6.30 70.36
CA ASP A 953 9.28 7.10 70.81
C ASP A 953 8.65 6.54 72.09
N ASN A 954 8.62 5.21 72.26
CA ASN A 954 8.30 4.56 73.55
C ASN A 954 9.27 5.01 74.65
N GLN A 955 10.59 5.04 74.37
CA GLN A 955 11.60 5.51 75.33
C GLN A 955 11.43 7.01 75.67
N LYS A 956 11.12 7.87 74.69
CA LYS A 956 10.76 9.29 74.95
C LYS A 956 9.51 9.41 75.82
N GLN A 957 8.51 8.57 75.61
CA GLN A 957 7.27 8.59 76.38
C GLN A 957 7.50 8.12 77.84
N ILE A 958 8.34 7.10 78.05
CA ILE A 958 8.78 6.68 79.39
C ILE A 958 9.55 7.81 80.08
N ALA A 959 10.49 8.47 79.37
CA ALA A 959 11.25 9.59 79.91
C ALA A 959 10.35 10.79 80.29
N ARG A 960 9.31 11.09 79.50
CA ARG A 960 8.29 12.10 79.84
C ARG A 960 7.56 11.75 81.13
N VAL A 961 7.06 10.52 81.27
CA VAL A 961 6.35 10.07 82.48
C VAL A 961 7.27 10.13 83.72
N GLN A 962 8.56 9.82 83.59
CA GLN A 962 9.53 9.99 84.67
C GLN A 962 9.76 11.47 85.02
N LEU A 963 9.78 12.37 84.03
CA LEU A 963 9.95 13.81 84.24
C LEU A 963 8.69 14.46 84.86
N GLU A 964 7.49 13.99 84.52
CA GLU A 964 6.24 14.33 85.19
C GLU A 964 6.22 13.85 86.66
N GLN A 965 6.72 12.65 86.94
CA GLN A 965 6.88 12.17 88.31
C GLN A 965 7.91 12.99 89.10
N LEU A 966 9.04 13.34 88.50
CA LEU A 966 10.08 14.18 89.14
C LEU A 966 9.59 15.61 89.41
N THR A 967 8.83 16.21 88.48
CA THR A 967 8.23 17.54 88.70
C THR A 967 7.11 17.51 89.75
N MET A 968 6.33 16.42 89.84
CA MET A 968 5.39 16.22 90.96
C MET A 968 6.12 16.09 92.31
N VAL A 969 7.21 15.33 92.38
CA VAL A 969 8.07 15.24 93.58
C VAL A 969 8.67 16.59 93.92
N GLN A 970 9.13 17.37 92.94
CA GLN A 970 9.62 18.74 93.13
C GLN A 970 8.54 19.66 93.69
N SER A 971 7.30 19.59 93.21
CA SER A 971 6.18 20.39 93.74
C SER A 971 5.82 20.00 95.18
N ASN A 972 5.87 18.70 95.51
CA ASN A 972 5.65 18.22 96.87
C ASN A 972 6.74 18.71 97.82
N LEU A 973 8.02 18.61 97.43
CA LEU A 973 9.15 19.13 98.21
C LEU A 973 9.11 20.66 98.36
N GLN A 974 8.63 21.40 97.36
CA GLN A 974 8.38 22.84 97.48
C GLN A 974 7.25 23.15 98.47
N HIS A 975 6.20 22.31 98.51
CA HIS A 975 5.11 22.46 99.46
C HIS A 975 5.56 22.16 100.89
N GLU A 976 6.24 21.03 101.13
CA GLU A 976 6.85 20.68 102.42
C GLU A 976 7.82 21.77 102.91
N LEU A 977 8.66 22.32 102.02
CA LEU A 977 9.60 23.39 102.35
C LEU A 977 8.88 24.73 102.65
N ALA A 978 7.69 24.96 102.09
CA ALA A 978 6.84 26.09 102.45
C ALA A 978 6.18 25.89 103.83
N GLU A 979 5.65 24.69 104.12
CA GLU A 979 5.10 24.35 105.43
C GLU A 979 6.17 24.44 106.54
N VAL A 980 7.38 23.92 106.31
CA VAL A 980 8.51 24.01 107.24
C VAL A 980 8.91 25.47 107.49
N LYS A 981 8.95 26.33 106.45
CA LYS A 981 9.18 27.78 106.62
C LYS A 981 8.08 28.43 107.45
N GLN A 982 6.82 28.11 107.20
CA GLN A 982 5.69 28.66 107.96
C GLN A 982 5.69 28.17 109.42
N ALA A 983 6.03 26.90 109.66
CA ALA A 983 6.23 26.35 111.00
C ALA A 983 7.37 27.05 111.75
N PHE A 984 8.46 27.39 111.07
CA PHE A 984 9.57 28.17 111.64
C PHE A 984 9.12 29.58 112.02
N GLN A 985 8.44 30.30 111.12
CA GLN A 985 7.89 31.64 111.39
C GLN A 985 6.89 31.64 112.55
N ASN A 986 6.04 30.62 112.65
CA ASN A 986 5.12 30.43 113.77
C ASN A 986 5.88 30.18 115.08
N LYS A 987 7.01 29.45 115.05
CA LYS A 987 7.85 29.23 116.24
C LYS A 987 8.65 30.46 116.65
N ASP A 988 9.15 31.25 115.71
CA ASP A 988 9.80 32.54 116.01
C ASP A 988 8.80 33.53 116.63
N ALA A 989 7.55 33.55 116.15
CA ALA A 989 6.46 34.33 116.76
C ALA A 989 6.10 33.84 118.18
N GLU A 990 6.07 32.52 118.40
CA GLU A 990 5.83 31.94 119.74
C GLU A 990 6.99 32.24 120.71
N VAL A 991 8.24 32.19 120.25
CA VAL A 991 9.44 32.56 121.03
C VAL A 991 9.44 34.06 121.33
N ALA A 992 9.05 34.91 120.37
CA ALA A 992 8.89 36.35 120.60
C ALA A 992 7.81 36.64 121.66
N ALA A 993 6.66 35.97 121.59
CA ALA A 993 5.59 36.08 122.59
C ALA A 993 6.01 35.56 123.97
N ALA A 994 6.77 34.46 124.03
CA ALA A 994 7.33 33.93 125.28
C ALA A 994 8.36 34.89 125.90
N LYS A 995 9.21 35.51 125.08
CA LYS A 995 10.17 36.54 125.48
C LYS A 995 9.47 37.83 125.96
N GLN A 996 8.35 38.20 125.35
CA GLN A 996 7.54 39.33 125.81
C GLN A 996 6.85 39.03 127.14
N ARG A 997 6.35 37.80 127.35
CA ARG A 997 5.79 37.35 128.64
C ARG A 997 6.83 37.34 129.75
N SER A 998 8.02 36.78 129.51
CA SER A 998 9.09 36.79 130.51
C SER A 998 9.60 38.21 130.81
N GLN A 999 9.56 39.13 129.83
CA GLN A 999 9.78 40.56 130.09
C GLN A 999 8.69 41.19 130.97
N THR A 1000 7.41 40.84 130.80
CA THR A 1000 6.35 41.32 131.72
C THR A 1000 6.43 40.69 133.11
N ASP A 1001 6.89 39.45 133.23
CA ASP A 1001 7.09 38.80 134.53
C ASP A 1001 8.31 39.38 135.27
N VAL A 1002 9.40 39.67 134.53
CA VAL A 1002 10.54 40.44 135.05
C VAL A 1002 10.11 41.84 135.49
N ALA A 1003 9.30 42.56 134.70
CA ALA A 1003 8.79 43.88 135.09
C ALA A 1003 7.91 43.84 136.35
N GLN A 1004 7.11 42.78 136.56
CA GLN A 1004 6.33 42.60 137.78
C GLN A 1004 7.20 42.25 139.00
N LEU A 1005 8.26 41.46 138.81
CA LEU A 1005 9.27 41.19 139.85
C LEU A 1005 10.09 42.44 140.17
N GLU A 1006 10.44 43.25 139.16
CA GLU A 1006 11.10 44.54 139.34
C GLU A 1006 10.22 45.52 140.09
N ASP A 1007 8.90 45.60 139.81
CA ASP A 1007 8.00 46.46 140.58
C ASP A 1007 7.86 46.00 142.04
N LEU A 1008 7.74 44.69 142.29
CA LEU A 1008 7.79 44.13 143.66
C LEU A 1008 9.10 44.47 144.39
N VAL A 1009 10.23 44.32 143.70
CA VAL A 1009 11.55 44.72 144.20
C VAL A 1009 11.64 46.24 144.40
N ASN A 1010 11.00 47.04 143.55
CA ASN A 1010 11.02 48.51 143.63
C ASN A 1010 10.12 49.03 144.76
N ARG A 1011 9.03 48.35 145.12
CA ARG A 1011 8.27 48.65 146.35
C ARG A 1011 9.11 48.36 147.60
N TYR A 1012 9.78 47.20 147.68
CA TYR A 1012 10.71 46.89 148.78
C TYR A 1012 11.94 47.83 148.80
N LYS A 1013 12.41 48.32 147.65
CA LYS A 1013 13.42 49.38 147.59
C LYS A 1013 12.85 50.72 148.04
N ALA A 1014 11.61 51.08 147.72
CA ALA A 1014 11.01 52.36 148.08
C ALA A 1014 10.89 52.56 149.59
N ASP A 1015 10.41 51.53 150.31
CA ASP A 1015 10.33 51.58 151.78
C ASP A 1015 11.72 51.77 152.42
N LYS A 1016 12.74 51.10 151.88
CA LYS A 1016 14.14 51.30 152.28
C LYS A 1016 14.68 52.69 151.87
N GLN A 1017 14.39 53.13 150.66
CA GLN A 1017 14.84 54.43 150.12
C GLN A 1017 14.19 55.60 150.85
N SER A 1018 13.01 55.46 151.46
CA SER A 1018 12.44 56.51 152.33
C SER A 1018 13.31 56.80 153.57
N SER A 1019 14.07 55.81 154.03
CA SER A 1019 15.09 55.95 155.08
C SER A 1019 16.39 56.53 154.49
N ASP A 1020 16.89 55.95 153.41
CA ASP A 1020 18.18 56.32 152.81
C ASP A 1020 18.15 57.70 152.11
N GLN A 1021 16.99 58.20 151.67
CA GLN A 1021 16.81 59.51 151.04
C GLN A 1021 17.18 60.69 151.96
N ARG A 1022 17.11 60.52 153.29
CA ARG A 1022 17.57 61.54 154.25
C ARG A 1022 19.10 61.66 154.31
N LEU A 1023 19.82 60.70 153.74
CA LEU A 1023 21.28 60.74 153.58
C LEU A 1023 21.67 61.04 152.12
N ALA A 1024 20.89 60.57 151.14
CA ALA A 1024 21.16 60.80 149.72
C ALA A 1024 20.98 62.26 149.26
N GLN A 1025 20.13 63.05 149.94
CA GLN A 1025 19.97 64.49 149.68
C GLN A 1025 21.30 65.29 149.79
N PHE A 1026 22.31 64.76 150.48
CA PHE A 1026 23.60 65.43 150.67
C PHE A 1026 24.64 65.14 149.56
N ASN A 1027 24.39 64.17 148.66
CA ASN A 1027 25.34 63.75 147.62
C ASN A 1027 24.84 63.97 146.18
N ALA A 1028 23.60 64.42 145.98
CA ALA A 1028 22.97 64.51 144.65
C ALA A 1028 23.39 65.74 143.81
N GLU A 1029 24.02 66.76 144.41
CA GLU A 1029 24.30 68.03 143.74
C GLU A 1029 25.58 68.03 142.85
N CYS A 1030 26.43 67.01 142.94
CA CYS A 1030 27.83 67.15 142.46
C CYS A 1030 28.13 66.75 141.02
N GLU A 1031 27.51 65.71 140.42
CA GLU A 1031 28.16 65.02 139.28
C GLU A 1031 27.41 64.94 137.94
N HIS A 1032 26.08 64.83 137.88
CA HIS A 1032 25.42 64.43 136.62
C HIS A 1032 25.11 65.53 135.58
N LEU A 1033 25.85 66.63 135.63
CA LEU A 1033 25.95 67.65 134.58
C LEU A 1033 26.73 67.16 133.32
N ARG A 1034 26.70 65.86 133.01
CA ARG A 1034 27.70 65.18 132.14
C ARG A 1034 27.21 64.27 131.00
N GLN A 1035 25.92 63.92 130.84
CA GLN A 1035 25.46 63.04 129.73
C GLN A 1035 24.47 63.66 128.73
N SER A 1036 23.95 64.86 128.96
CA SER A 1036 22.90 65.48 128.12
C SER A 1036 23.34 65.92 126.69
N HIS A 1037 24.46 65.41 126.15
CA HIS A 1037 25.10 65.91 124.92
C HIS A 1037 25.39 64.82 123.87
N SER A 1038 25.29 63.52 124.21
CA SER A 1038 25.74 62.43 123.31
C SER A 1038 24.75 62.06 122.20
N GLU A 1039 23.46 62.32 122.36
CA GLU A 1039 22.42 61.68 121.53
C GLU A 1039 22.15 62.40 120.19
N SER A 1040 22.42 63.71 120.09
CA SER A 1040 22.02 64.51 118.92
C SER A 1040 22.84 64.26 117.64
N LYS A 1041 23.94 63.49 117.68
CA LYS A 1041 24.83 63.30 116.52
C LYS A 1041 24.41 62.13 115.61
N VAL A 1042 23.89 61.04 116.18
CA VAL A 1042 23.67 59.76 115.48
C VAL A 1042 22.48 59.79 114.49
N ALA A 1043 21.63 60.81 114.56
CA ALA A 1043 20.43 60.91 113.73
C ALA A 1043 20.69 61.29 112.26
N VAL A 1044 21.77 62.03 111.97
CA VAL A 1044 22.02 62.62 110.63
C VAL A 1044 22.66 61.61 109.66
N GLU A 1045 23.56 60.78 110.17
CA GLU A 1045 24.40 59.89 109.34
C GLU A 1045 23.57 58.77 108.65
N ARG A 1046 22.43 58.37 109.23
CA ARG A 1046 21.53 57.36 108.63
C ARG A 1046 20.80 57.86 107.38
N SER A 1047 20.30 59.09 107.39
CA SER A 1047 19.50 59.63 106.26
C SER A 1047 20.30 59.79 104.96
N GLN A 1048 21.64 59.81 105.04
CA GLN A 1048 22.49 59.85 103.84
C GLN A 1048 22.77 58.46 103.25
N GLN A 1049 22.72 57.37 104.04
CA GLN A 1049 22.85 56.01 103.50
C GLN A 1049 21.60 55.57 102.73
N GLU A 1050 20.41 55.87 103.25
CA GLU A 1050 19.13 55.50 102.65
C GLU A 1050 18.95 56.13 101.24
N LEU A 1051 19.29 57.41 101.08
CA LEU A 1051 19.29 58.10 99.78
C LEU A 1051 20.30 57.53 98.77
N GLY A 1052 21.40 56.90 99.24
CA GLY A 1052 22.35 56.19 98.38
C GLY A 1052 21.76 54.88 97.85
N GLN A 1053 21.07 54.12 98.70
CA GLN A 1053 20.46 52.85 98.32
C GLN A 1053 19.32 53.04 97.30
N VAL A 1054 18.50 54.08 97.45
CA VAL A 1054 17.41 54.39 96.50
C VAL A 1054 17.94 54.72 95.10
N ARG A 1055 19.09 55.41 94.97
CA ARG A 1055 19.71 55.67 93.66
C ARG A 1055 20.20 54.39 92.99
N ALA A 1056 20.95 53.55 93.72
CA ALA A 1056 21.42 52.26 93.20
C ALA A 1056 20.28 51.30 92.82
N GLN A 1057 19.07 51.46 93.39
CA GLN A 1057 17.86 50.77 92.93
C GLN A 1057 17.28 51.40 91.65
N MET A 1058 17.26 52.73 91.55
CA MET A 1058 16.83 53.46 90.35
C MET A 1058 17.66 53.08 89.12
N ASP A 1059 18.98 53.04 89.25
CA ASP A 1059 19.91 52.70 88.18
C ASP A 1059 19.70 51.25 87.69
N LYS A 1060 19.47 50.31 88.61
CA LYS A 1060 19.11 48.92 88.29
C LYS A 1060 17.75 48.80 87.59
N ILE A 1061 16.76 49.60 87.98
CA ILE A 1061 15.44 49.63 87.31
C ILE A 1061 15.57 50.18 85.89
N GLN A 1062 16.40 51.21 85.67
CA GLN A 1062 16.69 51.72 84.33
C GLN A 1062 17.40 50.68 83.46
N GLN A 1063 18.38 49.94 84.01
CA GLN A 1063 19.05 48.86 83.30
C GLN A 1063 18.09 47.73 82.92
N VAL A 1064 17.16 47.35 83.82
CA VAL A 1064 16.13 46.32 83.55
C VAL A 1064 15.10 46.79 82.52
N ASN A 1065 14.72 48.08 82.50
CA ASN A 1065 13.87 48.60 81.43
C ASN A 1065 14.59 48.53 80.07
N ALA A 1066 15.87 48.91 79.99
CA ALA A 1066 16.62 48.86 78.74
C ALA A 1066 16.75 47.43 78.19
N THR A 1067 16.93 46.41 79.05
CA THR A 1067 16.91 45.01 78.60
C THR A 1067 15.52 44.55 78.18
N LEU A 1068 14.46 44.94 78.90
CA LEU A 1068 13.08 44.62 78.51
C LEU A 1068 12.66 45.27 77.17
N GLU A 1069 13.10 46.49 76.87
CA GLU A 1069 12.86 47.14 75.57
C GLU A 1069 13.61 46.44 74.43
N ALA A 1070 14.83 45.94 74.68
CA ALA A 1070 15.56 45.10 73.73
C ALA A 1070 14.86 43.75 73.49
N GLU A 1071 14.38 43.09 74.55
CA GLU A 1071 13.65 41.82 74.46
C GLU A 1071 12.29 41.99 73.74
N VAL A 1072 11.55 43.07 74.02
CA VAL A 1072 10.32 43.42 73.29
C VAL A 1072 10.59 43.70 71.81
N SER A 1073 11.75 44.28 71.49
CA SER A 1073 12.16 44.52 70.10
C SER A 1073 12.52 43.22 69.37
N ARG A 1074 13.24 42.30 70.02
CA ARG A 1074 13.49 40.93 69.51
C ARG A 1074 12.20 40.16 69.29
N LEU A 1075 11.30 40.16 70.27
CA LEU A 1075 10.01 39.46 70.21
C LEU A 1075 9.11 40.02 69.10
N ARG A 1076 9.23 41.31 68.76
CA ARG A 1076 8.54 41.89 67.61
C ARG A 1076 9.14 41.36 66.30
N GLY A 1077 10.46 41.44 66.12
CA GLY A 1077 11.14 40.90 64.93
C GLY A 1077 10.82 39.42 64.68
N ALA A 1078 10.90 38.58 65.72
CA ALA A 1078 10.55 37.17 65.64
C ALA A 1078 9.06 36.90 65.35
N ASN A 1079 8.16 37.80 65.76
CA ASN A 1079 6.73 37.72 65.42
C ASN A 1079 6.47 38.13 63.96
N ASP A 1080 7.16 39.16 63.47
CA ASP A 1080 7.05 39.64 62.10
C ASP A 1080 7.63 38.59 61.12
N GLU A 1081 8.75 37.97 61.48
CA GLU A 1081 9.36 36.83 60.77
C GLU A 1081 8.45 35.59 60.78
N LYS A 1082 7.87 35.23 61.94
CA LYS A 1082 6.82 34.19 62.03
C LYS A 1082 5.63 34.49 61.10
N THR A 1083 5.23 35.76 61.00
CA THR A 1083 4.09 36.17 60.15
C THR A 1083 4.44 36.01 58.67
N ARG A 1084 5.68 36.36 58.28
CA ARG A 1084 6.21 36.13 56.92
C ARG A 1084 6.29 34.63 56.58
N LEU A 1085 6.79 33.80 57.50
CA LEU A 1085 6.87 32.34 57.32
C LEU A 1085 5.48 31.70 57.18
N LEU A 1086 4.46 32.19 57.91
CA LEU A 1086 3.09 31.73 57.73
C LEU A 1086 2.51 32.11 56.36
N GLN A 1087 2.81 33.30 55.84
CA GLN A 1087 2.42 33.71 54.49
C GLN A 1087 3.10 32.84 53.42
N GLU A 1088 4.40 32.54 53.56
CA GLU A 1088 5.10 31.65 52.64
C GLU A 1088 4.53 30.23 52.69
N VAL A 1089 4.17 29.70 53.87
CA VAL A 1089 3.52 28.38 54.00
C VAL A 1089 2.13 28.36 53.34
N GLU A 1090 1.31 29.40 53.47
CA GLU A 1090 0.05 29.50 52.74
C GLU A 1090 0.25 29.57 51.22
N GLU A 1091 1.27 30.29 50.75
CA GLU A 1091 1.57 30.40 49.32
C GLU A 1091 2.07 29.06 48.75
N LYS A 1092 2.94 28.36 49.47
CA LYS A 1092 3.38 26.99 49.15
C LYS A 1092 2.19 26.02 49.12
N GLN A 1093 1.23 26.15 50.04
CA GLN A 1093 -0.01 25.35 50.01
C GLN A 1093 -0.87 25.64 48.78
N ARG A 1094 -1.05 26.91 48.38
CA ARG A 1094 -1.77 27.27 47.15
C ARG A 1094 -1.09 26.75 45.89
N VAL A 1095 0.25 26.77 45.85
CA VAL A 1095 1.03 26.18 44.74
C VAL A 1095 0.88 24.65 44.72
N ASN A 1096 0.94 23.99 45.87
CA ASN A 1096 0.78 22.53 45.93
C ASN A 1096 -0.64 22.09 45.54
N GLN A 1097 -1.67 22.83 45.94
CA GLN A 1097 -3.05 22.58 45.50
C GLN A 1097 -3.19 22.67 43.98
N ARG A 1098 -2.62 23.72 43.35
CA ARG A 1098 -2.59 23.84 41.89
C ARG A 1098 -1.84 22.69 41.21
N LEU A 1099 -0.71 22.25 41.77
CA LEU A 1099 0.04 21.10 41.25
C LEU A 1099 -0.76 19.79 41.37
N GLU A 1100 -1.49 19.59 42.46
CA GLU A 1100 -2.41 18.46 42.59
C GLU A 1100 -3.63 18.55 41.64
N GLU A 1101 -4.11 19.75 41.33
CA GLU A 1101 -5.16 19.98 40.33
C GLU A 1101 -4.64 19.65 38.92
N THR A 1102 -3.50 20.21 38.50
CA THR A 1102 -2.89 19.89 37.20
C THR A 1102 -2.49 18.43 37.08
N ASN A 1103 -2.04 17.78 38.15
CA ASN A 1103 -1.73 16.35 38.12
C ASN A 1103 -2.99 15.50 37.91
N ARG A 1104 -4.13 15.85 38.52
CA ARG A 1104 -5.42 15.16 38.25
C ARG A 1104 -5.93 15.41 36.83
N GLU A 1105 -5.68 16.59 36.27
CA GLU A 1105 -5.98 16.88 34.86
C GLU A 1105 -5.09 16.08 33.90
N LEU A 1106 -3.79 15.96 34.18
CA LEU A 1106 -2.85 15.15 33.43
C LEU A 1106 -3.15 13.64 33.55
N GLU A 1107 -3.50 13.14 34.73
CA GLU A 1107 -4.02 11.77 34.92
C GLU A 1107 -5.32 11.56 34.12
N GLY A 1108 -6.21 12.54 34.10
CA GLY A 1108 -7.44 12.52 33.30
C GLY A 1108 -7.19 12.50 31.79
N LEU A 1109 -6.19 13.24 31.30
CA LEU A 1109 -5.76 13.22 29.89
C LEU A 1109 -5.04 11.92 29.53
N LEU A 1110 -4.16 11.41 30.41
CA LEU A 1110 -3.47 10.13 30.22
C LEU A 1110 -4.47 8.95 30.15
N ASN A 1111 -5.51 8.96 30.98
CA ASN A 1111 -6.54 7.93 30.95
C ASN A 1111 -7.44 8.03 29.70
N LYS A 1112 -7.71 9.23 29.18
CA LYS A 1112 -8.37 9.42 27.87
C LYS A 1112 -7.49 8.95 26.72
N SER A 1113 -6.20 9.26 26.74
CA SER A 1113 -5.23 8.81 25.73
C SER A 1113 -5.13 7.28 25.72
N LYS A 1114 -5.06 6.63 26.88
CA LYS A 1114 -5.11 5.15 26.99
C LYS A 1114 -6.40 4.57 26.42
N ALA A 1115 -7.56 5.13 26.77
CA ALA A 1115 -8.85 4.69 26.23
C ALA A 1115 -8.90 4.81 24.70
N TYR A 1116 -8.42 5.92 24.14
CA TYR A 1116 -8.30 6.10 22.68
C TYR A 1116 -7.36 5.08 22.03
N CYS A 1117 -6.20 4.79 22.64
CA CYS A 1117 -5.30 3.74 22.14
C CYS A 1117 -5.90 2.33 22.24
N GLU A 1118 -6.68 2.03 23.28
CA GLU A 1118 -7.41 0.76 23.40
C GLU A 1118 -8.56 0.65 22.38
N GLU A 1119 -9.26 1.74 22.09
CA GLU A 1119 -10.29 1.79 21.05
C GLU A 1119 -9.68 1.63 19.66
N LEU A 1120 -8.55 2.31 19.38
CA LEU A 1120 -7.81 2.18 18.12
C LEU A 1120 -7.22 0.77 17.93
N SER A 1121 -6.73 0.15 19.02
CA SER A 1121 -6.28 -1.26 18.99
C SER A 1121 -7.44 -2.18 18.61
N ARG A 1122 -8.58 -2.09 19.30
CA ARG A 1122 -9.78 -2.88 18.97
C ARG A 1122 -10.27 -2.65 17.55
N GLU A 1123 -10.30 -1.41 17.06
CA GLU A 1123 -10.71 -1.12 15.69
C GLU A 1123 -9.72 -1.69 14.65
N SER A 1124 -8.42 -1.75 14.98
CA SER A 1124 -7.42 -2.42 14.14
C SER A 1124 -7.56 -3.94 14.17
N GLU A 1125 -7.84 -4.53 15.34
CA GLU A 1125 -8.10 -5.95 15.54
C GLU A 1125 -9.36 -6.38 14.76
N ASP A 1126 -10.46 -5.63 14.87
CA ASP A 1126 -11.70 -5.81 14.11
C ASP A 1126 -11.46 -5.74 12.58
N LYS A 1127 -10.68 -4.75 12.11
CA LYS A 1127 -10.34 -4.59 10.70
C LYS A 1127 -9.48 -5.74 10.19
N VAL A 1128 -8.50 -6.20 10.96
CA VAL A 1128 -7.66 -7.37 10.64
C VAL A 1128 -8.50 -8.64 10.63
N SER A 1129 -9.40 -8.84 11.60
CA SER A 1129 -10.31 -10.00 11.62
C SER A 1129 -11.20 -10.05 10.39
N ARG A 1130 -11.85 -8.93 10.02
CA ARG A 1130 -12.67 -8.86 8.79
C ARG A 1130 -11.84 -9.07 7.51
N MET A 1131 -10.60 -8.60 7.49
CA MET A 1131 -9.67 -8.84 6.38
C MET A 1131 -9.26 -10.31 6.27
N GLN A 1132 -9.06 -11.00 7.41
CA GLN A 1132 -8.79 -12.44 7.45
C GLN A 1132 -10.02 -13.28 7.06
N GLU A 1133 -11.23 -12.87 7.48
CA GLU A 1133 -12.49 -13.48 7.03
C GLU A 1133 -12.68 -13.32 5.52
N PHE A 1134 -12.45 -12.12 4.98
CA PHE A 1134 -12.52 -11.87 3.53
C PHE A 1134 -11.46 -12.64 2.74
N ALA A 1135 -10.21 -12.68 3.22
CA ALA A 1135 -9.16 -13.49 2.60
C ALA A 1135 -9.50 -14.99 2.63
N SER A 1136 -10.09 -15.48 3.73
CA SER A 1136 -10.55 -16.87 3.84
C SER A 1136 -11.71 -17.18 2.89
N HIS A 1137 -12.59 -16.21 2.63
CA HIS A 1137 -13.68 -16.32 1.65
C HIS A 1137 -13.11 -16.42 0.22
N VAL A 1138 -12.20 -15.51 -0.16
CA VAL A 1138 -11.55 -15.52 -1.48
C VAL A 1138 -10.68 -16.77 -1.69
N GLU A 1139 -9.99 -17.26 -0.65
CA GLU A 1139 -9.30 -18.56 -0.70
C GLU A 1139 -10.26 -19.74 -0.91
N GLN A 1140 -11.48 -19.68 -0.36
CA GLN A 1140 -12.47 -20.73 -0.54
C GLN A 1140 -13.12 -20.65 -1.94
N GLU A 1141 -13.48 -19.47 -2.41
CA GLU A 1141 -13.99 -19.25 -3.77
C GLU A 1141 -12.97 -19.69 -4.82
N ALA A 1142 -11.68 -19.37 -4.62
CA ALA A 1142 -10.60 -19.84 -5.50
C ALA A 1142 -10.44 -21.38 -5.48
N ARG A 1143 -10.65 -22.04 -4.33
CA ARG A 1143 -10.66 -23.52 -4.25
C ARG A 1143 -11.89 -24.11 -4.94
N ASP A 1144 -13.06 -23.55 -4.72
CA ASP A 1144 -14.33 -24.01 -5.30
C ASP A 1144 -14.40 -23.76 -6.83
N GLU A 1145 -13.63 -22.79 -7.34
CA GLU A 1145 -13.41 -22.57 -8.78
C GLU A 1145 -12.35 -23.54 -9.34
N ILE A 1146 -11.23 -23.76 -8.63
CA ILE A 1146 -10.23 -24.76 -9.02
C ILE A 1146 -10.84 -26.17 -9.08
N ASP A 1147 -11.66 -26.57 -8.10
CA ASP A 1147 -12.33 -27.88 -8.10
C ASP A 1147 -13.37 -28.00 -9.23
N ARG A 1148 -14.04 -26.89 -9.62
CA ARG A 1148 -14.89 -26.86 -10.83
C ARG A 1148 -14.07 -27.01 -12.11
N ILE A 1149 -13.01 -26.23 -12.28
CA ILE A 1149 -12.09 -26.32 -13.43
C ILE A 1149 -11.47 -27.72 -13.53
N VAL A 1150 -11.11 -28.35 -12.40
CA VAL A 1150 -10.62 -29.74 -12.36
C VAL A 1150 -11.71 -30.74 -12.74
N HIS A 1151 -12.97 -30.53 -12.33
CA HIS A 1151 -14.09 -31.38 -12.74
C HIS A 1151 -14.39 -31.26 -14.24
N GLU A 1152 -14.43 -30.05 -14.78
CA GLU A 1152 -14.66 -29.78 -16.21
C GLU A 1152 -13.51 -30.30 -17.08
N ASN A 1153 -12.25 -30.14 -16.65
CA ASN A 1153 -11.11 -30.79 -17.29
C ASN A 1153 -11.16 -32.33 -17.18
N GLY A 1154 -11.83 -32.89 -16.18
CA GLY A 1154 -12.16 -34.32 -16.10
C GLY A 1154 -13.14 -34.71 -17.19
N LEU A 1155 -14.28 -34.02 -17.28
CA LEU A 1155 -15.31 -34.28 -18.30
C LEU A 1155 -14.76 -34.12 -19.73
N LEU A 1156 -13.97 -33.08 -20.00
CA LEU A 1156 -13.32 -32.87 -21.29
C LEU A 1156 -12.29 -33.96 -21.63
N ARG A 1157 -11.63 -34.57 -20.63
CA ARG A 1157 -10.76 -35.74 -20.85
C ARG A 1157 -11.58 -36.99 -21.15
N ASP A 1158 -12.66 -37.23 -20.43
CA ASP A 1158 -13.58 -38.35 -20.69
C ASP A 1158 -14.23 -38.22 -22.09
N GLU A 1159 -14.53 -37.00 -22.55
CA GLU A 1159 -15.02 -36.72 -23.90
C GLU A 1159 -13.93 -36.90 -24.97
N LEU A 1160 -12.69 -36.45 -24.71
CA LEU A 1160 -11.56 -36.67 -25.63
C LEU A 1160 -11.18 -38.16 -25.73
N GLU A 1161 -11.27 -38.93 -24.64
CA GLU A 1161 -11.06 -40.38 -24.66
C GLU A 1161 -12.19 -41.08 -25.44
N GLN A 1162 -13.45 -40.66 -25.28
CA GLN A 1162 -14.57 -41.14 -26.10
C GLN A 1162 -14.39 -40.80 -27.59
N LEU A 1163 -13.97 -39.57 -27.93
CA LEU A 1163 -13.70 -39.17 -29.32
C LEU A 1163 -12.52 -39.94 -29.92
N ALA A 1164 -11.46 -40.20 -29.14
CA ALA A 1164 -10.34 -41.03 -29.55
C ALA A 1164 -10.76 -42.49 -29.79
N GLN A 1165 -11.61 -43.05 -28.91
CA GLN A 1165 -12.16 -44.39 -29.06
C GLN A 1165 -13.06 -44.50 -30.30
N VAL A 1166 -13.96 -43.52 -30.54
CA VAL A 1166 -14.79 -43.47 -31.75
C VAL A 1166 -13.93 -43.36 -33.01
N ARG A 1167 -12.88 -42.52 -33.01
CA ARG A 1167 -11.93 -42.44 -34.13
C ARG A 1167 -11.16 -43.74 -34.35
N TYR A 1168 -10.83 -44.48 -33.29
CA TYR A 1168 -10.20 -45.79 -33.39
C TYR A 1168 -11.15 -46.83 -34.01
N GLU A 1169 -12.42 -46.83 -33.58
CA GLU A 1169 -13.46 -47.70 -34.14
C GLU A 1169 -13.78 -47.36 -35.61
N GLU A 1170 -13.89 -46.07 -35.97
CA GLU A 1170 -14.00 -45.62 -37.36
C GLU A 1170 -12.81 -46.05 -38.21
N THR A 1171 -11.59 -45.95 -37.69
CA THR A 1171 -10.37 -46.36 -38.40
C THR A 1171 -10.33 -47.87 -38.61
N SER A 1172 -10.66 -48.65 -37.56
CA SER A 1172 -10.79 -50.11 -37.65
C SER A 1172 -11.87 -50.53 -38.67
N ALA A 1173 -12.99 -49.81 -38.75
CA ALA A 1173 -14.02 -50.05 -39.75
C ALA A 1173 -13.54 -49.69 -41.18
N HIS A 1174 -12.76 -48.62 -41.35
CA HIS A 1174 -12.14 -48.29 -42.64
C HIS A 1174 -11.12 -49.34 -43.08
N ASP A 1175 -10.31 -49.88 -42.17
CA ASP A 1175 -9.35 -50.94 -42.49
C ASP A 1175 -10.04 -52.28 -42.78
N GLU A 1176 -11.11 -52.63 -42.06
CA GLU A 1176 -11.99 -53.74 -42.45
C GLU A 1176 -12.57 -53.57 -43.86
N LEU A 1177 -12.99 -52.36 -44.23
CA LEU A 1177 -13.51 -52.06 -45.56
C LEU A 1177 -12.40 -52.09 -46.63
N ARG A 1178 -11.18 -51.62 -46.33
CA ARG A 1178 -10.01 -51.75 -47.21
C ARG A 1178 -9.66 -53.20 -47.49
N VAL A 1179 -9.66 -54.06 -46.46
CA VAL A 1179 -9.41 -55.50 -46.61
C VAL A 1179 -10.48 -56.14 -47.52
N LYS A 1180 -11.77 -55.91 -47.23
CA LYS A 1180 -12.88 -56.42 -48.06
C LYS A 1180 -12.83 -55.91 -49.51
N LEU A 1181 -12.39 -54.67 -49.72
CA LEU A 1181 -12.24 -54.08 -51.06
C LEU A 1181 -11.02 -54.69 -51.80
N ALA A 1182 -9.93 -54.99 -51.10
CA ALA A 1182 -8.79 -55.72 -51.67
C ALA A 1182 -9.13 -57.18 -52.00
N GLU A 1183 -9.91 -57.86 -51.16
CA GLU A 1183 -10.46 -59.20 -51.44
C GLU A 1183 -11.33 -59.19 -52.70
N LEU A 1184 -12.28 -58.25 -52.80
CA LEU A 1184 -13.15 -58.09 -53.99
C LEU A 1184 -12.36 -57.71 -55.25
N GLN A 1185 -11.30 -56.91 -55.14
CA GLN A 1185 -10.39 -56.63 -56.26
C GLN A 1185 -9.62 -57.89 -56.68
N ALA A 1186 -9.17 -58.73 -55.75
CA ALA A 1186 -8.52 -60.00 -56.07
C ALA A 1186 -9.47 -61.00 -56.74
N GLU A 1187 -10.71 -61.12 -56.25
CA GLU A 1187 -11.76 -61.93 -56.90
C GLU A 1187 -12.05 -61.40 -58.32
N ASN A 1188 -12.23 -60.10 -58.50
CA ASN A 1188 -12.46 -59.49 -59.81
C ASN A 1188 -11.28 -59.73 -60.76
N ASN A 1189 -10.04 -59.58 -60.30
CA ASN A 1189 -8.85 -59.87 -61.11
C ASN A 1189 -8.79 -61.35 -61.55
N VAL A 1190 -9.14 -62.30 -60.67
CA VAL A 1190 -9.22 -63.73 -61.01
C VAL A 1190 -10.36 -64.01 -61.99
N LEU A 1191 -11.53 -63.39 -61.81
CA LEU A 1191 -12.67 -63.52 -62.72
C LEU A 1191 -12.37 -62.90 -64.10
N SER A 1192 -11.72 -61.74 -64.15
CA SER A 1192 -11.32 -61.04 -65.37
C SER A 1192 -10.23 -61.79 -66.13
N ALA A 1193 -9.23 -62.34 -65.43
CA ALA A 1193 -8.23 -63.23 -66.04
C ALA A 1193 -8.89 -64.50 -66.61
N ARG A 1194 -9.84 -65.09 -65.88
CA ARG A 1194 -10.63 -66.24 -66.35
C ARG A 1194 -11.48 -65.87 -67.57
N ALA A 1195 -12.14 -64.71 -67.57
CA ALA A 1195 -12.98 -64.23 -68.66
C ALA A 1195 -12.17 -63.98 -69.94
N HIS A 1196 -11.06 -63.22 -69.87
CA HIS A 1196 -10.16 -63.02 -71.01
C HIS A 1196 -9.65 -64.35 -71.60
N ARG A 1197 -9.32 -65.32 -70.75
CA ARG A 1197 -8.86 -66.64 -71.19
C ARG A 1197 -9.97 -67.51 -71.77
N LEU A 1198 -11.21 -67.34 -71.32
CA LEU A 1198 -12.41 -67.95 -71.91
C LEU A 1198 -12.68 -67.35 -73.30
N THR A 1199 -12.56 -66.03 -73.46
CA THR A 1199 -12.62 -65.35 -74.76
C THR A 1199 -11.50 -65.84 -75.69
N GLN A 1200 -10.28 -66.03 -75.19
CA GLN A 1200 -9.15 -66.57 -75.97
C GLN A 1200 -9.32 -68.06 -76.33
N GLN A 1201 -10.00 -68.85 -75.51
CA GLN A 1201 -10.38 -70.23 -75.85
C GLN A 1201 -11.51 -70.25 -76.88
N LEU A 1202 -12.51 -69.37 -76.76
CA LEU A 1202 -13.59 -69.24 -77.73
C LEU A 1202 -13.09 -68.76 -79.09
N SER A 1203 -12.12 -67.83 -79.14
CA SER A 1203 -11.56 -67.35 -80.41
C SER A 1203 -10.90 -68.49 -81.22
N GLN A 1204 -10.25 -69.44 -80.55
CA GLN A 1204 -9.69 -70.65 -81.16
C GLN A 1204 -10.75 -71.61 -81.75
N TYR A 1205 -12.04 -71.39 -81.47
CA TYR A 1205 -13.16 -72.14 -82.06
C TYR A 1205 -14.02 -71.32 -83.04
N THR A 1206 -13.86 -70.00 -83.12
CA THR A 1206 -14.60 -69.14 -84.06
C THR A 1206 -13.86 -68.85 -85.37
N ASP A 1207 -12.53 -69.06 -85.42
CA ASP A 1207 -11.73 -68.88 -86.63
C ASP A 1207 -11.98 -70.03 -87.63
N LEU A 1208 -13.10 -69.94 -88.36
CA LEU A 1208 -13.39 -70.71 -89.57
C LEU A 1208 -12.75 -70.03 -90.79
N PRO A 1209 -11.75 -70.63 -91.45
CA PRO A 1209 -11.19 -70.10 -92.69
C PRO A 1209 -11.99 -70.62 -93.91
N GLU A 1210 -12.50 -69.69 -94.73
CA GLU A 1210 -12.98 -69.98 -96.08
C GLU A 1210 -11.97 -69.48 -97.14
N ASP A 1211 -12.02 -70.10 -98.32
CA ASP A 1211 -11.29 -69.82 -99.57
C ASP A 1211 -9.75 -70.05 -99.63
N ASP A 1212 -9.39 -71.29 -100.00
CA ASP A 1212 -8.42 -71.71 -101.04
C ASP A 1212 -6.93 -71.25 -101.03
N GLU A 1213 -5.93 -72.04 -101.45
CA GLU A 1213 -5.95 -73.28 -102.26
C GLU A 1213 -4.78 -74.24 -101.90
N MET A 1214 -5.08 -75.55 -101.78
CA MET A 1214 -4.20 -76.72 -102.10
C MET A 1214 -2.74 -76.86 -101.56
N ALA A 1215 -2.52 -77.82 -100.63
CA ALA A 1215 -1.68 -79.02 -100.88
C ALA A 1215 -1.55 -80.05 -99.70
N ALA A 1216 -1.55 -81.34 -100.05
CA ALA A 1216 -0.82 -82.45 -99.39
C ALA A 1216 -1.10 -82.88 -97.92
N ALA A 1217 -2.29 -83.44 -97.69
CA ALA A 1217 -2.59 -84.68 -96.93
C ALA A 1217 -1.66 -85.18 -95.78
N GLY A 1218 -2.22 -85.39 -94.58
CA GLY A 1218 -1.62 -86.28 -93.57
C GLY A 1218 -2.37 -86.40 -92.23
N GLN A 1219 -3.23 -87.42 -92.09
CA GLN A 1219 -3.74 -88.02 -90.82
C GLN A 1219 -4.25 -87.08 -89.70
N GLY A 1220 -5.56 -87.12 -89.43
CA GLY A 1220 -6.10 -86.53 -88.20
C GLY A 1220 -5.77 -87.36 -86.95
N GLN A 1221 -5.44 -86.68 -85.84
CA GLN A 1221 -5.51 -87.23 -84.49
C GLN A 1221 -6.65 -86.54 -83.75
N THR A 1222 -7.54 -87.32 -83.14
CA THR A 1222 -8.37 -86.82 -82.04
C THR A 1222 -7.44 -86.42 -80.89
N PRO A 1223 -7.61 -85.23 -80.26
CA PRO A 1223 -6.83 -84.86 -79.08
C PRO A 1223 -6.91 -85.94 -78.01
N ASP A 1224 -5.79 -86.31 -77.38
CA ASP A 1224 -5.83 -87.28 -76.31
C ASP A 1224 -6.55 -86.66 -75.10
N LEU A 1225 -7.57 -87.35 -74.60
CA LEU A 1225 -8.27 -86.95 -73.38
C LEU A 1225 -7.31 -86.88 -72.18
N TRP A 1226 -6.19 -87.60 -72.20
CA TRP A 1226 -5.13 -87.48 -71.21
C TRP A 1226 -4.31 -86.20 -71.33
N GLU A 1227 -4.03 -85.68 -72.53
CA GLU A 1227 -3.40 -84.36 -72.69
C GLU A 1227 -4.38 -83.25 -72.29
N LEU A 1228 -5.67 -83.38 -72.62
CA LEU A 1228 -6.68 -82.40 -72.22
C LEU A 1228 -6.86 -82.38 -70.68
N LEU A 1229 -6.82 -83.54 -70.03
CA LEU A 1229 -6.88 -83.66 -68.57
C LEU A 1229 -5.58 -83.26 -67.87
N SER A 1230 -4.40 -83.56 -68.42
CA SER A 1230 -3.12 -83.10 -67.83
C SER A 1230 -2.97 -81.59 -67.99
N SER A 1231 -3.29 -81.04 -69.16
CA SER A 1231 -3.38 -79.59 -69.40
C SER A 1231 -4.36 -78.94 -68.42
N GLY A 1232 -5.58 -79.47 -68.28
CA GLY A 1232 -6.56 -78.96 -67.31
C GLY A 1232 -6.08 -79.03 -65.85
N MET A 1233 -5.34 -80.08 -65.47
CA MET A 1233 -4.80 -80.25 -64.11
C MET A 1233 -3.60 -79.34 -63.83
N GLU A 1234 -2.67 -79.18 -64.78
CA GLU A 1234 -1.55 -78.24 -64.68
C GLU A 1234 -2.03 -76.79 -64.75
N GLN A 1235 -3.08 -76.49 -65.52
CA GLN A 1235 -3.68 -75.17 -65.58
C GLN A 1235 -4.44 -74.84 -64.28
N LEU A 1236 -5.20 -75.78 -63.71
CA LEU A 1236 -5.84 -75.59 -62.41
C LEU A 1236 -4.79 -75.43 -61.28
N LYS A 1237 -3.64 -76.08 -61.38
CA LYS A 1237 -2.47 -75.84 -60.51
C LYS A 1237 -1.86 -74.46 -60.73
N ALA A 1238 -1.72 -74.00 -61.97
CA ALA A 1238 -1.18 -72.67 -62.28
C ALA A 1238 -2.10 -71.54 -61.79
N ASP A 1239 -3.41 -71.69 -61.98
CA ASP A 1239 -4.41 -70.72 -61.53
C ASP A 1239 -4.50 -70.70 -59.98
N LEU A 1240 -4.34 -71.85 -59.30
CA LEU A 1240 -4.17 -71.92 -57.84
C LEU A 1240 -2.84 -71.32 -57.33
N GLU A 1241 -1.73 -71.51 -58.05
CA GLU A 1241 -0.46 -70.84 -57.73
C GLU A 1241 -0.53 -69.31 -57.93
N LEU A 1242 -1.38 -68.84 -58.85
CA LEU A 1242 -1.65 -67.41 -59.04
C LEU A 1242 -2.49 -66.86 -57.88
N ALA A 1243 -3.58 -67.53 -57.53
CA ALA A 1243 -4.42 -67.17 -56.39
C ALA A 1243 -3.62 -67.18 -55.06
N SER A 1244 -2.76 -68.18 -54.86
CA SER A 1244 -1.89 -68.26 -53.68
C SER A 1244 -0.84 -67.14 -53.61
N LYS A 1245 -0.41 -66.58 -54.75
CA LYS A 1245 0.49 -65.42 -54.79
C LYS A 1245 -0.25 -64.12 -54.49
N TYR A 1246 -1.47 -63.96 -54.99
CA TYR A 1246 -2.29 -62.79 -54.68
C TYR A 1246 -2.74 -62.77 -53.21
N ALA A 1247 -3.17 -63.91 -52.64
CA ALA A 1247 -3.45 -64.01 -51.20
C ALA A 1247 -2.24 -63.60 -50.35
N ALA A 1248 -1.04 -64.12 -50.67
CA ALA A 1248 0.20 -63.75 -49.98
C ALA A 1248 0.60 -62.28 -50.17
N SER A 1249 0.10 -61.58 -51.19
CA SER A 1249 0.29 -60.12 -51.34
C SER A 1249 -0.69 -59.29 -50.51
N ILE A 1250 -1.89 -59.81 -50.23
CA ILE A 1250 -2.88 -59.16 -49.36
C ILE A 1250 -2.42 -59.22 -47.90
N ASP A 1251 -1.96 -60.39 -47.44
CA ASP A 1251 -1.33 -60.56 -46.12
C ASP A 1251 -0.20 -59.54 -45.91
N ALA A 1252 0.67 -59.34 -46.92
CA ALA A 1252 1.76 -58.37 -46.86
C ALA A 1252 1.26 -56.92 -46.73
N SER A 1253 0.23 -56.51 -47.50
CA SER A 1253 -0.33 -55.16 -47.41
C SER A 1253 -1.08 -54.87 -46.11
N SER A 1254 -1.46 -55.88 -45.32
CA SER A 1254 -2.13 -55.70 -44.03
C SER A 1254 -1.21 -55.22 -42.90
N VAL A 1255 0.12 -55.30 -43.09
CA VAL A 1255 1.11 -55.07 -42.02
C VAL A 1255 1.60 -53.61 -41.98
N ASP A 1256 1.67 -52.92 -43.13
CA ASP A 1256 2.23 -51.57 -43.24
C ASP A 1256 1.28 -50.44 -42.79
N GLY A 1257 0.07 -50.77 -42.30
CA GLY A 1257 -0.88 -49.79 -41.77
C GLY A 1257 -0.50 -49.20 -40.40
N ARG A 1258 0.52 -49.73 -39.71
CA ARG A 1258 0.90 -49.32 -38.36
C ARG A 1258 1.89 -48.15 -38.35
N THR A 1259 1.40 -46.96 -38.67
CA THR A 1259 2.19 -45.72 -38.79
C THR A 1259 3.05 -45.42 -37.56
N GLU A 1260 4.29 -44.99 -37.81
CA GLU A 1260 5.29 -44.58 -36.81
C GLU A 1260 4.93 -43.21 -36.18
N ALA A 1261 3.97 -43.20 -35.24
CA ALA A 1261 3.53 -42.02 -34.51
C ALA A 1261 3.35 -42.35 -33.02
N GLY A 1262 4.46 -42.60 -32.32
CA GLY A 1262 4.46 -43.08 -30.93
C GLY A 1262 5.87 -43.19 -30.35
N GLY A 1263 6.59 -42.06 -30.31
CA GLY A 1263 7.95 -41.96 -29.78
C GLY A 1263 7.97 -41.98 -28.25
N ASP A 1264 7.61 -43.12 -27.66
CA ASP A 1264 7.51 -43.32 -26.21
C ASP A 1264 8.91 -43.55 -25.58
N GLU A 1265 9.80 -42.55 -25.69
CA GLU A 1265 11.06 -42.54 -24.94
C GLU A 1265 10.77 -42.27 -23.46
N SER A 1266 10.88 -43.34 -22.66
CA SER A 1266 10.53 -43.36 -21.25
C SER A 1266 11.34 -42.39 -20.40
N PHE A 1267 10.71 -41.26 -20.06
CA PHE A 1267 11.25 -40.29 -19.10
C PHE A 1267 11.27 -40.88 -17.67
N THR A 1268 12.32 -41.63 -17.34
CA THR A 1268 12.56 -42.08 -15.97
C THR A 1268 12.96 -40.90 -15.09
N VAL A 1269 11.99 -40.32 -14.37
CA VAL A 1269 12.24 -39.28 -13.37
C VAL A 1269 13.16 -39.83 -12.28
N ALA A 1270 14.29 -39.17 -12.07
CA ALA A 1270 15.29 -39.50 -11.07
C ALA A 1270 15.83 -38.24 -10.36
N ASN A 1271 14.92 -37.33 -10.00
CA ASN A 1271 14.97 -36.41 -8.86
C ASN A 1271 13.58 -35.78 -8.68
#